data_AF-A0A0D2DEL7-F1
#
_entry.id   AF-A0A0D2DEL7-F1
#
_cell.length_a   1.000
_cell.length_b   1.000
_cell.length_c   1.000
_cell.angle_alpha   90.00
_cell.angle_beta   90.00
_cell.angle_gamma   90.00
#
_symmetry.space_group_name_H-M   'P 1'
#
loop_
_entity.id
_entity.type
_entity.pdbx_description
1 polymer ?
#
loop_
_entity_poly.entity_id
_entity_poly.type
_entity_poly.pdbx_seq_one_letter_code
_entity_poly.pdbx_strand_id
1 'polypeptide(L)'
;MGYHPFLPTAAAQVNVLCIPAGPITPDRFQEFIKSLQNAATVERRVVDSSASPEAANASAAGNGCIFYDISANQQIGRPHLFPFETNSRCQVLLGLIDGERVINEPARSSEADGASLAGVSATLDSIRAGFEEQLPSSPGLVVRRLVFCGPEPPASLPSDILSMSDSDVESASHAVMGTISRQFLHGVELILNDFKGQPISMVPGATSQTPRRAGTSPTPGDRNSTPVSTKSPSPLPTSIGSDQQSDTSRGRFNIIRGMFRLQCGSWTEAMNYLAEGAAIAQNGQDHLWHAKALEHLLICMLLLSWSEMSFTVPQICRSLPNRSGAFQAEVAPKSGGPLKTLALLLPPMVETVLELYAKVANLDLGGSLQDVLRECRVRLVNMLVYVKRAGGVLNKQGLNQIVAGGSLMPENSEHANGETVAISKAGLANILIETLQEAQSSRNLSHHTSILVAVAASLSILGLDRKHAFYLKQLMQQFAPRLIEARKIGASEAGIHPAAGLPPLNTALLGILPEMMIGTRAMLNLAAGAYGVPLPPVPPPAQRIPADIDSIHNRTRLWAIEHSSGDVMLKLEMLRTCVTVCEALPDVPAGLHFTSTILRDAKQIITMPKYSTDAVPLVSAEEQVRLLDSLKRAVSAASRLGAEGCRAEYWDDFLVRDVQVLEQGSFAKLIAHKPSDLSIRGSGLVETVRDPFIYNPFAKDKSVAAAPVLVAGELATFTVLLQNPLEVGIEIEEISLLSEGCDFTPSRHSIVMGPFSTQIFTLSGTPTGSGDLQIIGCRATVRNCYEQDFLIFRDDWKLAVIPKQNALGRVKSRKAQAADNDGSLLSAGFPLDLPEASPLKLRVIGSQPQLVARSDSLGDPAIMLLEGERRVFDLTLINESQTVAADFVLVTTEDSVTSRLQEALTNKDLSPAEMYEIQNQLTVHPAVYITDQRDEISSKILEAGQSIAYSVTIFGRAGLVSAAVQANYAYLGSPSSEVKGTFYTRQIRFPISVTVNGCVEIPRCNIYPIHSDFSWSPGPSADESRKIAGNDRGRGPSVSMLSNWLKSRRDASQYCMLSLDLRNVWPQPLHIELQARKQNFEYSADDQLWEDAYSVTETLQPGHVSRVILLVPRLFIQDPHAPIPNLDVQKQFVVTTSNLSAEAEAASRESFWYREELLKCLRGTWREEGSGRHGEIDLRKGVRLSPRMVDALKVEHVEIDFALKPHEHSQDIDGTGGTAVTQIGRSHFVVQTEVFATLSATIRNHTQEPLRLLLRLQPALRYQPHNIALDLTKRFLWTGVLQRALHPAIEPGDQRLCGRDLP
;
A
#
# COMPACT_ATOMS: atom_id res chain seq x y z
N MET A 1 -34.08 14.39 -31.21
CA MET A 1 -35.27 15.26 -31.16
C MET A 1 -35.93 15.21 -32.53
N GLY A 2 -37.27 15.31 -32.60
CA GLY A 2 -37.97 15.54 -33.88
C GLY A 2 -37.74 16.94 -34.41
N TYR A 3 -38.70 17.47 -35.17
CA TYR A 3 -38.82 18.90 -35.52
C TYR A 3 -38.35 19.82 -34.37
N HIS A 4 -37.54 20.84 -34.67
CA HIS A 4 -36.90 21.70 -33.68
C HIS A 4 -37.59 23.08 -33.56
N PRO A 5 -38.62 23.24 -32.70
CA PRO A 5 -39.44 24.45 -32.65
C PRO A 5 -38.72 25.70 -32.12
N PHE A 6 -37.56 25.54 -31.48
CA PHE A 6 -36.81 26.63 -30.83
C PHE A 6 -35.73 27.26 -31.71
N LEU A 7 -35.58 26.81 -32.97
CA LEU A 7 -34.68 27.47 -33.92
C LEU A 7 -35.23 28.87 -34.24
N PRO A 8 -34.37 29.90 -34.33
CA PRO A 8 -34.81 31.27 -34.63
C PRO A 8 -35.76 31.39 -35.83
N THR A 9 -35.54 30.59 -36.87
CA THR A 9 -36.31 30.59 -38.12
C THR A 9 -37.31 29.44 -38.23
N ALA A 10 -37.60 28.72 -37.12
CA ALA A 10 -38.46 27.53 -37.12
C ALA A 10 -39.82 27.77 -37.80
N ALA A 11 -40.45 28.93 -37.62
CA ALA A 11 -41.75 29.24 -38.24
C ALA A 11 -41.71 29.36 -39.79
N ALA A 12 -40.54 29.55 -40.38
CA ALA A 12 -40.35 29.50 -41.84
C ALA A 12 -40.04 28.08 -42.35
N GLN A 13 -39.76 27.13 -41.46
CA GLN A 13 -39.44 25.76 -41.83
C GLN A 13 -40.70 24.92 -42.00
N VAL A 14 -40.65 24.01 -42.97
CA VAL A 14 -41.68 23.01 -43.24
C VAL A 14 -41.33 21.76 -42.44
N ASN A 15 -42.24 21.34 -41.56
CA ASN A 15 -42.04 20.17 -40.70
C ASN A 15 -42.26 18.88 -41.53
N VAL A 16 -41.17 18.12 -41.73
CA VAL A 16 -41.18 16.85 -42.46
C VAL A 16 -40.93 15.69 -41.51
N LEU A 17 -41.82 14.71 -41.55
CA LEU A 17 -41.69 13.45 -40.82
C LEU A 17 -41.38 12.32 -41.79
N CYS A 18 -40.25 11.66 -41.58
CA CYS A 18 -39.89 10.43 -42.27
C CYS A 18 -40.25 9.22 -41.40
N ILE A 19 -40.95 8.25 -41.96
CA ILE A 19 -41.30 6.98 -41.28
C ILE A 19 -40.90 5.78 -42.15
N PRO A 20 -40.53 4.64 -41.54
CA PRO A 20 -40.33 3.40 -42.29
C PRO A 20 -41.69 2.87 -42.76
N ALA A 21 -41.92 2.87 -44.09
CA ALA A 21 -43.15 2.35 -44.66
C ALA A 21 -43.08 0.85 -44.97
N GLY A 22 -41.87 0.33 -45.23
CA GLY A 22 -41.61 -1.07 -45.57
C GLY A 22 -40.41 -1.65 -44.82
N PRO A 23 -39.91 -2.83 -45.24
CA PRO A 23 -38.78 -3.48 -44.59
C PRO A 23 -37.49 -2.68 -44.81
N ILE A 24 -36.98 -2.01 -43.77
CA ILE A 24 -35.76 -1.20 -43.83
C ILE A 24 -34.91 -1.42 -42.58
N THR A 25 -33.57 -1.45 -42.72
CA THR A 25 -32.68 -1.47 -41.56
C THR A 25 -32.57 -0.09 -40.92
N PRO A 26 -32.34 0.00 -39.59
CA PRO A 26 -32.09 1.29 -38.94
C PRO A 26 -30.96 2.08 -39.60
N ASP A 27 -29.87 1.42 -39.98
CA ASP A 27 -28.70 2.06 -40.60
C ASP A 27 -29.04 2.68 -41.95
N ARG A 28 -29.72 1.94 -42.84
CA ARG A 28 -30.15 2.48 -44.14
C ARG A 28 -31.21 3.56 -43.99
N PHE A 29 -32.11 3.43 -43.03
CA PHE A 29 -33.10 4.49 -42.75
C PHE A 29 -32.42 5.81 -42.35
N GLN A 30 -31.40 5.76 -41.49
CA GLN A 30 -30.63 6.94 -41.11
C GLN A 30 -29.83 7.51 -42.29
N GLU A 31 -29.24 6.65 -43.11
CA GLU A 31 -28.52 7.05 -44.32
C GLU A 31 -29.44 7.82 -45.28
N PHE A 32 -30.63 7.31 -45.55
CA PHE A 32 -31.60 7.98 -46.43
C PHE A 32 -32.11 9.31 -45.86
N ILE A 33 -32.34 9.38 -44.54
CA ILE A 33 -32.71 10.63 -43.87
C ILE A 33 -31.57 11.64 -44.01
N LYS A 34 -30.32 11.23 -43.83
CA LYS A 34 -29.15 12.10 -43.98
C LYS A 34 -29.05 12.64 -45.42
N SER A 35 -29.31 11.81 -46.42
CA SER A 35 -29.36 12.23 -47.82
C SER A 35 -30.44 13.28 -48.08
N LEU A 36 -31.65 13.09 -47.53
CA LEU A 36 -32.72 14.08 -47.63
C LEU A 36 -32.38 15.37 -46.86
N GLN A 37 -31.73 15.26 -45.70
CA GLN A 37 -31.29 16.41 -44.90
C GLN A 37 -30.24 17.26 -45.64
N ASN A 38 -29.36 16.64 -46.43
CA ASN A 38 -28.42 17.37 -47.28
C ASN A 38 -29.15 18.18 -48.37
N ALA A 39 -30.30 17.69 -48.86
CA ALA A 39 -31.17 18.37 -49.82
C ALA A 39 -32.31 19.19 -49.17
N ALA A 40 -32.25 19.48 -47.87
CA ALA A 40 -33.35 20.10 -47.12
C ALA A 40 -33.61 21.59 -47.45
N THR A 41 -32.73 22.25 -48.18
CA THR A 41 -32.95 23.62 -48.68
C THR A 41 -33.19 23.57 -50.17
N VAL A 42 -34.39 23.96 -50.61
CA VAL A 42 -34.76 23.98 -52.03
C VAL A 42 -34.90 25.40 -52.51
N GLU A 43 -34.08 25.78 -53.48
CA GLU A 43 -34.21 27.08 -54.15
C GLU A 43 -35.49 27.12 -54.98
N ARG A 44 -36.29 28.17 -54.80
CA ARG A 44 -37.57 28.28 -55.49
C ARG A 44 -37.44 28.34 -57.02
N ARG A 45 -36.34 28.86 -57.54
CA ARG A 45 -36.07 28.88 -58.98
C ARG A 45 -36.06 27.46 -59.60
N VAL A 46 -35.60 26.46 -58.86
CA VAL A 46 -35.56 25.06 -59.33
C VAL A 46 -36.98 24.51 -59.43
N VAL A 47 -37.86 24.93 -58.51
CA VAL A 47 -39.27 24.55 -58.49
C VAL A 47 -40.02 25.19 -59.67
N ASP A 48 -39.79 26.49 -59.91
CA ASP A 48 -40.47 27.26 -60.97
C ASP A 48 -39.95 26.94 -62.39
N SER A 49 -38.64 26.69 -62.57
CA SER A 49 -38.03 26.42 -63.89
C SER A 49 -38.45 25.11 -64.56
N SER A 50 -39.04 24.18 -63.80
CA SER A 50 -39.68 22.98 -64.35
C SER A 50 -41.14 23.20 -64.78
N ALA A 51 -41.73 24.35 -64.44
CA ALA A 51 -42.89 24.87 -65.12
C ALA A 51 -42.44 25.50 -66.45
N SER A 52 -43.31 25.46 -67.47
CA SER A 52 -43.08 25.87 -68.86
C SER A 52 -42.18 27.12 -69.08
N PRO A 53 -41.45 27.18 -70.22
CA PRO A 53 -40.40 28.19 -70.47
C PRO A 53 -40.88 29.66 -70.58
N GLU A 54 -42.18 29.95 -70.43
CA GLU A 54 -42.71 31.32 -70.53
C GLU A 54 -42.48 32.15 -69.25
N ALA A 55 -42.03 31.56 -68.14
CA ALA A 55 -41.81 32.28 -66.88
C ALA A 55 -40.39 32.87 -66.70
N ALA A 56 -39.48 32.70 -67.67
CA ALA A 56 -38.07 33.10 -67.53
C ALA A 56 -37.84 34.62 -67.33
N ASN A 57 -38.83 35.48 -67.59
CA ASN A 57 -38.69 36.94 -67.53
C ASN A 57 -39.06 37.58 -66.18
N ALA A 58 -39.49 36.82 -65.17
CA ALA A 58 -39.71 37.34 -63.80
C ALA A 58 -38.44 37.23 -62.93
N SER A 59 -37.29 37.66 -63.46
CA SER A 59 -35.93 37.30 -63.00
C SER A 59 -35.33 38.16 -61.87
N ALA A 60 -36.13 38.79 -61.01
CA ALA A 60 -35.60 39.49 -59.81
C ALA A 60 -36.38 39.21 -58.51
N ALA A 61 -37.63 38.76 -58.58
CA ALA A 61 -38.47 38.56 -57.40
C ALA A 61 -38.32 37.17 -56.74
N GLY A 62 -37.59 36.24 -57.39
CA GLY A 62 -37.66 34.79 -57.13
C GLY A 62 -36.59 34.17 -56.23
N ASN A 63 -35.68 34.92 -55.62
CA ASN A 63 -34.56 34.35 -54.83
C ASN A 63 -34.97 33.87 -53.41
N GLY A 64 -36.12 33.21 -53.29
CA GLY A 64 -36.56 32.56 -52.06
C GLY A 64 -36.10 31.10 -52.00
N CYS A 65 -36.00 30.58 -50.78
CA CYS A 65 -35.78 29.16 -50.52
C CYS A 65 -36.89 28.59 -49.64
N ILE A 66 -37.21 27.32 -49.86
CA ILE A 66 -38.04 26.52 -48.96
C ILE A 66 -37.10 25.75 -48.05
N PHE A 67 -37.29 25.89 -46.74
CA PHE A 67 -36.50 25.20 -45.73
C PHE A 67 -37.30 24.04 -45.16
N TYR A 68 -36.76 22.83 -45.24
CA TYR A 68 -37.37 21.63 -44.68
C TYR A 68 -36.66 21.22 -43.38
N ASP A 69 -37.42 20.96 -42.32
CA ASP A 69 -36.91 20.33 -41.10
C ASP A 69 -37.30 18.86 -41.14
N ILE A 70 -36.34 18.03 -41.57
CA ILE A 70 -36.52 16.61 -41.84
C ILE A 70 -36.11 15.79 -40.63
N SER A 71 -37.09 15.10 -40.04
CA SER A 71 -36.91 14.33 -38.81
C SER A 71 -37.54 12.95 -38.88
N ALA A 72 -36.91 11.98 -38.21
CA ALA A 72 -37.44 10.62 -38.03
C ALA A 72 -38.51 10.52 -36.94
N ASN A 73 -38.64 11.55 -36.10
CA ASN A 73 -39.34 11.49 -34.83
C ASN A 73 -40.39 12.59 -34.74
N GLN A 74 -41.60 12.25 -34.29
CA GLN A 74 -42.65 13.22 -34.02
C GLN A 74 -42.90 13.38 -32.53
N GLN A 75 -42.98 14.63 -32.04
CA GLN A 75 -43.41 14.91 -30.67
C GLN A 75 -44.94 14.82 -30.57
N ILE A 76 -45.46 13.63 -30.25
CA ILE A 76 -46.91 13.37 -30.17
C ILE A 76 -47.60 14.30 -29.15
N GLY A 77 -46.91 14.64 -28.06
CA GLY A 77 -47.42 15.51 -27.01
C GLY A 77 -47.45 17.00 -27.35
N ARG A 78 -46.86 17.46 -28.47
CA ARG A 78 -46.78 18.89 -28.76
C ARG A 78 -48.19 19.47 -29.01
N PRO A 79 -48.54 20.60 -28.36
CA PRO A 79 -49.82 21.26 -28.62
C PRO A 79 -50.02 21.56 -30.11
N HIS A 80 -51.22 21.27 -30.61
CA HIS A 80 -51.57 21.50 -32.01
C HIS A 80 -52.65 22.58 -32.10
N LEU A 81 -52.26 23.75 -32.59
CA LEU A 81 -53.13 24.89 -32.81
C LEU A 81 -53.06 25.30 -34.26
N PHE A 82 -53.70 24.53 -35.14
CA PHE A 82 -53.75 24.85 -36.56
C PHE A 82 -54.93 25.79 -36.87
N PRO A 83 -54.75 26.86 -37.68
CA PRO A 83 -53.54 27.27 -38.39
C PRO A 83 -52.67 28.30 -37.65
N PHE A 84 -52.88 28.53 -36.34
CA PHE A 84 -52.08 29.49 -35.55
C PHE A 84 -50.59 29.12 -35.52
N GLU A 85 -50.25 27.84 -35.43
CA GLU A 85 -48.88 27.32 -35.60
C GLU A 85 -48.89 26.25 -36.69
N THR A 86 -48.58 26.66 -37.93
CA THR A 86 -48.73 25.83 -39.15
C THR A 86 -47.87 24.58 -39.14
N ASN A 87 -46.71 24.61 -38.49
CA ASN A 87 -45.75 23.50 -38.42
C ASN A 87 -45.71 22.80 -37.04
N SER A 88 -46.77 22.97 -36.24
CA SER A 88 -46.93 22.26 -34.96
C SER A 88 -46.93 20.73 -35.13
N ARG A 89 -47.51 20.26 -36.24
CA ARG A 89 -47.49 18.87 -36.71
C ARG A 89 -46.78 18.77 -38.06
N CYS A 90 -46.52 17.54 -38.51
CA CYS A 90 -45.88 17.32 -39.81
C CYS A 90 -46.78 17.85 -40.93
N GLN A 91 -46.20 18.68 -41.77
CA GLN A 91 -46.83 19.20 -42.99
C GLN A 91 -46.51 18.31 -44.18
N VAL A 92 -45.39 17.58 -44.12
CA VAL A 92 -44.98 16.59 -45.11
C VAL A 92 -44.71 15.27 -44.40
N LEU A 93 -45.32 14.18 -44.88
CA LEU A 93 -45.10 12.82 -44.41
C LEU A 93 -44.47 11.99 -45.52
N LEU A 94 -43.26 11.46 -45.26
CA LEU A 94 -42.50 10.63 -46.20
C LEU A 94 -42.37 9.21 -45.66
N GLY A 95 -42.86 8.24 -46.41
CA GLY A 95 -42.63 6.81 -46.12
C GLY A 95 -41.43 6.30 -46.89
N LEU A 96 -40.35 5.95 -46.19
CA LEU A 96 -39.12 5.45 -46.81
C LEU A 96 -39.18 3.92 -46.94
N ILE A 97 -38.78 3.42 -48.11
CA ILE A 97 -38.75 1.99 -48.45
C ILE A 97 -37.35 1.64 -48.92
N ASP A 98 -36.76 0.60 -48.36
CA ASP A 98 -35.49 0.03 -48.85
C ASP A 98 -35.76 -0.90 -50.03
N GLY A 99 -35.46 -0.42 -51.22
CA GLY A 99 -35.71 -1.08 -52.48
C GLY A 99 -34.94 -2.38 -52.64
N GLU A 100 -33.73 -2.46 -52.10
CA GLU A 100 -32.92 -3.68 -52.17
C GLU A 100 -33.58 -4.85 -51.41
N ARG A 101 -34.17 -4.55 -50.25
CA ARG A 101 -34.90 -5.56 -49.46
C ARG A 101 -36.21 -5.99 -50.08
N VAL A 102 -36.94 -5.06 -50.69
CA VAL A 102 -38.19 -5.39 -51.39
C VAL A 102 -37.91 -6.25 -52.63
N ILE A 103 -36.81 -5.99 -53.36
CA ILE A 103 -36.40 -6.77 -54.53
C ILE A 103 -35.88 -8.16 -54.12
N ASN A 104 -35.11 -8.25 -53.03
CA ASN A 104 -34.49 -9.49 -52.57
C ASN A 104 -35.37 -10.35 -51.65
N GLU A 105 -36.64 -9.99 -51.43
CA GLU A 105 -37.53 -10.76 -50.58
C GLU A 105 -37.66 -12.18 -51.16
N PRO A 106 -37.29 -13.25 -50.41
CA PRO A 106 -37.23 -14.59 -50.96
C PRO A 106 -38.64 -14.99 -51.38
N ALA A 107 -38.84 -15.15 -52.68
CA ALA A 107 -40.05 -15.69 -53.26
C ALA A 107 -40.35 -17.02 -52.56
N ARG A 108 -41.24 -16.96 -51.56
CA ARG A 108 -41.88 -18.14 -51.01
C ARG A 108 -42.68 -18.70 -52.17
N SER A 109 -42.10 -19.70 -52.84
CA SER A 109 -42.64 -20.49 -53.95
C SER A 109 -42.30 -20.01 -55.37
N SER A 110 -41.70 -20.95 -56.11
CA SER A 110 -41.89 -21.23 -57.54
C SER A 110 -40.99 -20.50 -58.56
N GLU A 111 -40.15 -21.30 -59.22
CA GLU A 111 -39.14 -21.00 -60.25
C GLU A 111 -39.71 -20.47 -61.60
N ALA A 112 -40.39 -19.33 -61.62
CA ALA A 112 -40.80 -18.71 -62.90
C ALA A 112 -40.44 -17.22 -62.94
N ASP A 113 -39.55 -16.84 -63.85
CA ASP A 113 -39.00 -15.48 -64.02
C ASP A 113 -40.07 -14.36 -64.09
N GLY A 114 -41.30 -14.67 -64.51
CA GLY A 114 -42.42 -13.72 -64.55
C GLY A 114 -43.11 -13.44 -63.21
N ALA A 115 -42.93 -14.30 -62.19
CA ALA A 115 -43.55 -14.12 -60.87
C ALA A 115 -42.80 -13.09 -59.99
N SER A 116 -41.53 -12.83 -60.28
CA SER A 116 -40.68 -11.91 -59.51
C SER A 116 -41.22 -10.47 -59.49
N LEU A 117 -41.56 -9.90 -60.67
CA LEU A 117 -42.09 -8.54 -60.82
C LEU A 117 -43.50 -8.39 -60.22
N ALA A 118 -44.37 -9.39 -60.40
CA ALA A 118 -45.72 -9.37 -59.83
C ALA A 118 -45.70 -9.40 -58.30
N GLY A 119 -44.76 -10.14 -57.70
CA GLY A 119 -44.52 -10.17 -56.26
C GLY A 119 -44.11 -8.79 -55.71
N VAL A 120 -43.12 -8.15 -56.34
CA VAL A 120 -42.66 -6.80 -55.94
C VAL A 120 -43.79 -5.77 -55.97
N SER A 121 -44.63 -5.77 -57.02
CA SER A 121 -45.77 -4.85 -57.11
C SER A 121 -46.79 -5.10 -55.99
N ALA A 122 -47.12 -6.35 -55.69
CA ALA A 122 -48.04 -6.70 -54.62
C ALA A 122 -47.51 -6.28 -53.24
N THR A 123 -46.20 -6.46 -53.00
CA THR A 123 -45.53 -6.00 -51.78
C THR A 123 -45.59 -4.47 -51.65
N LEU A 124 -45.35 -3.72 -52.73
CA LEU A 124 -45.44 -2.25 -52.73
C LEU A 124 -46.88 -1.74 -52.50
N ASP A 125 -47.89 -2.39 -53.07
CA ASP A 125 -49.29 -2.04 -52.83
C ASP A 125 -49.71 -2.33 -51.38
N SER A 126 -49.20 -3.42 -50.79
CA SER A 126 -49.39 -3.72 -49.36
C SER A 126 -48.72 -2.68 -48.46
N ILE A 127 -47.49 -2.27 -48.79
CA ILE A 127 -46.78 -1.19 -48.09
C ILE A 127 -47.56 0.13 -48.19
N ARG A 128 -48.14 0.45 -49.36
CA ARG A 128 -48.95 1.65 -49.54
C ARG A 128 -50.18 1.64 -48.63
N ALA A 129 -50.96 0.56 -48.64
CA ALA A 129 -52.14 0.43 -47.79
C ALA A 129 -51.77 0.58 -46.30
N GLY A 130 -50.70 -0.07 -45.86
CA GLY A 130 -50.20 0.05 -44.50
C GLY A 130 -49.71 1.46 -44.14
N PHE A 131 -49.00 2.13 -45.06
CA PHE A 131 -48.57 3.50 -44.87
C PHE A 131 -49.75 4.45 -44.72
N GLU A 132 -50.83 4.25 -45.49
CA GLU A 132 -52.06 5.05 -45.40
C GLU A 132 -52.78 4.93 -44.05
N GLU A 133 -52.82 3.72 -43.50
CA GLU A 133 -53.44 3.40 -42.21
C GLU A 133 -52.64 3.89 -40.99
N GLN A 134 -51.30 3.88 -41.06
CA GLN A 134 -50.43 4.19 -39.90
C GLN A 134 -50.61 5.60 -39.33
N LEU A 135 -50.92 6.59 -40.16
CA LEU A 135 -51.14 7.97 -39.72
C LEU A 135 -52.36 8.58 -40.44
N PRO A 136 -53.50 8.80 -39.74
CA PRO A 136 -54.65 9.48 -40.35
C PRO A 136 -54.31 10.94 -40.66
N SER A 137 -54.92 11.48 -41.71
CA SER A 137 -54.72 12.87 -42.13
C SER A 137 -55.07 13.83 -40.99
N SER A 138 -54.05 14.55 -40.51
CA SER A 138 -54.20 15.61 -39.52
C SER A 138 -54.36 16.97 -40.21
N PRO A 139 -55.09 17.93 -39.62
CA PRO A 139 -55.16 19.29 -40.14
C PRO A 139 -53.75 19.90 -40.28
N GLY A 140 -53.44 20.40 -41.47
CA GLY A 140 -52.13 20.94 -41.83
C GLY A 140 -51.17 19.96 -42.51
N LEU A 141 -51.52 18.67 -42.64
CA LEU A 141 -50.77 17.75 -43.52
C LEU A 141 -51.03 18.14 -44.98
N VAL A 142 -49.98 18.54 -45.69
CA VAL A 142 -50.03 19.06 -47.05
C VAL A 142 -49.62 18.00 -48.07
N VAL A 143 -48.53 17.28 -47.78
CA VAL A 143 -47.95 16.29 -48.71
C VAL A 143 -47.77 14.96 -47.99
N ARG A 144 -48.17 13.88 -48.65
CA ARG A 144 -47.96 12.50 -48.20
C ARG A 144 -47.44 11.67 -49.38
N ARG A 145 -46.22 11.14 -49.29
CA ARG A 145 -45.61 10.33 -50.38
C ARG A 145 -44.74 9.20 -49.86
N LEU A 146 -44.62 8.15 -50.69
CA LEU A 146 -43.66 7.08 -50.51
C LEU A 146 -42.40 7.38 -51.33
N VAL A 147 -41.23 7.02 -50.79
CA VAL A 147 -39.94 7.14 -51.46
C VAL A 147 -39.25 5.78 -51.47
N PHE A 148 -39.07 5.22 -52.67
CA PHE A 148 -38.32 4.00 -52.93
C PHE A 148 -36.83 4.32 -53.02
N CYS A 149 -36.06 3.82 -52.07
CA CYS A 149 -34.65 4.13 -51.89
C CYS A 149 -33.81 2.87 -52.13
N GLY A 150 -32.95 2.84 -53.13
CA GLY A 150 -32.16 1.64 -53.43
C GLY A 150 -31.61 1.57 -54.85
N PRO A 151 -31.31 0.37 -55.37
CA PRO A 151 -30.90 0.19 -56.76
C PRO A 151 -32.01 0.63 -57.73
N GLU A 152 -31.66 0.70 -59.02
CA GLU A 152 -32.53 1.22 -60.09
C GLU A 152 -33.96 0.64 -59.98
N PRO A 153 -35.00 1.50 -59.95
CA PRO A 153 -36.36 1.06 -59.69
C PRO A 153 -36.83 0.08 -60.76
N PRO A 154 -37.69 -0.91 -60.44
CA PRO A 154 -38.32 -1.73 -61.45
C PRO A 154 -39.08 -0.84 -62.45
N ALA A 155 -39.04 -1.19 -63.73
CA ALA A 155 -39.52 -0.37 -64.86
C ALA A 155 -40.99 0.10 -64.74
N SER A 156 -41.79 -0.51 -63.86
CA SER A 156 -43.20 -0.18 -63.60
C SER A 156 -43.43 0.28 -62.16
N LEU A 157 -42.65 1.22 -61.64
CA LEU A 157 -42.97 1.87 -60.36
C LEU A 157 -44.26 2.71 -60.52
N PRO A 158 -45.25 2.60 -59.63
CA PRO A 158 -46.43 3.44 -59.65
C PRO A 158 -46.07 4.93 -59.59
N SER A 159 -46.73 5.76 -60.38
CA SER A 159 -46.46 7.21 -60.51
C SER A 159 -46.52 7.99 -59.19
N ASP A 160 -47.16 7.42 -58.17
CA ASP A 160 -47.31 8.00 -56.83
C ASP A 160 -46.11 7.79 -55.90
N ILE A 161 -45.18 6.89 -56.25
CA ILE A 161 -43.97 6.58 -55.47
C ILE A 161 -42.78 7.30 -56.11
N LEU A 162 -42.05 8.08 -55.32
CA LEU A 162 -40.83 8.75 -55.76
C LEU A 162 -39.66 7.78 -55.68
N SER A 163 -38.71 7.85 -56.62
CA SER A 163 -37.50 7.02 -56.61
C SER A 163 -36.28 7.85 -56.20
N MET A 164 -35.47 7.29 -55.29
CA MET A 164 -34.16 7.82 -54.89
C MET A 164 -33.12 6.71 -55.11
N SER A 165 -32.36 6.80 -56.21
CA SER A 165 -31.38 5.77 -56.58
C SER A 165 -30.07 5.90 -55.80
N ASP A 166 -29.47 4.77 -55.42
CA ASP A 166 -28.15 4.71 -54.77
C ASP A 166 -27.00 5.15 -55.71
N SER A 167 -27.19 5.12 -57.03
CA SER A 167 -26.13 5.45 -58.01
C SER A 167 -25.76 6.94 -58.03
N ASP A 168 -26.71 7.82 -57.72
CA ASP A 168 -26.54 9.27 -57.65
C ASP A 168 -27.46 9.85 -56.55
N VAL A 169 -27.13 9.54 -55.30
CA VAL A 169 -27.94 9.88 -54.12
C VAL A 169 -28.18 11.38 -54.00
N GLU A 170 -27.17 12.21 -54.29
CA GLU A 170 -27.26 13.66 -54.15
C GLU A 170 -28.24 14.25 -55.17
N SER A 171 -28.08 13.94 -56.46
CA SER A 171 -29.00 14.39 -57.50
C SER A 171 -30.42 13.86 -57.29
N ALA A 172 -30.55 12.58 -56.93
CA ALA A 172 -31.84 11.95 -56.68
C ALA A 172 -32.56 12.58 -55.47
N SER A 173 -31.86 12.87 -54.38
CA SER A 173 -32.43 13.54 -53.20
C SER A 173 -32.92 14.94 -53.53
N HIS A 174 -32.17 15.73 -54.33
CA HIS A 174 -32.61 17.03 -54.80
C HIS A 174 -33.85 16.95 -55.72
N ALA A 175 -33.93 15.94 -56.59
CA ALA A 175 -35.10 15.71 -57.45
C ALA A 175 -36.37 15.35 -56.66
N VAL A 176 -36.21 14.50 -55.63
CA VAL A 176 -37.29 14.15 -54.68
C VAL A 176 -37.77 15.40 -53.95
N MET A 177 -36.85 16.19 -53.38
CA MET A 177 -37.19 17.42 -52.66
C MET A 177 -37.79 18.50 -53.56
N GLY A 178 -37.34 18.62 -54.81
CA GLY A 178 -37.96 19.50 -55.81
C GLY A 178 -39.39 19.09 -56.16
N THR A 179 -39.67 17.78 -56.22
CA THR A 179 -41.03 17.26 -56.45
C THR A 179 -41.94 17.48 -55.25
N ILE A 180 -41.45 17.22 -54.05
CA ILE A 180 -42.15 17.51 -52.79
C ILE A 180 -42.46 19.01 -52.69
N SER A 181 -41.53 19.87 -53.09
CA SER A 181 -41.72 21.33 -53.10
C SER A 181 -42.88 21.77 -53.98
N ARG A 182 -42.98 21.25 -55.22
CA ARG A 182 -44.12 21.54 -56.11
C ARG A 182 -45.45 21.08 -55.50
N GLN A 183 -45.49 19.88 -54.94
CA GLN A 183 -46.68 19.33 -54.30
C GLN A 183 -47.08 20.15 -53.06
N PHE A 184 -46.09 20.60 -52.28
CA PHE A 184 -46.30 21.44 -51.10
C PHE A 184 -46.91 22.79 -51.49
N LEU A 185 -46.36 23.47 -52.50
CA LEU A 185 -46.91 24.74 -52.99
C LEU A 185 -48.37 24.59 -53.45
N HIS A 186 -48.67 23.55 -54.21
CA HIS A 186 -50.03 23.27 -54.66
C HIS A 186 -50.99 22.98 -53.49
N GLY A 187 -50.58 22.11 -52.55
CA GLY A 187 -51.40 21.77 -51.38
C GLY A 187 -51.64 22.98 -50.46
N VAL A 188 -50.67 23.89 -50.34
CA VAL A 188 -50.85 25.15 -49.61
C VAL A 188 -51.93 26.02 -50.26
N GLU A 189 -52.01 26.11 -51.59
CA GLU A 189 -53.10 26.86 -52.25
C GLU A 189 -54.47 26.27 -51.94
N LEU A 190 -54.58 24.93 -51.88
CA LEU A 190 -55.83 24.26 -51.51
C LEU A 190 -56.25 24.64 -50.08
N ILE A 191 -55.31 24.56 -49.12
CA ILE A 191 -55.57 24.96 -47.74
C ILE A 191 -55.99 26.43 -47.64
N LEU A 192 -55.33 27.33 -48.38
CA LEU A 192 -55.66 28.75 -48.36
C LEU A 192 -57.03 29.04 -48.98
N ASN A 193 -57.43 28.30 -50.01
CA ASN A 193 -58.77 28.40 -50.59
C ASN A 193 -59.84 27.90 -49.62
N ASP A 194 -59.56 26.85 -48.83
CA ASP A 194 -60.49 26.33 -47.83
C ASP A 194 -60.76 27.35 -46.70
N PHE A 195 -59.74 28.09 -46.26
CA PHE A 195 -59.91 29.13 -45.24
C PHE A 195 -60.54 30.43 -45.78
N LYS A 196 -60.56 30.62 -47.10
CA LYS A 196 -61.08 31.85 -47.72
C LYS A 196 -62.59 31.94 -47.49
N GLY A 197 -63.05 33.07 -46.96
CA GLY A 197 -64.46 33.29 -46.64
C GLY A 197 -64.94 32.71 -45.31
N GLN A 198 -64.15 31.85 -44.64
CA GLN A 198 -64.55 31.25 -43.36
C GLN A 198 -64.28 32.18 -42.16
N PRO A 199 -65.09 32.13 -41.09
CA PRO A 199 -64.80 32.82 -39.84
C PRO A 199 -63.65 32.11 -39.09
N ILE A 200 -62.58 32.84 -38.77
CA ILE A 200 -61.41 32.30 -38.06
C ILE A 200 -61.48 32.69 -36.58
N SER A 201 -61.44 31.70 -35.68
CA SER A 201 -61.44 31.89 -34.22
C SER A 201 -60.20 32.63 -33.72
N MET A 202 -60.29 33.23 -32.52
CA MET A 202 -59.14 33.86 -31.86
C MET A 202 -58.07 32.82 -31.53
N VAL A 203 -58.49 31.63 -31.09
CA VAL A 203 -57.60 30.48 -30.85
C VAL A 203 -58.15 29.28 -31.63
N PRO A 204 -57.74 29.12 -32.90
CA PRO A 204 -58.11 27.96 -33.70
C PRO A 204 -57.60 26.66 -33.06
N GLY A 205 -58.45 25.63 -33.03
CA GLY A 205 -58.12 24.31 -32.45
C GLY A 205 -58.34 24.18 -30.95
N ALA A 206 -58.67 25.26 -30.23
CA ALA A 206 -59.11 25.17 -28.83
C ALA A 206 -60.53 24.61 -28.75
N THR A 207 -60.69 23.29 -28.83
CA THR A 207 -61.92 22.62 -28.40
C THR A 207 -62.03 22.69 -26.88
N SER A 208 -62.39 23.86 -26.35
CA SER A 208 -62.97 23.90 -25.01
C SER A 208 -64.32 23.19 -25.08
N GLN A 209 -64.32 21.95 -24.64
CA GLN A 209 -65.41 21.37 -23.87
C GLN A 209 -65.74 22.34 -22.72
N THR A 210 -66.46 23.43 -23.00
CA THR A 210 -67.35 23.98 -21.99
C THR A 210 -68.50 22.98 -21.92
N PRO A 211 -68.62 22.17 -20.85
CA PRO A 211 -69.82 21.38 -20.67
C PRO A 211 -70.94 22.40 -20.61
N ARG A 212 -71.95 22.26 -21.48
CA ARG A 212 -73.23 22.93 -21.30
C ARG A 212 -73.65 22.65 -19.86
N ARG A 213 -73.52 23.64 -18.98
CA ARG A 213 -73.90 23.51 -17.57
C ARG A 213 -75.43 23.47 -17.57
N ALA A 214 -75.97 22.27 -17.72
CA ALA A 214 -77.34 21.95 -17.36
C ALA A 214 -77.44 22.23 -15.85
N GLY A 215 -77.90 23.44 -15.52
CA GLY A 215 -78.12 23.86 -14.15
C GLY A 215 -79.30 23.08 -13.58
N THR A 216 -79.03 21.97 -12.91
CA THR A 216 -79.96 21.31 -11.99
C THR A 216 -79.21 20.98 -10.71
N SER A 217 -78.97 21.99 -9.90
CA SER A 217 -78.72 21.81 -8.46
C SER A 217 -79.07 23.13 -7.74
N PRO A 218 -80.11 23.14 -6.90
CA PRO A 218 -80.63 24.34 -6.27
C PRO A 218 -79.76 24.70 -5.06
N THR A 219 -79.18 25.90 -5.06
CA THR A 219 -78.60 26.48 -3.83
C THR A 219 -79.61 27.42 -3.19
N PRO A 220 -79.81 27.34 -1.86
CA PRO A 220 -80.87 28.04 -1.16
C PRO A 220 -80.47 29.48 -0.82
N GLY A 221 -81.45 30.37 -0.97
CA GLY A 221 -81.83 31.31 0.08
C GLY A 221 -80.83 32.41 0.46
N ASP A 222 -81.25 33.63 0.12
CA ASP A 222 -81.19 34.81 0.99
C ASP A 222 -79.95 35.73 0.95
N ARG A 223 -80.24 36.87 0.31
CA ARG A 223 -80.15 38.25 0.84
C ARG A 223 -79.02 39.13 0.32
N ASN A 224 -79.49 40.26 -0.22
CA ASN A 224 -78.83 41.55 -0.37
C ASN A 224 -77.87 41.70 -1.56
N SER A 225 -78.45 41.95 -2.73
CA SER A 225 -77.80 42.77 -3.76
C SER A 225 -78.80 43.79 -4.28
N THR A 226 -78.53 45.04 -3.96
CA THR A 226 -79.17 46.23 -4.51
C THR A 226 -78.96 46.28 -6.04
N PRO A 227 -79.98 46.70 -6.81
CA PRO A 227 -79.96 46.63 -8.26
C PRO A 227 -79.13 47.78 -8.86
N VAL A 228 -77.94 47.47 -9.35
CA VAL A 228 -77.26 48.34 -10.33
C VAL A 228 -77.92 48.10 -11.68
N SER A 229 -78.66 49.11 -12.12
CA SER A 229 -79.33 49.21 -13.42
C SER A 229 -78.30 49.14 -14.56
N THR A 230 -77.90 47.94 -14.96
CA THR A 230 -77.24 47.72 -16.24
C THR A 230 -78.31 47.62 -17.32
N LYS A 231 -78.36 48.67 -18.13
CA LYS A 231 -79.13 48.80 -19.37
C LYS A 231 -79.25 47.45 -20.07
N SER A 232 -80.50 47.03 -20.24
CA SER A 232 -80.91 45.97 -21.14
C SER A 232 -80.26 46.17 -22.52
N PRO A 233 -79.57 45.15 -23.06
CA PRO A 233 -79.11 45.19 -24.44
C PRO A 233 -80.35 45.13 -25.32
N SER A 234 -80.62 46.25 -26.00
CA SER A 234 -81.58 46.31 -27.09
C SER A 234 -81.28 45.21 -28.11
N PRO A 235 -82.31 44.50 -28.61
CA PRO A 235 -82.14 43.34 -29.48
C PRO A 235 -81.48 43.75 -30.79
N LEU A 236 -80.44 43.02 -31.20
CA LEU A 236 -79.78 43.21 -32.47
C LEU A 236 -80.79 43.05 -33.62
N PRO A 237 -80.77 43.95 -34.62
CA PRO A 237 -81.62 43.87 -35.79
C PRO A 237 -81.24 42.68 -36.67
N THR A 238 -82.24 41.89 -37.01
CA THR A 238 -82.21 40.90 -38.09
C THR A 238 -81.95 41.62 -39.41
N SER A 239 -80.72 41.60 -39.91
CA SER A 239 -80.41 41.98 -41.29
C SER A 239 -79.69 40.84 -41.99
N ILE A 240 -80.43 40.23 -42.90
CA ILE A 240 -79.97 39.32 -43.95
C ILE A 240 -79.18 40.19 -44.93
N GLY A 241 -77.85 40.08 -44.89
CA GLY A 241 -76.96 40.84 -45.76
C GLY A 241 -75.65 40.11 -45.92
N SER A 242 -75.56 39.31 -46.99
CA SER A 242 -74.34 38.91 -47.69
C SER A 242 -73.06 38.81 -46.86
N ASP A 243 -72.71 37.60 -46.42
CA ASP A 243 -71.36 37.00 -46.20
C ASP A 243 -70.12 37.92 -46.11
N GLN A 244 -70.21 39.10 -45.48
CA GLN A 244 -69.06 39.95 -45.22
C GLN A 244 -68.31 39.31 -44.06
N GLN A 245 -67.21 38.64 -44.38
CA GLN A 245 -66.20 38.27 -43.39
C GLN A 245 -65.96 39.49 -42.48
N SER A 246 -66.03 39.29 -41.16
CA SER A 246 -65.68 40.34 -40.21
C SER A 246 -64.25 40.79 -40.46
N ASP A 247 -63.95 42.09 -40.28
CA ASP A 247 -62.59 42.61 -40.45
C ASP A 247 -61.56 41.82 -39.66
N THR A 248 -61.91 41.36 -38.46
CA THR A 248 -61.07 40.47 -37.64
C THR A 248 -60.74 39.16 -38.35
N SER A 249 -61.74 38.48 -38.93
CA SER A 249 -61.51 37.22 -39.67
C SER A 249 -60.66 37.43 -40.92
N ARG A 250 -60.90 38.53 -41.65
CA ARG A 250 -60.09 38.94 -42.82
C ARG A 250 -58.63 39.22 -42.42
N GLY A 251 -58.42 39.92 -41.30
CA GLY A 251 -57.10 40.16 -40.74
C GLY A 251 -56.36 38.86 -40.39
N ARG A 252 -57.02 37.92 -39.69
CA ARG A 252 -56.46 36.61 -39.36
C ARG A 252 -56.14 35.77 -40.59
N PHE A 253 -57.02 35.78 -41.60
CA PHE A 253 -56.80 35.09 -42.87
C PHE A 253 -55.54 35.61 -43.59
N ASN A 254 -55.37 36.94 -43.66
CA ASN A 254 -54.17 37.55 -44.24
C ASN A 254 -52.89 37.12 -43.49
N ILE A 255 -52.95 36.98 -42.17
CA ILE A 255 -51.80 36.48 -41.38
C ILE A 255 -51.50 35.03 -41.72
N ILE A 256 -52.51 34.15 -41.73
CA ILE A 256 -52.35 32.73 -42.11
C ILE A 256 -51.77 32.60 -43.51
N ARG A 257 -52.30 33.36 -44.48
CA ARG A 257 -51.80 33.42 -45.84
C ARG A 257 -50.33 33.86 -45.88
N GLY A 258 -49.99 34.88 -45.10
CA GLY A 258 -48.62 35.35 -44.94
C GLY A 258 -47.67 34.28 -44.37
N MET A 259 -48.10 33.55 -43.34
CA MET A 259 -47.32 32.46 -42.73
C MET A 259 -47.02 31.34 -43.72
N PHE A 260 -48.02 30.91 -44.50
CA PHE A 260 -47.82 29.89 -45.52
C PHE A 260 -46.93 30.39 -46.67
N ARG A 261 -47.12 31.64 -47.13
CA ARG A 261 -46.24 32.23 -48.15
C ARG A 261 -44.80 32.34 -47.69
N LEU A 262 -44.56 32.60 -46.40
CA LEU A 262 -43.22 32.57 -45.80
C LEU A 262 -42.59 31.18 -45.94
N GLN A 263 -43.31 30.11 -45.56
CA GLN A 263 -42.84 28.72 -45.70
C GLN A 263 -42.63 28.31 -47.17
N CYS A 264 -43.41 28.87 -48.09
CA CYS A 264 -43.29 28.64 -49.54
C CYS A 264 -42.10 29.38 -50.19
N GLY A 265 -41.31 30.13 -49.43
CA GLY A 265 -40.23 30.96 -49.99
C GLY A 265 -40.70 32.26 -50.66
N SER A 266 -41.99 32.63 -50.60
CA SER A 266 -42.53 33.93 -51.08
C SER A 266 -42.34 35.01 -50.01
N TRP A 267 -41.11 35.32 -49.58
CA TRP A 267 -40.91 36.21 -48.43
C TRP A 267 -41.41 37.65 -48.65
N THR A 268 -41.34 38.15 -49.88
CA THR A 268 -41.83 39.49 -50.26
C THR A 268 -43.35 39.57 -50.25
N GLU A 269 -44.05 38.59 -50.83
CA GLU A 269 -45.51 38.51 -50.80
C GLU A 269 -46.02 38.23 -49.38
N ALA A 270 -45.33 37.37 -48.64
CA ALA A 270 -45.63 37.09 -47.24
C ALA A 270 -45.59 38.39 -46.43
N MET A 271 -44.57 39.23 -46.63
CA MET A 271 -44.47 40.51 -45.94
C MET A 271 -45.66 41.44 -46.20
N ASN A 272 -46.20 41.45 -47.42
CA ASN A 272 -47.37 42.26 -47.75
C ASN A 272 -48.64 41.76 -47.03
N TYR A 273 -48.92 40.46 -47.11
CA TYR A 273 -50.09 39.87 -46.44
C TYR A 273 -49.99 39.99 -44.90
N LEU A 274 -48.80 39.78 -44.34
CA LEU A 274 -48.57 39.94 -42.91
C LEU A 274 -48.70 41.39 -42.45
N ALA A 275 -48.22 42.37 -43.25
CA ALA A 275 -48.34 43.79 -42.92
C ALA A 275 -49.81 44.26 -42.92
N GLU A 276 -50.59 43.85 -43.92
CA GLU A 276 -52.03 44.14 -43.98
C GLU A 276 -52.76 43.48 -42.80
N GLY A 277 -52.48 42.19 -42.56
CA GLY A 277 -53.05 41.45 -41.44
C GLY A 277 -52.70 42.04 -40.08
N ALA A 278 -51.46 42.49 -39.89
CA ALA A 278 -50.99 43.12 -38.66
C ALA A 278 -51.69 44.46 -38.39
N ALA A 279 -51.91 45.28 -39.42
CA ALA A 279 -52.62 46.56 -39.30
C ALA A 279 -54.09 46.36 -38.91
N ILE A 280 -54.77 45.38 -39.53
CA ILE A 280 -56.15 45.01 -39.19
C ILE A 280 -56.23 44.49 -37.75
N ALA A 281 -55.30 43.61 -37.35
CA ALA A 281 -55.25 43.05 -36.00
C ALA A 281 -54.96 44.12 -34.93
N GLN A 282 -54.06 45.06 -35.20
CA GLN A 282 -53.77 46.19 -34.29
C GLN A 282 -55.00 47.07 -34.09
N ASN A 283 -55.66 47.47 -35.19
CA ASN A 283 -56.88 48.30 -35.13
C ASN A 283 -58.03 47.59 -34.41
N GLY A 284 -58.12 46.27 -34.55
CA GLY A 284 -59.10 45.42 -33.87
C GLY A 284 -58.74 45.01 -32.43
N GLN A 285 -57.61 45.48 -31.88
CA GLN A 285 -57.08 45.05 -30.58
C GLN A 285 -56.91 43.51 -30.44
N ASP A 286 -56.67 42.82 -31.56
CA ASP A 286 -56.39 41.39 -31.59
C ASP A 286 -54.91 41.14 -31.31
N HIS A 287 -54.52 41.27 -30.03
CA HIS A 287 -53.12 41.22 -29.59
C HIS A 287 -52.41 39.92 -29.97
N LEU A 288 -53.11 38.77 -29.95
CA LEU A 288 -52.52 37.46 -30.25
C LEU A 288 -52.07 37.37 -31.71
N TRP A 289 -52.98 37.71 -32.61
CA TRP A 289 -52.71 37.67 -34.05
C TRP A 289 -51.81 38.82 -34.48
N HIS A 290 -51.91 39.99 -33.83
CA HIS A 290 -50.98 41.09 -34.05
C HIS A 290 -49.53 40.69 -33.71
N ALA A 291 -49.30 40.06 -32.55
CA ALA A 291 -48.01 39.52 -32.17
C ALA A 291 -47.51 38.46 -33.16
N LYS A 292 -48.39 37.55 -33.58
CA LYS A 292 -48.06 36.49 -34.55
C LYS A 292 -47.62 37.07 -35.90
N ALA A 293 -48.32 38.09 -36.38
CA ALA A 293 -47.96 38.77 -37.62
C ALA A 293 -46.59 39.44 -37.52
N LEU A 294 -46.29 40.12 -36.40
CA LEU A 294 -45.00 40.76 -36.15
C LEU A 294 -43.85 39.75 -36.06
N GLU A 295 -44.05 38.59 -35.42
CA GLU A 295 -43.07 37.48 -35.41
C GLU A 295 -42.70 37.08 -36.85
N HIS A 296 -43.69 36.88 -37.73
CA HIS A 296 -43.45 36.43 -39.09
C HIS A 296 -42.88 37.53 -39.99
N LEU A 297 -43.27 38.79 -39.75
CA LEU A 297 -42.66 39.95 -40.42
C LEU A 297 -41.18 40.05 -40.09
N LEU A 298 -40.81 39.83 -38.82
CA LEU A 298 -39.42 39.82 -38.40
C LEU A 298 -38.62 38.73 -39.14
N ILE A 299 -39.19 37.52 -39.26
CA ILE A 299 -38.56 36.43 -39.99
C ILE A 299 -38.45 36.75 -41.49
N CYS A 300 -39.46 37.36 -42.11
CA CYS A 300 -39.37 37.79 -43.52
C CYS A 300 -38.22 38.78 -43.72
N MET A 301 -38.10 39.80 -42.86
CA MET A 301 -37.02 40.78 -42.92
C MET A 301 -35.64 40.14 -42.66
N LEU A 302 -35.59 39.13 -41.78
CA LEU A 302 -34.38 38.36 -41.50
C LEU A 302 -33.93 37.57 -42.74
N LEU A 303 -34.84 36.83 -43.36
CA LEU A 303 -34.55 36.01 -44.55
C LEU A 303 -34.21 36.88 -45.77
N LEU A 304 -34.91 38.00 -45.98
CA LEU A 304 -34.57 38.95 -47.04
C LEU A 304 -33.21 39.61 -46.81
N SER A 305 -32.86 39.92 -45.57
CA SER A 305 -31.51 40.42 -45.25
C SER A 305 -30.44 39.34 -45.48
N TRP A 306 -30.75 38.08 -45.17
CA TRP A 306 -29.86 36.94 -45.38
C TRP A 306 -29.61 36.68 -46.87
N SER A 307 -30.64 36.80 -47.72
CA SER A 307 -30.52 36.70 -49.18
C SER A 307 -30.05 37.98 -49.87
N GLU A 308 -29.66 39.01 -49.10
CA GLU A 308 -29.22 40.33 -49.60
C GLU A 308 -30.27 41.05 -50.48
N MET A 309 -31.55 40.68 -50.32
CA MET A 309 -32.67 41.31 -51.00
C MET A 309 -33.10 42.58 -50.25
N SER A 310 -33.25 43.69 -50.98
CA SER A 310 -33.79 44.93 -50.41
C SER A 310 -35.27 44.81 -50.12
N PHE A 311 -35.71 45.34 -48.97
CA PHE A 311 -37.12 45.39 -48.59
C PHE A 311 -37.47 46.75 -47.95
N THR A 312 -38.73 47.12 -48.05
CA THR A 312 -39.26 48.31 -47.37
C THR A 312 -39.85 47.90 -46.04
N VAL A 313 -39.37 48.49 -44.95
CA VAL A 313 -39.93 48.24 -43.61
C VAL A 313 -41.43 48.59 -43.59
N PRO A 314 -42.32 47.64 -43.26
CA PRO A 314 -43.75 47.90 -43.16
C PRO A 314 -44.07 49.00 -42.13
N GLN A 315 -45.09 49.82 -42.41
CA GLN A 315 -45.44 50.97 -41.57
C GLN A 315 -45.74 50.55 -40.11
N ILE A 316 -46.41 49.41 -39.94
CA ILE A 316 -46.71 48.82 -38.63
C ILE A 316 -45.45 48.55 -37.78
N CYS A 317 -44.32 48.21 -38.42
CA CYS A 317 -43.04 47.99 -37.75
C CYS A 317 -42.29 49.30 -37.46
N ARG A 318 -42.63 50.40 -38.15
CA ARG A 318 -42.06 51.73 -37.88
C ARG A 318 -42.72 52.41 -36.68
N SER A 319 -44.01 52.15 -36.46
CA SER A 319 -44.82 52.71 -35.37
C SER A 319 -44.74 51.92 -34.04
N LEU A 320 -43.72 51.08 -33.85
CA LEU A 320 -43.58 50.29 -32.61
C LEU A 320 -43.32 51.20 -31.39
N PRO A 321 -43.76 50.81 -30.18
CA PRO A 321 -43.37 51.45 -28.93
C PRO A 321 -41.82 51.54 -28.82
N ASN A 322 -41.31 52.54 -28.12
CA ASN A 322 -39.86 52.81 -27.94
C ASN A 322 -39.08 53.29 -29.18
N ARG A 323 -39.75 53.69 -30.29
CA ARG A 323 -39.09 54.14 -31.54
C ARG A 323 -39.26 55.60 -31.96
N SER A 324 -39.74 56.49 -31.08
CA SER A 324 -40.11 57.87 -31.49
C SER A 324 -39.00 58.67 -32.22
N GLY A 325 -37.72 58.28 -32.20
CA GLY A 325 -36.65 58.97 -32.94
C GLY A 325 -36.15 58.35 -34.26
N ALA A 326 -35.99 57.03 -34.37
CA ALA A 326 -35.06 56.47 -35.37
C ALA A 326 -35.63 56.28 -36.80
N PHE A 327 -36.97 56.15 -36.94
CA PHE A 327 -37.63 55.88 -38.24
C PHE A 327 -38.71 56.90 -38.61
N GLN A 328 -39.01 57.87 -37.73
CA GLN A 328 -39.92 58.98 -38.06
C GLN A 328 -39.24 60.03 -38.95
N ALA A 329 -37.91 60.09 -38.94
CA ALA A 329 -37.21 60.88 -39.95
C ALA A 329 -37.49 60.24 -41.32
N GLU A 330 -38.24 60.93 -42.19
CA GLU A 330 -38.44 60.62 -43.61
C GLU A 330 -37.12 60.51 -44.40
N VAL A 331 -35.98 60.75 -43.75
CA VAL A 331 -34.68 60.29 -44.18
C VAL A 331 -34.62 58.77 -44.02
N ALA A 332 -35.26 58.07 -44.96
CA ALA A 332 -34.81 56.74 -45.35
C ALA A 332 -33.29 56.78 -45.37
N PRO A 333 -32.57 55.94 -44.58
CA PRO A 333 -31.12 55.98 -44.61
C PRO A 333 -30.71 55.57 -46.02
N LYS A 334 -30.45 56.56 -46.89
CA LYS A 334 -30.00 56.34 -48.28
C LYS A 334 -28.69 55.55 -48.34
N SER A 335 -28.07 55.30 -47.18
CA SER A 335 -26.84 54.54 -46.99
C SER A 335 -26.98 53.33 -46.05
N GLY A 336 -28.17 53.03 -45.52
CA GLY A 336 -28.38 51.90 -44.60
C GLY A 336 -28.83 50.65 -45.36
N GLY A 337 -27.92 49.70 -45.60
CA GLY A 337 -28.29 48.41 -46.19
C GLY A 337 -29.34 47.63 -45.38
N PRO A 338 -29.95 46.58 -45.95
CA PRO A 338 -30.98 45.76 -45.30
C PRO A 338 -30.57 45.27 -43.89
N LEU A 339 -29.30 44.89 -43.75
CA LEU A 339 -28.69 44.44 -42.50
C LEU A 339 -28.76 45.48 -41.37
N LYS A 340 -28.48 46.75 -41.67
CA LYS A 340 -28.53 47.84 -40.69
C LYS A 340 -29.96 48.06 -40.20
N THR A 341 -30.89 48.05 -41.14
CA THR A 341 -32.32 48.18 -40.86
C THR A 341 -32.82 47.04 -39.95
N LEU A 342 -32.41 45.80 -40.23
CA LEU A 342 -32.74 44.63 -39.42
C LEU A 342 -32.13 44.71 -38.01
N ALA A 343 -30.85 45.07 -37.89
CA ALA A 343 -30.17 45.21 -36.61
C ALA A 343 -30.85 46.23 -35.68
N LEU A 344 -31.35 47.34 -36.23
CA LEU A 344 -32.14 48.33 -35.51
C LEU A 344 -33.53 47.80 -35.10
N LEU A 345 -34.18 46.98 -35.94
CA LEU A 345 -35.54 46.46 -35.75
C LEU A 345 -35.63 45.27 -34.82
N LEU A 346 -34.60 44.44 -34.78
CA LEU A 346 -34.65 43.14 -34.15
C LEU A 346 -34.97 43.20 -32.63
N PRO A 347 -34.24 43.97 -31.78
CA PRO A 347 -34.58 44.05 -30.35
C PRO A 347 -35.98 44.60 -30.03
N PRO A 348 -36.41 45.77 -30.55
CA PRO A 348 -37.73 46.31 -30.20
C PRO A 348 -38.88 45.48 -30.76
N MET A 349 -38.70 44.80 -31.90
CA MET A 349 -39.70 43.86 -32.40
C MET A 349 -39.86 42.66 -31.48
N VAL A 350 -38.75 42.06 -31.04
CA VAL A 350 -38.81 40.96 -30.08
C VAL A 350 -39.50 41.42 -28.80
N GLU A 351 -39.11 42.56 -28.23
CA GLU A 351 -39.74 43.12 -27.03
C GLU A 351 -41.25 43.35 -27.21
N THR A 352 -41.67 44.01 -28.29
CA THR A 352 -43.10 44.27 -28.56
C THR A 352 -43.89 42.96 -28.70
N VAL A 353 -43.35 41.96 -29.41
CA VAL A 353 -44.02 40.67 -29.58
C VAL A 353 -44.16 39.95 -28.24
N LEU A 354 -43.12 39.98 -27.40
CA LEU A 354 -43.16 39.39 -26.06
C LEU A 354 -44.20 40.09 -25.16
N GLU A 355 -44.29 41.42 -25.21
CA GLU A 355 -45.31 42.19 -24.48
C GLU A 355 -46.73 41.88 -24.94
N LEU A 356 -46.96 41.79 -26.25
CA LEU A 356 -48.26 41.45 -26.80
C LEU A 356 -48.68 40.02 -26.42
N TYR A 357 -47.75 39.06 -26.45
CA TYR A 357 -48.02 37.71 -25.95
C TYR A 357 -48.27 37.70 -24.44
N ALA A 358 -47.55 38.51 -23.64
CA ALA A 358 -47.82 38.63 -22.21
C ALA A 358 -49.23 39.18 -21.91
N LYS A 359 -49.73 40.13 -22.70
CA LYS A 359 -51.11 40.64 -22.59
C LYS A 359 -52.15 39.54 -22.80
N VAL A 360 -51.88 38.62 -23.72
CA VAL A 360 -52.76 37.48 -24.02
C VAL A 360 -52.56 36.34 -23.04
N ALA A 361 -51.36 36.16 -22.50
CA ALA A 361 -51.03 35.08 -21.58
C ALA A 361 -51.92 35.11 -20.32
N ASN A 362 -52.33 36.31 -19.88
CA ASN A 362 -53.24 36.51 -18.75
C ASN A 362 -54.71 36.15 -19.05
N LEU A 363 -55.06 35.86 -20.31
CA LEU A 363 -56.39 35.43 -20.71
C LEU A 363 -56.45 33.90 -20.69
N ASP A 364 -57.48 33.34 -20.04
CA ASP A 364 -57.69 31.88 -19.93
C ASP A 364 -58.26 31.29 -21.24
N LEU A 365 -57.44 31.33 -22.28
CA LEU A 365 -57.78 30.92 -23.65
C LEU A 365 -57.39 29.46 -23.97
N GLY A 366 -56.99 28.69 -22.95
CA GLY A 366 -56.62 27.28 -23.06
C GLY A 366 -55.12 27.00 -22.84
N GLY A 367 -54.82 25.88 -22.17
CA GLY A 367 -53.45 25.51 -21.79
C GLY A 367 -52.51 25.24 -22.97
N SER A 368 -53.04 24.70 -24.07
CA SER A 368 -52.28 24.47 -25.31
C SER A 368 -51.73 25.75 -25.91
N LEU A 369 -52.47 26.87 -25.80
CA LEU A 369 -52.01 28.18 -26.27
C LEU A 369 -50.82 28.65 -25.45
N GLN A 370 -50.91 28.60 -24.12
CA GLN A 370 -49.84 29.06 -23.23
C GLN A 370 -48.52 28.31 -23.49
N ASP A 371 -48.61 27.00 -23.75
CA ASP A 371 -47.45 26.20 -24.12
C ASP A 371 -46.82 26.67 -25.43
N VAL A 372 -47.63 26.89 -26.49
CA VAL A 372 -47.12 27.43 -27.78
C VAL A 372 -46.50 28.83 -27.60
N LEU A 373 -47.12 29.70 -26.80
CA LEU A 373 -46.58 31.04 -26.53
C LEU A 373 -45.21 30.98 -25.83
N ARG A 374 -44.99 30.01 -24.94
CA ARG A 374 -43.68 29.76 -24.32
C ARG A 374 -42.65 29.28 -25.34
N GLU A 375 -43.03 28.41 -26.28
CA GLU A 375 -42.15 28.02 -27.40
C GLU A 375 -41.76 29.25 -28.23
N CYS A 376 -42.74 30.09 -28.60
CA CYS A 376 -42.49 31.33 -29.33
C CYS A 376 -41.57 32.28 -28.56
N ARG A 377 -41.74 32.41 -27.24
CA ARG A 377 -40.89 33.25 -26.38
C ARG A 377 -39.43 32.80 -26.42
N VAL A 378 -39.15 31.50 -26.27
CA VAL A 378 -37.78 30.96 -26.39
C VAL A 378 -37.24 31.18 -27.81
N ARG A 379 -38.04 30.91 -28.84
CA ARG A 379 -37.67 31.08 -30.25
C ARG A 379 -37.26 32.52 -30.60
N LEU A 380 -38.07 33.50 -30.19
CA LEU A 380 -37.82 34.93 -30.39
C LEU A 380 -36.56 35.39 -29.67
N VAL A 381 -36.40 34.98 -28.41
CA VAL A 381 -35.19 35.29 -27.63
C VAL A 381 -33.96 34.66 -28.27
N ASN A 382 -34.08 33.46 -28.86
CA ASN A 382 -32.98 32.81 -29.54
C ASN A 382 -32.45 33.61 -30.73
N MET A 383 -33.28 34.39 -31.44
CA MET A 383 -32.78 35.32 -32.47
C MET A 383 -31.72 36.27 -31.89
N LEU A 384 -31.96 36.83 -30.70
CA LEU A 384 -31.02 37.73 -30.02
C LEU A 384 -29.84 36.97 -29.38
N VAL A 385 -30.04 35.74 -28.91
CA VAL A 385 -28.98 34.87 -28.36
C VAL A 385 -27.91 34.59 -29.41
N TYR A 386 -28.30 34.22 -30.63
CA TYR A 386 -27.36 33.97 -31.73
C TYR A 386 -26.58 35.23 -32.13
N VAL A 387 -27.26 36.39 -32.21
CA VAL A 387 -26.56 37.67 -32.45
C VAL A 387 -25.59 38.00 -31.32
N LYS A 388 -25.97 37.75 -30.06
CA LYS A 388 -25.08 37.99 -28.92
C LYS A 388 -23.84 37.08 -28.94
N ARG A 389 -24.01 35.83 -29.40
CA ARG A 389 -22.89 34.89 -29.59
C ARG A 389 -21.89 35.39 -30.63
N ALA A 390 -22.36 36.01 -31.72
CA ALA A 390 -21.54 36.66 -32.74
C ALA A 390 -20.92 38.01 -32.28
N GLY A 391 -20.80 38.25 -30.97
CA GLY A 391 -20.25 39.49 -30.41
C GLY A 391 -21.25 40.64 -30.25
N GLY A 392 -22.54 40.40 -30.50
CA GLY A 392 -23.54 41.47 -30.54
C GLY A 392 -23.50 42.27 -31.84
N VAL A 393 -22.87 41.72 -32.89
CA VAL A 393 -22.82 42.30 -34.23
C VAL A 393 -23.60 41.38 -35.17
N LEU A 394 -24.51 41.97 -35.94
CA LEU A 394 -25.24 41.27 -36.99
C LEU A 394 -24.48 41.42 -38.30
N ASN A 395 -24.02 40.29 -38.85
CA ASN A 395 -23.32 40.19 -40.12
C ASN A 395 -23.85 38.99 -40.93
N LYS A 396 -23.37 38.80 -42.17
CA LYS A 396 -23.79 37.69 -43.03
C LYS A 396 -23.52 36.32 -42.42
N GLN A 397 -22.39 36.14 -41.72
CA GLN A 397 -22.05 34.89 -41.05
C GLN A 397 -23.02 34.58 -39.89
N GLY A 398 -23.37 35.59 -39.08
CA GLY A 398 -24.35 35.48 -38.01
C GLY A 398 -25.74 35.16 -38.57
N LEU A 399 -26.13 35.78 -39.67
CA LEU A 399 -27.37 35.42 -40.37
C LEU A 399 -27.34 33.97 -40.89
N ASN A 400 -26.22 33.51 -41.45
CA ASN A 400 -26.06 32.10 -41.84
C ASN A 400 -26.25 31.17 -40.64
N GLN A 401 -25.71 31.48 -39.46
CA GLN A 401 -25.92 30.66 -38.26
C GLN A 401 -27.38 30.66 -37.80
N ILE A 402 -28.05 31.80 -37.86
CA ILE A 402 -29.45 31.94 -37.48
C ILE A 402 -30.37 31.13 -38.43
N VAL A 403 -30.08 31.16 -39.74
CA VAL A 403 -30.92 30.53 -40.77
C VAL A 403 -30.60 29.05 -40.93
N ALA A 404 -29.32 28.68 -41.09
CA ALA A 404 -28.89 27.30 -41.36
C ALA A 404 -28.67 26.46 -40.10
N GLY A 405 -28.71 27.06 -38.89
CA GLY A 405 -28.58 26.33 -37.62
C GLY A 405 -27.16 25.86 -37.27
N GLY A 406 -26.13 26.34 -37.98
CA GLY A 406 -24.74 25.95 -37.74
C GLY A 406 -24.19 26.45 -36.39
N SER A 407 -23.69 25.55 -35.55
CA SER A 407 -23.07 25.91 -34.25
C SER A 407 -21.59 26.32 -34.36
N LEU A 408 -20.93 26.11 -35.50
CA LEU A 408 -19.50 26.37 -35.64
C LEU A 408 -19.25 27.86 -35.90
N MET A 409 -18.65 28.54 -34.92
CA MET A 409 -17.95 29.81 -35.16
C MET A 409 -16.45 29.55 -34.96
N PRO A 410 -15.57 29.84 -35.93
CA PRO A 410 -14.14 29.88 -35.67
C PRO A 410 -13.88 30.98 -34.64
N GLU A 411 -13.22 30.66 -33.53
CA GLU A 411 -12.98 31.57 -32.39
C GLU A 411 -12.21 32.86 -32.78
N ASN A 412 -11.60 32.87 -33.97
CA ASN A 412 -10.78 33.96 -34.50
C ASN A 412 -11.51 34.86 -35.50
N SER A 413 -12.81 35.15 -35.33
CA SER A 413 -13.44 36.20 -36.15
C SER A 413 -12.99 37.58 -35.66
N GLU A 414 -11.75 37.89 -35.98
CA GLU A 414 -11.18 39.22 -35.97
C GLU A 414 -12.07 40.13 -36.83
N HIS A 415 -12.55 41.22 -36.23
CA HIS A 415 -12.94 42.44 -36.94
C HIS A 415 -14.09 42.29 -37.95
N ALA A 416 -15.10 41.47 -37.67
CA ALA A 416 -16.20 41.28 -38.61
C ALA A 416 -17.00 42.58 -38.82
N ASN A 417 -16.87 43.16 -40.02
CA ASN A 417 -17.75 44.22 -40.54
C ASN A 417 -19.22 43.80 -40.37
N GLY A 418 -20.00 44.57 -39.61
CA GLY A 418 -21.42 44.31 -39.39
C GLY A 418 -22.07 45.41 -38.56
N GLU A 419 -23.39 45.31 -38.36
CA GLU A 419 -24.13 46.30 -37.59
C GLU A 419 -24.28 45.87 -36.13
N THR A 420 -23.94 46.75 -35.19
CA THR A 420 -24.06 46.49 -33.76
C THR A 420 -25.53 46.43 -33.32
N VAL A 421 -25.89 45.40 -32.56
CA VAL A 421 -27.22 45.23 -31.98
C VAL A 421 -27.14 45.36 -30.46
N ALA A 422 -27.94 46.26 -29.88
CA ALA A 422 -27.96 46.50 -28.43
C ALA A 422 -28.65 45.33 -27.70
N ILE A 423 -27.85 44.40 -27.15
CA ILE A 423 -28.34 43.18 -26.48
C ILE A 423 -27.66 42.96 -25.13
N SER A 424 -28.47 42.84 -24.08
CA SER A 424 -28.03 42.47 -22.72
C SER A 424 -27.99 40.95 -22.54
N LYS A 425 -26.80 40.38 -22.28
CA LYS A 425 -26.64 38.94 -22.01
C LYS A 425 -27.42 38.49 -20.75
N ALA A 426 -27.41 39.31 -19.70
CA ALA A 426 -28.14 39.03 -18.46
C ALA A 426 -29.65 39.12 -18.67
N GLY A 427 -30.11 40.11 -19.46
CA GLY A 427 -31.53 40.27 -19.80
C GLY A 427 -32.07 39.05 -20.54
N LEU A 428 -31.37 38.59 -21.58
CA LEU A 428 -31.78 37.39 -22.33
C LEU A 428 -31.86 36.14 -21.43
N ALA A 429 -30.84 35.95 -20.58
CA ALA A 429 -30.82 34.81 -19.66
C ALA A 429 -31.98 34.86 -18.65
N ASN A 430 -32.35 36.04 -18.16
CA ASN A 430 -33.48 36.18 -17.23
C ASN A 430 -34.81 35.85 -17.91
N ILE A 431 -35.03 36.33 -19.14
CA ILE A 431 -36.23 36.01 -19.92
C ILE A 431 -36.35 34.49 -20.14
N LEU A 432 -35.26 33.82 -20.49
CA LEU A 432 -35.25 32.36 -20.67
C LEU A 432 -35.59 31.60 -19.37
N ILE A 433 -35.02 32.02 -18.24
CA ILE A 433 -35.25 31.39 -16.93
C ILE A 433 -36.68 31.63 -16.45
N GLU A 434 -37.20 32.84 -16.61
CA GLU A 434 -38.60 33.17 -16.31
C GLU A 434 -39.55 32.29 -17.13
N THR A 435 -39.29 32.16 -18.44
CA THR A 435 -40.09 31.28 -19.33
C THR A 435 -40.06 29.82 -18.87
N LEU A 436 -38.91 29.33 -18.40
CA LEU A 436 -38.79 27.98 -17.85
C LEU A 436 -39.56 27.81 -16.54
N GLN A 437 -39.55 28.81 -15.66
CA GLN A 437 -40.32 28.82 -14.42
C GLN A 437 -41.83 28.81 -14.71
N GLU A 438 -42.29 29.64 -15.65
CA GLU A 438 -43.69 29.66 -16.11
C GLU A 438 -44.11 28.31 -16.72
N ALA A 439 -43.21 27.64 -17.44
CA ALA A 439 -43.48 26.34 -18.04
C ALA A 439 -43.69 25.23 -17.00
N GLN A 440 -43.30 25.41 -15.74
CA GLN A 440 -43.62 24.47 -14.65
C GLN A 440 -45.13 24.38 -14.38
N SER A 441 -45.90 25.41 -14.75
CA SER A 441 -47.37 25.40 -14.63
C SER A 441 -48.07 24.63 -15.77
N SER A 442 -47.32 24.18 -16.78
CA SER A 442 -47.90 23.43 -17.90
C SER A 442 -48.47 22.09 -17.41
N ARG A 443 -49.68 21.77 -17.85
CA ARG A 443 -50.28 20.43 -17.67
C ARG A 443 -49.55 19.37 -18.50
N ASN A 444 -48.80 19.80 -19.51
CA ASN A 444 -48.07 18.91 -20.39
C ASN A 444 -46.61 18.80 -19.96
N LEU A 445 -46.30 17.68 -19.34
CA LEU A 445 -45.00 17.44 -18.76
C LEU A 445 -43.88 17.28 -19.81
N SER A 446 -44.21 16.81 -21.02
CA SER A 446 -43.27 16.74 -22.14
C SER A 446 -42.87 18.12 -22.67
N HIS A 447 -43.80 19.08 -22.57
CA HIS A 447 -43.55 20.46 -22.95
C HIS A 447 -42.57 21.12 -21.98
N HIS A 448 -42.76 20.96 -20.66
CA HIS A 448 -41.80 21.47 -19.66
C HIS A 448 -40.38 20.93 -19.91
N THR A 449 -40.22 19.63 -20.16
CA THR A 449 -38.92 19.03 -20.49
C THR A 449 -38.31 19.63 -21.76
N SER A 450 -39.12 19.86 -22.80
CA SER A 450 -38.67 20.46 -24.05
C SER A 450 -38.18 21.90 -23.85
N ILE A 451 -38.89 22.70 -23.06
CA ILE A 451 -38.47 24.06 -22.68
C ILE A 451 -37.19 24.03 -21.86
N LEU A 452 -37.05 23.10 -20.91
CA LEU A 452 -35.84 22.93 -20.11
C LEU A 452 -34.61 22.64 -20.98
N VAL A 453 -34.73 21.72 -21.95
CA VAL A 453 -33.65 21.42 -22.91
C VAL A 453 -33.32 22.64 -23.75
N ALA A 454 -34.33 23.34 -24.27
CA ALA A 454 -34.14 24.53 -25.11
C ALA A 454 -33.44 25.66 -24.34
N VAL A 455 -33.88 25.94 -23.11
CA VAL A 455 -33.28 26.97 -22.25
C VAL A 455 -31.86 26.58 -21.86
N ALA A 456 -31.60 25.32 -21.50
CA ALA A 456 -30.25 24.85 -21.21
C ALA A 456 -29.34 25.04 -22.43
N ALA A 457 -29.75 24.65 -23.63
CA ALA A 457 -28.97 24.85 -24.86
C ALA A 457 -28.73 26.34 -25.15
N SER A 458 -29.76 27.18 -24.99
CA SER A 458 -29.67 28.63 -25.22
C SER A 458 -28.69 29.31 -24.25
N LEU A 459 -28.66 28.88 -22.99
CA LEU A 459 -27.69 29.35 -22.00
C LEU A 459 -26.26 28.92 -22.34
N SER A 460 -26.08 27.74 -22.95
CA SER A 460 -24.78 27.31 -23.50
C SER A 460 -24.34 28.19 -24.66
N ILE A 461 -25.22 28.49 -25.61
CA ILE A 461 -24.96 29.39 -26.75
C ILE A 461 -24.59 30.81 -26.28
N LEU A 462 -25.21 31.30 -25.19
CA LEU A 462 -24.83 32.56 -24.54
C LEU A 462 -23.45 32.52 -23.86
N GLY A 463 -22.85 31.34 -23.66
CA GLY A 463 -21.64 31.13 -22.88
C GLY A 463 -21.86 31.37 -21.38
N LEU A 464 -22.97 30.84 -20.84
CA LEU A 464 -23.29 30.83 -19.40
C LEU A 464 -23.18 29.41 -18.85
N ASP A 465 -21.98 28.83 -18.91
CA ASP A 465 -21.72 27.40 -18.67
C ASP A 465 -22.22 26.90 -17.31
N ARG A 466 -22.07 27.71 -16.24
CA ARG A 466 -22.57 27.36 -14.90
C ARG A 466 -24.09 27.22 -14.86
N LYS A 467 -24.82 28.14 -15.49
CA LYS A 467 -26.29 28.09 -15.57
C LYS A 467 -26.73 26.94 -16.47
N HIS A 468 -26.06 26.74 -17.61
CA HIS A 468 -26.29 25.60 -18.49
C HIS A 468 -26.17 24.28 -17.73
N ALA A 469 -25.05 24.05 -17.04
CA ALA A 469 -24.81 22.82 -16.29
C ALA A 469 -25.78 22.63 -15.12
N PHE A 470 -26.22 23.71 -14.47
CA PHE A 470 -27.27 23.65 -13.44
C PHE A 470 -28.58 23.07 -14.01
N TYR A 471 -29.06 23.60 -15.13
CA TYR A 471 -30.29 23.11 -15.76
C TYR A 471 -30.11 21.72 -16.40
N LEU A 472 -28.91 21.39 -16.85
CA LEU A 472 -28.58 20.05 -17.33
C LEU A 472 -28.63 19.02 -16.20
N LYS A 473 -28.06 19.35 -15.02
CA LYS A 473 -28.20 18.55 -13.79
C LYS A 473 -29.67 18.38 -13.41
N GLN A 474 -30.46 19.47 -13.45
CA GLN A 474 -31.90 19.39 -13.17
C GLN A 474 -32.64 18.49 -14.15
N LEU A 475 -32.33 18.55 -15.45
CA LEU A 475 -32.88 17.67 -16.46
C LEU A 475 -32.58 16.19 -16.14
N MET A 476 -31.34 15.89 -15.77
CA MET A 476 -30.92 14.52 -15.40
C MET A 476 -31.60 13.99 -14.15
N GLN A 477 -31.76 14.84 -13.14
CA GLN A 477 -32.49 14.50 -11.90
C GLN A 477 -33.98 14.23 -12.16
N GLN A 478 -34.59 14.90 -13.16
CA GLN A 478 -35.96 14.58 -13.59
C GLN A 478 -36.03 13.35 -14.50
N PHE A 479 -34.97 13.09 -15.28
CA PHE A 479 -34.93 12.02 -16.26
C PHE A 479 -34.81 10.63 -15.62
N ALA A 480 -33.90 10.46 -14.66
CA ALA A 480 -33.65 9.18 -14.01
C ALA A 480 -34.90 8.51 -13.37
N PRO A 481 -35.70 9.18 -12.52
CA PRO A 481 -36.90 8.57 -11.93
C PRO A 481 -37.93 8.15 -12.98
N ARG A 482 -38.02 8.86 -14.10
CA ARG A 482 -38.97 8.51 -15.18
C ARG A 482 -38.51 7.35 -16.05
N LEU A 483 -37.21 7.23 -16.27
CA LEU A 483 -36.66 6.02 -16.89
C LEU A 483 -36.92 4.79 -16.02
N ILE A 484 -36.78 4.95 -14.70
CA ILE A 484 -37.11 3.87 -13.75
C ILE A 484 -38.61 3.54 -13.81
N GLU A 485 -39.49 4.55 -13.88
CA GLU A 485 -40.93 4.34 -14.04
C GLU A 485 -41.28 3.64 -15.36
N ALA A 486 -40.74 4.11 -16.49
CA ALA A 486 -40.91 3.48 -17.79
C ALA A 486 -40.42 2.02 -17.80
N ARG A 487 -39.31 1.73 -17.12
CA ARG A 487 -38.81 0.36 -16.93
C ARG A 487 -39.75 -0.49 -16.09
N LYS A 488 -40.35 0.06 -15.03
CA LYS A 488 -41.34 -0.65 -14.19
C LYS A 488 -42.59 -0.99 -14.99
N ILE A 489 -43.08 -0.06 -15.81
CA ILE A 489 -44.22 -0.28 -16.70
C ILE A 489 -43.86 -1.38 -17.72
N GLY A 490 -42.71 -1.26 -18.40
CA GLY A 490 -42.26 -2.27 -19.37
C GLY A 490 -42.04 -3.65 -18.75
N ALA A 491 -41.51 -3.73 -17.52
CA ALA A 491 -41.40 -5.00 -16.78
C ALA A 491 -42.78 -5.59 -16.44
N SER A 492 -43.72 -4.75 -16.00
CA SER A 492 -45.10 -5.16 -15.72
C SER A 492 -45.81 -5.66 -16.97
N GLU A 493 -45.62 -5.01 -18.13
CA GLU A 493 -46.17 -5.44 -19.42
C GLU A 493 -45.55 -6.76 -19.89
N ALA A 494 -44.27 -6.98 -19.58
CA ALA A 494 -43.59 -8.26 -19.82
C ALA A 494 -43.97 -9.37 -18.81
N GLY A 495 -44.83 -9.07 -17.81
CA GLY A 495 -45.19 -10.02 -16.76
C GLY A 495 -44.06 -10.34 -15.77
N ILE A 496 -43.03 -9.49 -15.71
CA ILE A 496 -41.86 -9.65 -14.84
C ILE A 496 -42.05 -8.73 -13.62
N HIS A 497 -41.87 -9.26 -12.41
CA HIS A 497 -41.93 -8.45 -11.20
C HIS A 497 -40.86 -7.33 -11.27
N PRO A 498 -41.17 -6.04 -11.04
CA PRO A 498 -40.23 -4.94 -11.25
C PRO A 498 -38.92 -5.03 -10.45
N ALA A 499 -38.95 -5.77 -9.33
CA ALA A 499 -37.77 -6.02 -8.51
C ALA A 499 -36.94 -7.24 -8.93
N ALA A 500 -37.42 -8.08 -9.87
CA ALA A 500 -36.76 -9.32 -10.30
C ALA A 500 -35.45 -9.11 -11.09
N GLY A 501 -34.89 -7.90 -11.06
CA GLY A 501 -33.70 -7.52 -11.80
C GLY A 501 -34.03 -6.92 -13.16
N LEU A 502 -33.01 -6.33 -13.77
CA LEU A 502 -33.07 -5.71 -15.09
C LEU A 502 -33.55 -6.77 -16.09
N PRO A 503 -34.72 -6.59 -16.75
CA PRO A 503 -35.20 -7.55 -17.74
C PRO A 503 -34.16 -7.69 -18.86
N PRO A 504 -34.02 -8.88 -19.48
CA PRO A 504 -33.25 -9.00 -20.71
C PRO A 504 -33.79 -7.98 -21.71
N LEU A 505 -32.90 -7.13 -22.23
CA LEU A 505 -33.28 -6.15 -23.24
C LEU A 505 -33.68 -6.91 -24.51
N ASN A 506 -34.99 -7.01 -24.75
CA ASN A 506 -35.51 -7.53 -26.01
C ASN A 506 -34.87 -6.77 -27.19
N THR A 507 -34.60 -7.51 -28.26
CA THR A 507 -33.79 -7.11 -29.42
C THR A 507 -34.21 -5.78 -30.05
N ALA A 508 -35.49 -5.40 -29.97
CA ALA A 508 -36.01 -4.15 -30.51
C ALA A 508 -35.46 -2.88 -29.82
N LEU A 509 -35.06 -2.97 -28.55
CA LEU A 509 -34.47 -1.84 -27.81
C LEU A 509 -32.96 -1.69 -28.03
N LEU A 510 -32.28 -2.70 -28.62
CA LEU A 510 -30.82 -2.68 -28.80
C LEU A 510 -30.34 -1.60 -29.77
N GLY A 511 -31.19 -1.08 -30.68
CA GLY A 511 -30.78 0.02 -31.56
C GLY A 511 -30.74 1.37 -30.85
N ILE A 512 -31.74 1.67 -30.02
CA ILE A 512 -31.94 3.01 -29.44
C ILE A 512 -31.11 3.22 -28.18
N LEU A 513 -30.94 2.18 -27.36
CA LEU A 513 -30.22 2.28 -26.09
C LEU A 513 -28.75 2.70 -26.23
N PRO A 514 -27.95 2.13 -27.15
CA PRO A 514 -26.55 2.53 -27.32
C PRO A 514 -26.39 4.00 -27.69
N GLU A 515 -27.18 4.50 -28.64
CA GLU A 515 -27.16 5.93 -29.02
C GLU A 515 -27.57 6.82 -27.84
N MET A 516 -28.60 6.41 -27.09
CA MET A 516 -29.04 7.13 -25.90
C MET A 516 -27.96 7.12 -24.81
N MET A 517 -27.23 6.01 -24.62
CA MET A 517 -26.10 5.92 -23.70
C MET A 517 -24.97 6.88 -24.12
N ILE A 518 -24.60 6.91 -25.40
CA ILE A 518 -23.57 7.82 -25.93
C ILE A 518 -23.97 9.29 -25.68
N GLY A 519 -25.20 9.66 -26.05
CA GLY A 519 -25.71 11.01 -25.83
C GLY A 519 -25.81 11.38 -24.35
N THR A 520 -26.20 10.42 -23.51
CA THR A 520 -26.29 10.64 -22.05
C THR A 520 -24.91 10.78 -21.42
N ARG A 521 -23.92 9.98 -21.81
CA ARG A 521 -22.53 10.12 -21.35
C ARG A 521 -21.95 11.48 -21.75
N ALA A 522 -22.21 11.95 -22.97
CA ALA A 522 -21.78 13.28 -23.40
C ALA A 522 -22.44 14.40 -22.56
N MET A 523 -23.74 14.28 -22.30
CA MET A 523 -24.48 15.19 -21.43
C MET A 523 -23.94 15.19 -19.99
N LEU A 524 -23.68 14.01 -19.44
CA LEU A 524 -23.11 13.82 -18.10
C LEU A 524 -21.74 14.48 -18.00
N ASN A 525 -20.87 14.28 -19.01
CA ASN A 525 -19.54 14.88 -19.04
C ASN A 525 -19.59 16.41 -19.12
N LEU A 526 -20.48 16.98 -19.95
CA LEU A 526 -20.67 18.44 -20.03
C LEU A 526 -21.11 19.04 -18.69
N ALA A 527 -22.08 18.42 -18.03
CA ALA A 527 -22.53 18.87 -16.71
C ALA A 527 -21.42 18.72 -15.67
N ALA A 528 -20.84 17.53 -15.55
CA ALA A 528 -19.85 17.21 -14.52
C ALA A 528 -18.58 18.05 -14.67
N GLY A 529 -18.13 18.28 -15.91
CA GLY A 529 -17.05 19.20 -16.23
C GLY A 529 -17.27 20.60 -15.64
N ALA A 530 -18.48 21.15 -15.73
CA ALA A 530 -18.77 22.48 -15.15
C ALA A 530 -18.73 22.52 -13.61
N TYR A 531 -19.01 21.40 -12.94
CA TYR A 531 -18.85 21.25 -11.48
C TYR A 531 -17.39 20.97 -11.06
N GLY A 532 -16.49 20.76 -12.03
CA GLY A 532 -15.09 20.49 -11.77
C GLY A 532 -14.78 19.01 -11.54
N VAL A 533 -15.58 18.13 -12.14
CA VAL A 533 -15.39 16.67 -12.20
C VAL A 533 -15.47 16.24 -13.67
N PRO A 534 -14.40 16.40 -14.46
CA PRO A 534 -14.41 15.86 -15.82
C PRO A 534 -14.53 14.33 -15.75
N LEU A 535 -15.49 13.75 -16.46
CA LEU A 535 -15.69 12.31 -16.44
C LEU A 535 -14.68 11.67 -17.39
N PRO A 536 -13.80 10.77 -16.91
CA PRO A 536 -12.89 10.05 -17.80
C PRO A 536 -13.67 9.23 -18.82
N PRO A 537 -13.08 8.93 -19.98
CA PRO A 537 -13.66 7.96 -20.89
C PRO A 537 -13.81 6.62 -20.16
N VAL A 538 -14.99 6.00 -20.31
CA VAL A 538 -15.28 4.70 -19.68
C VAL A 538 -14.33 3.65 -20.26
N PRO A 539 -13.48 3.01 -19.44
CA PRO A 539 -12.49 2.07 -19.95
C PRO A 539 -13.17 0.80 -20.49
N PRO A 540 -12.56 0.14 -21.49
CA PRO A 540 -13.04 -1.17 -21.95
C PRO A 540 -12.85 -2.23 -20.86
N PRO A 541 -13.64 -3.32 -20.89
CA PRO A 541 -13.47 -4.41 -19.94
C PRO A 541 -12.08 -5.04 -20.08
N ALA A 542 -11.35 -5.11 -18.97
CA ALA A 542 -10.04 -5.74 -18.89
C ALA A 542 -10.14 -7.05 -18.09
N GLN A 543 -9.21 -7.97 -18.27
CA GLN A 543 -9.08 -9.10 -17.35
C GLN A 543 -8.24 -8.71 -16.12
N ARG A 544 -7.18 -7.94 -16.37
CA ARG A 544 -6.22 -7.48 -15.37
C ARG A 544 -5.80 -6.05 -15.65
N ILE A 545 -5.55 -5.29 -14.59
CA ILE A 545 -5.00 -3.93 -14.65
C ILE A 545 -3.57 -3.94 -14.08
N PRO A 546 -2.55 -3.74 -14.92
CA PRO A 546 -1.17 -3.68 -14.45
C PRO A 546 -0.94 -2.38 -13.67
N ALA A 547 -0.04 -2.43 -12.70
CA ALA A 547 0.40 -1.25 -11.96
C ALA A 547 1.48 -0.52 -12.76
N ASP A 548 1.13 0.65 -13.28
CA ASP A 548 2.08 1.58 -13.89
C ASP A 548 2.18 2.82 -13.00
N ILE A 549 3.42 3.19 -12.67
CA ILE A 549 3.70 4.31 -11.77
C ILE A 549 3.21 5.63 -12.37
N ASP A 550 3.36 5.82 -13.68
CA ASP A 550 2.94 7.04 -14.37
C ASP A 550 1.41 7.17 -14.35
N SER A 551 0.69 6.07 -14.57
CA SER A 551 -0.77 6.00 -14.43
C SER A 551 -1.25 6.32 -13.01
N ILE A 552 -0.61 5.77 -11.99
CA ILE A 552 -0.93 6.04 -10.57
C ILE A 552 -0.68 7.52 -10.24
N HIS A 553 0.46 8.06 -10.67
CA HIS A 553 0.82 9.47 -10.51
C HIS A 553 -0.16 10.40 -11.20
N ASN A 554 -0.61 10.06 -12.40
CA ASN A 554 -1.62 10.82 -13.13
C ASN A 554 -2.97 10.84 -12.40
N ARG A 555 -3.47 9.68 -11.93
CA ARG A 555 -4.71 9.60 -11.14
C ARG A 555 -4.60 10.35 -9.81
N THR A 556 -3.45 10.25 -9.14
CA THR A 556 -3.15 10.99 -7.90
C THR A 556 -3.15 12.50 -8.13
N ARG A 557 -2.56 12.97 -9.24
CA ARG A 557 -2.55 14.38 -9.64
C ARG A 557 -3.95 14.89 -9.95
N LEU A 558 -4.78 14.12 -10.67
CA LEU A 558 -6.17 14.48 -10.96
C LEU A 558 -6.97 14.64 -9.67
N TRP A 559 -6.90 13.65 -8.78
CA TRP A 559 -7.53 13.71 -7.47
C TRP A 559 -7.08 14.95 -6.67
N ALA A 560 -5.79 15.30 -6.70
CA ALA A 560 -5.26 16.48 -6.01
C ALA A 560 -5.81 17.79 -6.60
N ILE A 561 -5.90 17.90 -7.93
CA ILE A 561 -6.49 19.06 -8.61
C ILE A 561 -7.97 19.19 -8.23
N GLU A 562 -8.69 18.08 -8.18
CA GLU A 562 -10.11 18.04 -7.80
C GLU A 562 -10.32 18.43 -6.34
N HIS A 563 -9.47 17.99 -5.42
CA HIS A 563 -9.58 18.34 -4.00
C HIS A 563 -9.07 19.75 -3.70
N SER A 564 -8.18 20.32 -4.53
CA SER A 564 -7.65 21.67 -4.33
C SER A 564 -8.63 22.80 -4.67
N SER A 565 -9.73 22.52 -5.39
CA SER A 565 -10.60 23.56 -5.94
C SER A 565 -12.09 23.22 -5.90
N GLY A 566 -12.91 24.24 -5.66
CA GLY A 566 -14.37 24.09 -5.59
C GLY A 566 -14.85 23.47 -4.29
N ASP A 567 -16.13 23.08 -4.27
CA ASP A 567 -16.75 22.35 -3.16
C ASP A 567 -16.84 20.88 -3.53
N VAL A 568 -16.12 20.03 -2.78
CA VAL A 568 -16.06 18.58 -3.01
C VAL A 568 -17.43 17.93 -2.81
N MET A 569 -18.29 18.47 -1.95
CA MET A 569 -19.63 17.91 -1.74
C MET A 569 -20.51 18.07 -2.98
N LEU A 570 -20.43 19.23 -3.66
CA LEU A 570 -21.13 19.46 -4.91
C LEU A 570 -20.61 18.55 -6.04
N LYS A 571 -19.31 18.25 -6.03
CA LYS A 571 -18.68 17.30 -6.97
C LYS A 571 -19.21 15.88 -6.77
N LEU A 572 -19.23 15.41 -5.52
CA LEU A 572 -19.78 14.11 -5.17
C LEU A 572 -21.29 14.04 -5.48
N GLU A 573 -22.07 15.09 -5.23
CA GLU A 573 -23.49 15.15 -5.60
C GLU A 573 -23.71 15.03 -7.12
N MET A 574 -22.82 15.66 -7.91
CA MET A 574 -22.84 15.54 -9.36
C MET A 574 -22.51 14.11 -9.81
N LEU A 575 -21.50 13.47 -9.23
CA LEU A 575 -21.17 12.06 -9.51
C LEU A 575 -22.31 11.11 -9.11
N ARG A 576 -22.96 11.33 -7.96
CA ARG A 576 -24.15 10.57 -7.54
C ARG A 576 -25.28 10.69 -8.57
N THR A 577 -25.48 11.88 -9.12
CA THR A 577 -26.44 12.10 -10.21
C THR A 577 -26.05 11.29 -11.44
N CYS A 578 -24.75 11.22 -11.78
CA CYS A 578 -24.26 10.40 -12.89
C CYS A 578 -24.54 8.91 -12.69
N VAL A 579 -24.20 8.37 -11.52
CA VAL A 579 -24.48 6.96 -11.17
C VAL A 579 -25.99 6.67 -11.26
N THR A 580 -26.82 7.54 -10.71
CA THR A 580 -28.29 7.37 -10.73
C THR A 580 -28.84 7.32 -12.16
N VAL A 581 -28.30 8.14 -13.07
CA VAL A 581 -28.69 8.13 -14.49
C VAL A 581 -28.20 6.86 -15.18
N CYS A 582 -26.97 6.42 -14.93
CA CYS A 582 -26.43 5.18 -15.50
C CYS A 582 -27.20 3.94 -15.02
N GLU A 583 -27.59 3.87 -13.75
CA GLU A 583 -28.45 2.81 -13.20
C GLU A 583 -29.86 2.81 -13.79
N ALA A 584 -30.35 3.99 -14.20
CA ALA A 584 -31.64 4.14 -14.85
C ALA A 584 -31.61 3.71 -16.34
N LEU A 585 -30.49 3.93 -17.04
CA LEU A 585 -30.25 3.56 -18.45
C LEU A 585 -29.57 2.18 -18.67
N PRO A 586 -29.66 1.26 -17.71
CA PRO A 586 -28.74 0.11 -17.56
C PRO A 586 -27.32 0.24 -18.16
N ASP A 587 -26.66 1.39 -18.04
CA ASP A 587 -25.29 1.59 -18.50
C ASP A 587 -24.29 1.05 -17.48
N VAL A 588 -24.13 -0.28 -17.47
CA VAL A 588 -23.32 -1.00 -16.47
C VAL A 588 -21.86 -0.53 -16.46
N PRO A 589 -21.14 -0.42 -17.60
CA PRO A 589 -19.74 0.00 -17.59
C PRO A 589 -19.55 1.40 -17.00
N ALA A 590 -20.38 2.37 -17.41
CA ALA A 590 -20.29 3.73 -16.89
C ALA A 590 -20.68 3.81 -15.40
N GLY A 591 -21.72 3.07 -14.99
CA GLY A 591 -22.16 2.99 -13.59
C GLY A 591 -21.08 2.44 -12.67
N LEU A 592 -20.38 1.37 -13.06
CA LEU A 592 -19.26 0.80 -12.30
C LEU A 592 -18.09 1.80 -12.19
N HIS A 593 -17.74 2.44 -13.30
CA HIS A 593 -16.64 3.41 -13.36
C HIS A 593 -16.92 4.65 -12.48
N PHE A 594 -18.11 5.26 -12.60
CA PHE A 594 -18.47 6.43 -11.80
C PHE A 594 -18.64 6.08 -10.31
N THR A 595 -19.12 4.89 -9.98
CA THR A 595 -19.18 4.43 -8.58
C THR A 595 -17.79 4.25 -7.98
N SER A 596 -16.84 3.66 -8.71
CA SER A 596 -15.44 3.58 -8.29
C SER A 596 -14.82 4.97 -8.13
N THR A 597 -15.15 5.91 -9.02
CA THR A 597 -14.70 7.31 -8.93
C THR A 597 -15.24 7.99 -7.66
N ILE A 598 -16.51 7.80 -7.30
CA ILE A 598 -17.06 8.30 -6.03
C ILE A 598 -16.27 7.75 -4.84
N LEU A 599 -15.97 6.45 -4.82
CA LEU A 599 -15.22 5.84 -3.71
C LEU A 599 -13.77 6.33 -3.64
N ARG A 600 -13.16 6.66 -4.78
CA ARG A 600 -11.83 7.27 -4.85
C ARG A 600 -11.85 8.71 -4.31
N ASP A 601 -12.84 9.49 -4.73
CA ASP A 601 -12.98 10.90 -4.34
C ASP A 601 -13.55 11.09 -2.93
N ALA A 602 -14.16 10.05 -2.36
CA ALA A 602 -14.61 10.06 -0.98
C ALA A 602 -13.45 10.12 0.04
N LYS A 603 -12.25 9.67 -0.37
CA LYS A 603 -11.05 9.66 0.47
C LYS A 603 -10.60 11.09 0.74
N GLN A 604 -10.35 11.46 2.00
CA GLN A 604 -9.69 12.74 2.34
C GLN A 604 -8.16 12.63 2.37
N ILE A 605 -7.68 11.42 2.67
CA ILE A 605 -6.25 11.09 2.76
C ILE A 605 -6.01 9.92 1.81
N ILE A 606 -4.97 10.05 0.98
CA ILE A 606 -4.58 9.00 0.03
C ILE A 606 -3.87 7.85 0.75
N THR A 607 -2.86 8.18 1.56
CA THR A 607 -2.07 7.21 2.31
C THR A 607 -2.42 7.31 3.79
N MET A 608 -3.13 6.30 4.30
CA MET A 608 -3.55 6.24 5.69
C MET A 608 -2.30 6.16 6.60
N PRO A 609 -2.17 7.05 7.60
CA PRO A 609 -1.06 6.96 8.54
C PRO A 609 -1.14 5.67 9.35
N LYS A 610 0.01 5.22 9.88
CA LYS A 610 0.08 4.02 10.73
C LYS A 610 -0.65 4.19 12.09
N TYR A 611 -0.92 5.43 12.47
CA TYR A 611 -1.63 5.79 13.70
C TYR A 611 -3.05 6.26 13.39
N SER A 612 -3.95 6.16 14.38
CA SER A 612 -5.35 6.58 14.25
C SER A 612 -5.46 8.02 13.74
N THR A 613 -6.27 8.22 12.70
CA THR A 613 -6.59 9.53 12.11
C THR A 613 -8.09 9.80 12.23
N ASP A 614 -8.46 11.06 12.46
CA ASP A 614 -9.87 11.50 12.57
C ASP A 614 -10.46 11.90 11.20
N ALA A 615 -9.68 11.79 10.10
CA ALA A 615 -10.11 12.21 8.76
C ALA A 615 -10.99 11.15 8.09
N VAL A 616 -12.20 10.99 8.60
CA VAL A 616 -13.24 10.08 8.08
C VAL A 616 -13.57 10.41 6.62
N PRO A 617 -13.89 9.43 5.75
CA PRO A 617 -14.32 9.70 4.39
C PRO A 617 -15.49 10.69 4.28
N LEU A 618 -15.55 11.43 3.17
CA LEU A 618 -16.60 12.42 2.90
C LEU A 618 -17.99 11.79 2.67
N VAL A 619 -18.02 10.48 2.46
CA VAL A 619 -19.21 9.67 2.21
C VAL A 619 -19.45 8.79 3.43
N SER A 620 -20.67 8.77 3.98
CA SER A 620 -20.97 7.98 5.18
C SER A 620 -20.88 6.47 4.94
N ALA A 621 -20.59 5.71 6.00
CA ALA A 621 -20.58 4.24 5.96
C ALA A 621 -21.85 3.62 5.30
N GLU A 622 -23.05 4.10 5.64
CA GLU A 622 -24.31 3.62 5.05
C GLU A 622 -24.35 3.83 3.53
N GLU A 623 -23.85 4.97 3.06
CA GLU A 623 -23.76 5.26 1.63
C GLU A 623 -22.69 4.40 0.95
N GLN A 624 -21.54 4.17 1.60
CA GLN A 624 -20.50 3.27 1.09
C GLN A 624 -21.04 1.85 0.90
N VAL A 625 -21.79 1.30 1.88
CA VAL A 625 -22.45 -0.02 1.75
C VAL A 625 -23.37 -0.03 0.53
N ARG A 626 -24.21 0.99 0.38
CA ARG A 626 -25.14 1.10 -0.76
C ARG A 626 -24.41 1.15 -2.11
N LEU A 627 -23.27 1.83 -2.20
CA LEU A 627 -22.45 1.88 -3.42
C LEU A 627 -21.84 0.51 -3.72
N LEU A 628 -21.28 -0.19 -2.72
CA LEU A 628 -20.75 -1.55 -2.89
C LEU A 628 -21.82 -2.57 -3.28
N ASP A 629 -23.01 -2.48 -2.68
CA ASP A 629 -24.16 -3.30 -3.08
C ASP A 629 -24.65 -2.96 -4.49
N SER A 630 -24.51 -1.70 -4.92
CA SER A 630 -24.77 -1.33 -6.31
C SER A 630 -23.75 -1.96 -7.27
N LEU A 631 -22.46 -1.91 -6.95
CA LEU A 631 -21.41 -2.60 -7.71
C LEU A 631 -21.71 -4.09 -7.85
N LYS A 632 -22.02 -4.77 -6.74
CA LYS A 632 -22.40 -6.19 -6.73
C LYS A 632 -23.59 -6.48 -7.65
N ARG A 633 -24.66 -5.67 -7.56
CA ARG A 633 -25.84 -5.82 -8.41
C ARG A 633 -25.52 -5.56 -9.88
N ALA A 634 -24.74 -4.52 -10.19
CA ALA A 634 -24.32 -4.17 -11.54
C ALA A 634 -23.46 -5.27 -12.19
N VAL A 635 -22.44 -5.78 -11.49
CA VAL A 635 -21.62 -6.91 -11.96
C VAL A 635 -22.47 -8.16 -12.18
N SER A 636 -23.39 -8.48 -11.25
CA SER A 636 -24.30 -9.62 -11.41
C SER A 636 -25.27 -9.48 -12.59
N ALA A 637 -25.55 -8.25 -13.03
CA ALA A 637 -26.44 -7.94 -14.14
C ALA A 637 -25.71 -7.79 -15.48
N ALA A 638 -24.38 -7.60 -15.45
CA ALA A 638 -23.56 -7.31 -16.60
C ALA A 638 -23.71 -8.38 -17.70
N SER A 639 -23.70 -9.67 -17.33
CA SER A 639 -23.90 -10.77 -18.29
C SER A 639 -25.28 -10.77 -18.94
N ARG A 640 -26.34 -10.48 -18.18
CA ARG A 640 -27.71 -10.41 -18.71
C ARG A 640 -27.95 -9.23 -19.65
N LEU A 641 -27.11 -8.20 -19.58
CA LEU A 641 -27.22 -6.98 -20.37
C LEU A 641 -26.22 -6.92 -21.55
N GLY A 642 -25.54 -8.03 -21.86
CA GLY A 642 -24.56 -8.10 -22.95
C GLY A 642 -23.22 -7.43 -22.64
N ALA A 643 -22.94 -7.13 -21.37
CA ALA A 643 -21.69 -6.54 -20.90
C ALA A 643 -20.87 -7.56 -20.08
N GLU A 644 -20.71 -8.77 -20.59
CA GLU A 644 -19.99 -9.85 -19.91
C GLU A 644 -18.55 -9.45 -19.53
N GLY A 645 -18.11 -9.86 -18.34
CA GLY A 645 -16.78 -9.56 -17.82
C GLY A 645 -16.57 -8.13 -17.28
N CYS A 646 -17.58 -7.26 -17.33
CA CYS A 646 -17.46 -5.91 -16.74
C CYS A 646 -17.40 -5.96 -15.21
N ARG A 647 -16.40 -5.31 -14.63
CA ARG A 647 -16.16 -5.20 -13.18
C ARG A 647 -15.74 -3.77 -12.83
N ALA A 648 -15.68 -3.46 -11.54
CA ALA A 648 -15.18 -2.18 -11.08
C ALA A 648 -13.64 -2.15 -11.05
N GLU A 649 -13.07 -0.97 -11.21
CA GLU A 649 -11.69 -0.72 -10.82
C GLU A 649 -11.64 -0.53 -9.30
N TYR A 650 -10.68 -1.14 -8.59
CA TYR A 650 -10.48 -0.81 -7.18
C TYR A 650 -10.04 0.66 -7.06
N TRP A 651 -10.66 1.38 -6.13
CA TRP A 651 -10.57 2.84 -6.01
C TRP A 651 -9.31 3.32 -5.28
N ASP A 652 -8.52 2.42 -4.71
CA ASP A 652 -7.35 2.78 -3.93
C ASP A 652 -6.05 2.12 -4.42
N ASP A 653 -5.26 2.89 -5.17
CA ASP A 653 -3.96 2.48 -5.70
C ASP A 653 -2.91 2.21 -4.61
N PHE A 654 -3.16 2.70 -3.40
CA PHE A 654 -2.24 2.65 -2.27
C PHE A 654 -2.56 1.53 -1.27
N LEU A 655 -3.32 0.51 -1.74
CA LEU A 655 -3.70 -0.67 -0.96
C LEU A 655 -2.52 -1.28 -0.19
N VAL A 656 -1.35 -1.40 -0.83
CA VAL A 656 -0.15 -1.99 -0.24
C VAL A 656 0.78 -0.91 0.29
N ARG A 657 0.88 -0.81 1.62
CA ARG A 657 1.68 0.21 2.30
C ARG A 657 3.09 -0.26 2.62
N ASP A 658 3.29 -1.50 3.06
CA ASP A 658 4.63 -1.98 3.40
C ASP A 658 4.69 -3.49 3.21
N VAL A 659 5.87 -4.01 2.85
CA VAL A 659 6.14 -5.45 2.80
C VAL A 659 7.49 -5.69 3.45
N GLN A 660 7.53 -6.57 4.45
CA GLN A 660 8.75 -6.90 5.18
C GLN A 660 8.85 -8.42 5.35
N VAL A 661 10.07 -8.97 5.30
CA VAL A 661 10.30 -10.39 5.55
C VAL A 661 10.01 -10.71 7.01
N LEU A 662 9.18 -11.72 7.26
CA LEU A 662 8.92 -12.26 8.59
C LEU A 662 9.92 -13.38 8.85
N GLU A 663 10.93 -13.13 9.70
CA GLU A 663 11.84 -14.18 10.15
C GLU A 663 11.07 -15.19 11.02
N GLN A 664 10.74 -16.35 10.45
CA GLN A 664 10.11 -17.46 11.17
C GLN A 664 11.15 -18.50 11.61
N GLY A 665 11.01 -18.99 12.84
CA GLY A 665 11.69 -20.17 13.38
C GLY A 665 13.21 -20.02 13.57
N SER A 666 13.71 -20.33 14.76
CA SER A 666 15.15 -20.28 15.06
C SER A 666 16.01 -21.13 14.11
N PHE A 667 15.44 -22.17 13.50
CA PHE A 667 16.16 -23.11 12.62
C PHE A 667 16.40 -22.61 11.20
N ALA A 668 15.59 -21.65 10.70
CA ALA A 668 15.72 -21.12 9.35
C ALA A 668 16.55 -19.82 9.29
N LYS A 669 16.89 -19.25 10.46
CA LYS A 669 17.64 -18.00 10.51
C LYS A 669 19.05 -18.20 9.94
N LEU A 670 19.35 -17.45 8.89
CA LEU A 670 20.67 -17.37 8.30
C LEU A 670 21.52 -16.36 9.06
N ILE A 671 22.71 -16.77 9.47
CA ILE A 671 23.71 -15.89 10.10
C ILE A 671 24.77 -15.57 9.05
N ALA A 672 25.06 -14.28 8.86
CA ALA A 672 25.96 -13.78 7.84
C ALA A 672 27.41 -13.72 8.34
N HIS A 673 28.36 -14.23 7.55
CA HIS A 673 29.78 -14.33 7.90
C HIS A 673 30.70 -13.80 6.82
N LYS A 674 31.87 -13.29 7.23
CA LYS A 674 32.92 -12.80 6.31
C LYS A 674 33.89 -13.94 5.96
N PRO A 675 34.53 -13.94 4.78
CA PRO A 675 35.54 -14.95 4.42
C PRO A 675 36.67 -15.11 5.44
N SER A 676 37.02 -14.05 6.15
CA SER A 676 38.01 -14.07 7.25
C SER A 676 37.65 -15.07 8.36
N ASP A 677 36.37 -15.34 8.55
CA ASP A 677 35.84 -16.19 9.62
C ASP A 677 36.14 -17.67 9.33
N LEU A 678 36.41 -18.04 8.07
CA LEU A 678 36.85 -19.39 7.68
C LEU A 678 38.33 -19.65 7.95
N SER A 679 39.15 -18.59 8.08
CA SER A 679 40.63 -18.68 8.10
C SER A 679 41.22 -19.26 9.40
N ILE A 680 40.40 -19.58 10.39
CA ILE A 680 40.85 -20.06 11.71
C ILE A 680 41.02 -21.60 11.74
N ARG A 681 40.62 -22.32 10.68
CA ARG A 681 40.67 -23.79 10.63
C ARG A 681 42.04 -24.41 10.33
N GLY A 682 43.15 -23.67 10.39
CA GLY A 682 44.47 -24.18 10.02
C GLY A 682 45.63 -23.64 10.87
N SER A 683 46.08 -24.43 11.86
CA SER A 683 47.46 -24.47 12.38
C SER A 683 47.45 -25.17 13.75
N GLY A 684 47.80 -26.46 13.78
CA GLY A 684 47.74 -27.33 14.95
C GLY A 684 48.80 -27.07 16.03
N LEU A 685 48.88 -25.86 16.60
CA LEU A 685 49.81 -25.60 17.72
C LEU A 685 49.26 -24.71 18.84
N VAL A 686 48.05 -24.14 18.75
CA VAL A 686 47.47 -23.38 19.87
C VAL A 686 45.95 -23.59 19.90
N GLU A 687 45.46 -24.38 20.85
CA GLU A 687 44.05 -24.70 21.13
C GLU A 687 43.20 -23.51 21.60
N THR A 688 43.55 -22.27 21.28
CA THR A 688 42.59 -21.17 21.41
C THR A 688 41.70 -21.18 20.17
N VAL A 689 40.65 -22.01 20.21
CA VAL A 689 39.54 -21.94 19.26
C VAL A 689 39.02 -20.52 19.32
N ARG A 690 39.48 -19.68 18.39
CA ARG A 690 38.93 -18.36 18.17
C ARG A 690 37.61 -18.61 17.46
N ASP A 691 36.59 -18.99 18.23
CA ASP A 691 35.28 -19.34 17.72
C ASP A 691 34.72 -18.12 16.98
N PRO A 692 34.55 -18.16 15.65
CA PRO A 692 34.07 -17.01 14.90
C PRO A 692 32.58 -16.72 15.17
N PHE A 693 31.88 -17.58 15.91
CA PHE A 693 30.43 -17.50 16.14
C PHE A 693 30.04 -17.06 17.55
N ILE A 694 30.99 -16.95 18.50
CA ILE A 694 30.70 -16.36 19.81
C ILE A 694 30.53 -14.84 19.63
N TYR A 695 29.40 -14.32 20.11
CA TYR A 695 29.11 -12.89 20.14
C TYR A 695 30.23 -12.15 20.89
N ASN A 696 31.04 -11.39 20.16
CA ASN A 696 32.08 -10.54 20.72
C ASN A 696 31.51 -9.11 20.89
N PRO A 697 31.11 -8.68 22.10
CA PRO A 697 30.58 -7.33 22.31
C PRO A 697 31.60 -6.23 22.01
N PHE A 698 32.90 -6.55 21.92
CA PHE A 698 33.96 -5.61 21.58
C PHE A 698 34.20 -5.49 20.07
N ALA A 699 33.64 -6.40 19.27
CA ALA A 699 33.58 -6.19 17.82
C ALA A 699 32.62 -5.03 17.58
N LYS A 700 33.12 -3.92 17.03
CA LYS A 700 32.26 -2.87 16.51
C LYS A 700 31.47 -3.46 15.35
N ASP A 701 30.30 -3.99 15.64
CA ASP A 701 29.32 -4.37 14.64
C ASP A 701 28.95 -3.10 13.88
N LYS A 702 29.64 -2.84 12.78
CA LYS A 702 29.05 -2.06 11.70
C LYS A 702 27.98 -2.95 11.10
N SER A 703 26.84 -3.06 11.79
CA SER A 703 25.62 -3.63 11.22
C SER A 703 25.14 -2.67 10.15
N VAL A 704 25.78 -2.72 8.98
CA VAL A 704 25.09 -2.33 7.77
C VAL A 704 23.92 -3.30 7.72
N ALA A 705 22.68 -2.80 7.85
CA ALA A 705 21.48 -3.60 7.72
C ALA A 705 21.56 -4.33 6.37
N ALA A 706 22.03 -5.58 6.39
CA ALA A 706 22.12 -6.37 5.19
C ALA A 706 20.70 -6.58 4.68
N ALA A 707 20.51 -6.53 3.37
CA ALA A 707 19.24 -6.88 2.77
C ALA A 707 18.82 -8.28 3.28
N PRO A 708 17.53 -8.50 3.62
CA PRO A 708 17.08 -9.80 4.07
C PRO A 708 17.41 -10.87 3.04
N VAL A 709 17.85 -12.03 3.51
CA VAL A 709 18.31 -13.14 2.65
C VAL A 709 17.35 -14.30 2.76
N LEU A 710 16.98 -14.85 1.60
CA LEU A 710 16.09 -16.01 1.48
C LEU A 710 16.84 -17.21 0.88
N VAL A 711 16.31 -18.41 1.08
CA VAL A 711 16.90 -19.66 0.56
C VAL A 711 16.01 -20.23 -0.55
N ALA A 712 16.62 -20.57 -1.68
CA ALA A 712 15.92 -21.22 -2.79
C ALA A 712 15.34 -22.58 -2.38
N GLY A 713 14.06 -22.80 -2.68
CA GLY A 713 13.29 -24.00 -2.36
C GLY A 713 12.51 -23.92 -1.04
N GLU A 714 12.73 -22.89 -0.21
CA GLU A 714 12.08 -22.78 1.09
C GLU A 714 10.97 -21.72 1.10
N LEU A 715 9.90 -21.98 1.85
CA LEU A 715 8.77 -21.05 1.97
C LEU A 715 9.22 -19.80 2.75
N ALA A 716 9.28 -18.67 2.06
CA ALA A 716 9.51 -17.36 2.67
C ALA A 716 8.17 -16.74 3.08
N THR A 717 8.14 -16.19 4.29
CA THR A 717 6.96 -15.54 4.86
C THR A 717 7.19 -14.04 4.96
N PHE A 718 6.16 -13.25 4.65
CA PHE A 718 6.21 -11.80 4.57
C PHE A 718 5.06 -11.20 5.36
N THR A 719 5.34 -10.15 6.12
CA THR A 719 4.31 -9.26 6.65
C THR A 719 3.97 -8.20 5.61
N VAL A 720 2.68 -8.02 5.34
CA VAL A 720 2.15 -7.06 4.36
C VAL A 720 1.19 -6.14 5.07
N LEU A 721 1.47 -4.83 5.04
CA LEU A 721 0.62 -3.80 5.59
C LEU A 721 -0.35 -3.33 4.51
N LEU A 722 -1.64 -3.62 4.70
CA LEU A 722 -2.70 -3.23 3.77
C LEU A 722 -3.56 -2.11 4.38
N GLN A 723 -4.00 -1.16 3.57
CA GLN A 723 -4.91 -0.10 4.00
C GLN A 723 -6.32 -0.27 3.41
N ASN A 724 -7.32 0.05 4.21
CA ASN A 724 -8.68 0.26 3.77
C ASN A 724 -9.14 1.66 4.21
N PRO A 725 -9.24 2.63 3.27
CA PRO A 725 -9.65 3.99 3.59
C PRO A 725 -11.16 4.17 3.76
N LEU A 726 -11.98 3.12 3.59
CA LEU A 726 -13.44 3.19 3.70
C LEU A 726 -13.93 2.70 5.06
N GLU A 727 -15.05 3.21 5.56
CA GLU A 727 -15.70 2.80 6.82
C GLU A 727 -16.46 1.47 6.72
N VAL A 728 -16.20 0.67 5.69
CA VAL A 728 -16.83 -0.63 5.42
C VAL A 728 -15.76 -1.68 5.19
N GLY A 729 -16.04 -2.93 5.58
CA GLY A 729 -15.12 -4.04 5.36
C GLY A 729 -14.94 -4.35 3.87
N ILE A 730 -13.72 -4.68 3.47
CA ILE A 730 -13.38 -5.02 2.07
C ILE A 730 -12.87 -6.47 2.04
N GLU A 731 -13.44 -7.27 1.15
CA GLU A 731 -13.05 -8.65 0.93
C GLU A 731 -12.16 -8.75 -0.31
N ILE A 732 -10.96 -9.29 -0.12
CA ILE A 732 -10.01 -9.62 -1.18
C ILE A 732 -10.10 -11.13 -1.42
N GLU A 733 -10.64 -11.52 -2.58
CA GLU A 733 -10.89 -12.91 -2.95
C GLU A 733 -9.56 -13.67 -3.08
N GLU A 734 -8.59 -13.06 -3.74
CA GLU A 734 -7.24 -13.61 -3.93
C GLU A 734 -6.20 -12.50 -3.86
N ILE A 735 -5.14 -12.71 -3.09
CA ILE A 735 -3.95 -11.85 -3.03
C ILE A 735 -2.68 -12.68 -3.03
N SER A 736 -1.68 -12.21 -3.78
CA SER A 736 -0.37 -12.84 -3.90
C SER A 736 0.73 -11.78 -4.04
N LEU A 737 1.96 -12.12 -3.66
CA LEU A 737 3.10 -11.23 -3.78
C LEU A 737 3.50 -11.07 -5.25
N LEU A 738 3.83 -9.84 -5.65
CA LEU A 738 4.30 -9.51 -6.98
C LEU A 738 5.81 -9.26 -6.94
N SER A 739 6.57 -10.02 -7.72
CA SER A 739 8.03 -10.02 -7.69
C SER A 739 8.68 -9.86 -9.06
N GLU A 740 9.88 -9.29 -9.07
CA GLU A 740 10.77 -9.19 -10.22
C GLU A 740 12.18 -9.71 -9.86
N GLY A 741 12.90 -10.21 -10.85
CA GLY A 741 14.23 -10.79 -10.67
C GLY A 741 14.23 -12.30 -10.82
N CYS A 742 14.78 -13.02 -9.84
CA CYS A 742 14.81 -14.49 -9.87
C CYS A 742 13.42 -15.14 -9.74
N ASP A 743 13.31 -16.41 -10.14
CA ASP A 743 12.06 -17.15 -10.10
C ASP A 743 11.50 -17.26 -8.68
N PHE A 744 10.25 -16.80 -8.51
CA PHE A 744 9.54 -16.79 -7.24
C PHE A 744 8.09 -17.24 -7.46
N THR A 745 7.67 -18.24 -6.69
CA THR A 745 6.31 -18.79 -6.75
C THR A 745 5.51 -18.25 -5.56
N PRO A 746 4.66 -17.23 -5.75
CA PRO A 746 3.89 -16.65 -4.65
C PRO A 746 2.73 -17.57 -4.25
N SER A 747 2.49 -17.71 -2.95
CA SER A 747 1.31 -18.41 -2.42
C SER A 747 0.09 -17.49 -2.48
N ARG A 748 -1.08 -18.09 -2.74
CA ARG A 748 -2.36 -17.39 -2.87
C ARG A 748 -3.07 -17.36 -1.52
N HIS A 749 -3.52 -16.18 -1.11
CA HIS A 749 -4.23 -15.97 0.16
C HIS A 749 -5.54 -15.24 -0.08
N SER A 750 -6.44 -15.28 0.90
CA SER A 750 -7.66 -14.46 0.92
C SER A 750 -7.68 -13.64 2.20
N ILE A 751 -8.13 -12.39 2.10
CA ILE A 751 -8.06 -11.41 3.20
C ILE A 751 -9.40 -10.69 3.33
N VAL A 752 -9.84 -10.46 4.58
CA VAL A 752 -10.94 -9.55 4.90
C VAL A 752 -10.36 -8.38 5.68
N MET A 753 -10.37 -7.20 5.08
CA MET A 753 -9.90 -5.96 5.70
C MET A 753 -11.03 -5.32 6.52
N GLY A 754 -10.74 -4.92 7.75
CA GLY A 754 -11.69 -4.20 8.59
C GLY A 754 -11.97 -2.78 8.09
N PRO A 755 -13.07 -2.16 8.55
CA PRO A 755 -13.42 -0.80 8.19
C PRO A 755 -12.38 0.22 8.70
N PHE A 756 -12.07 1.20 7.88
CA PHE A 756 -11.24 2.38 8.13
C PHE A 756 -9.99 2.06 8.94
N SER A 757 -9.16 1.17 8.39
CA SER A 757 -8.05 0.57 9.12
C SER A 757 -6.84 0.27 8.25
N THR A 758 -5.68 0.19 8.91
CA THR A 758 -4.43 -0.31 8.33
C THR A 758 -4.05 -1.55 9.11
N GLN A 759 -4.00 -2.72 8.45
CA GLN A 759 -3.82 -4.02 9.10
C GLN A 759 -2.66 -4.79 8.50
N ILE A 760 -1.97 -5.57 9.34
CA ILE A 760 -0.85 -6.41 8.92
C ILE A 760 -1.37 -7.83 8.68
N PHE A 761 -1.07 -8.36 7.50
CA PHE A 761 -1.37 -9.73 7.11
C PHE A 761 -0.08 -10.47 6.78
N THR A 762 -0.14 -11.80 6.86
CA THR A 762 0.98 -12.66 6.53
C THR A 762 0.76 -13.28 5.16
N LEU A 763 1.60 -12.95 4.19
CA LEU A 763 1.68 -13.63 2.90
C LEU A 763 2.93 -14.50 2.85
N SER A 764 2.99 -15.40 1.88
CA SER A 764 4.11 -16.31 1.71
C SER A 764 4.39 -16.60 0.24
N GLY A 765 5.57 -17.12 -0.06
CA GLY A 765 5.94 -17.62 -1.37
C GLY A 765 7.31 -18.27 -1.35
N THR A 766 7.60 -19.09 -2.35
CA THR A 766 8.83 -19.89 -2.41
C THR A 766 9.70 -19.42 -3.58
N PRO A 767 10.90 -18.86 -3.34
CA PRO A 767 11.86 -18.62 -4.40
C PRO A 767 12.40 -19.96 -4.91
N THR A 768 12.39 -20.20 -6.22
CA THR A 768 12.89 -21.45 -6.83
C THR A 768 14.29 -21.29 -7.41
N GLY A 769 14.66 -20.06 -7.80
CA GLY A 769 16.00 -19.73 -8.29
C GLY A 769 16.80 -18.88 -7.30
N SER A 770 18.13 -18.97 -7.36
CA SER A 770 19.04 -18.07 -6.63
C SER A 770 19.34 -16.80 -7.44
N GLY A 771 19.44 -15.65 -6.78
CA GLY A 771 19.71 -14.37 -7.45
C GLY A 771 19.22 -13.17 -6.65
N ASP A 772 19.10 -12.02 -7.31
CA ASP A 772 18.45 -10.85 -6.74
C ASP A 772 16.94 -10.94 -6.95
N LEU A 773 16.17 -10.72 -5.90
CA LEU A 773 14.71 -10.73 -5.90
C LEU A 773 14.20 -9.40 -5.39
N GLN A 774 13.21 -8.83 -6.06
CA GLN A 774 12.52 -7.64 -5.59
C GLN A 774 11.04 -7.93 -5.47
N ILE A 775 10.48 -7.71 -4.28
CA ILE A 775 9.02 -7.68 -4.14
C ILE A 775 8.58 -6.25 -4.41
N ILE A 776 7.89 -6.05 -5.53
CA ILE A 776 7.46 -4.73 -6.00
C ILE A 776 6.07 -4.35 -5.49
N GLY A 777 5.30 -5.33 -5.01
CA GLY A 777 3.88 -5.13 -4.70
C GLY A 777 3.12 -6.39 -4.37
N CYS A 778 1.81 -6.30 -4.49
CA CYS A 778 0.91 -7.45 -4.46
C CYS A 778 -0.04 -7.41 -5.66
N ARG A 779 -0.41 -8.58 -6.15
CA ARG A 779 -1.55 -8.74 -7.06
C ARG A 779 -2.76 -9.12 -6.24
N ALA A 780 -3.85 -8.38 -6.37
CA ALA A 780 -5.08 -8.61 -5.63
C ALA A 780 -6.32 -8.53 -6.51
N THR A 781 -7.26 -9.44 -6.28
CA THR A 781 -8.60 -9.44 -6.86
C THR A 781 -9.58 -9.12 -5.75
N VAL A 782 -9.99 -7.84 -5.69
CA VAL A 782 -11.01 -7.38 -4.75
C VAL A 782 -12.39 -7.81 -5.25
N ARG A 783 -13.28 -8.19 -4.34
CA ARG A 783 -14.63 -8.64 -4.68
C ARG A 783 -15.36 -7.64 -5.59
N ASN A 784 -15.94 -8.14 -6.69
CA ASN A 784 -16.59 -7.37 -7.77
C ASN A 784 -15.68 -6.40 -8.55
N CYS A 785 -14.37 -6.43 -8.33
CA CYS A 785 -13.39 -5.63 -9.05
C CYS A 785 -12.56 -6.50 -10.01
N TYR A 786 -11.82 -5.85 -10.91
CA TYR A 786 -10.80 -6.51 -11.73
C TYR A 786 -9.62 -7.02 -10.88
N GLU A 787 -8.87 -7.98 -11.41
CA GLU A 787 -7.54 -8.30 -10.87
C GLU A 787 -6.61 -7.11 -11.12
N GLN A 788 -5.94 -6.63 -10.08
CA GLN A 788 -5.07 -5.47 -10.17
C GLN A 788 -3.75 -5.71 -9.47
N ASP A 789 -2.68 -5.13 -10.02
CA ASP A 789 -1.41 -5.04 -9.32
C ASP A 789 -1.37 -3.75 -8.48
N PHE A 790 -0.75 -3.82 -7.31
CA PHE A 790 -0.58 -2.72 -6.37
C PHE A 790 0.88 -2.61 -5.96
N LEU A 791 1.51 -1.47 -6.23
CA LEU A 791 2.90 -1.20 -5.83
C LEU A 791 2.99 -0.88 -4.34
N ILE A 792 4.17 -1.10 -3.74
CA ILE A 792 4.44 -0.77 -2.34
C ILE A 792 4.72 0.73 -2.21
N PHE A 793 3.92 1.42 -1.39
CA PHE A 793 4.18 2.81 -1.00
C PHE A 793 4.33 2.92 0.50
N ARG A 794 5.56 3.04 1.01
CA ARG A 794 5.86 3.04 2.45
C ARG A 794 5.66 4.37 3.15
N ASP A 795 5.99 5.46 2.47
CA ASP A 795 5.98 6.79 3.08
C ASP A 795 4.58 7.38 3.12
N ASP A 796 4.30 8.14 4.18
CA ASP A 796 3.04 8.86 4.35
C ASP A 796 3.07 10.12 3.48
N TRP A 797 2.12 10.20 2.55
CA TRP A 797 1.96 11.33 1.64
C TRP A 797 0.73 12.15 1.99
N LYS A 798 0.90 13.48 2.02
CA LYS A 798 -0.19 14.43 2.25
C LYS A 798 -0.17 15.49 1.17
N LEU A 799 -1.36 15.86 0.71
CA LEU A 799 -1.51 16.97 -0.23
C LEU A 799 -1.05 18.27 0.46
N ALA A 800 -0.04 18.93 -0.10
CA ALA A 800 0.39 20.23 0.37
C ALA A 800 -0.78 21.23 0.29
N VAL A 801 -1.02 21.97 1.37
CA VAL A 801 -2.07 22.99 1.41
C VAL A 801 -1.68 24.10 0.45
N ILE A 802 -2.33 24.15 -0.72
CA ILE A 802 -2.11 25.22 -1.68
C ILE A 802 -2.94 26.42 -1.23
N PRO A 803 -2.34 27.58 -0.95
CA PRO A 803 -3.10 28.80 -0.69
C PRO A 803 -3.96 29.08 -1.92
N LYS A 804 -5.26 29.33 -1.72
CA LYS A 804 -6.28 29.59 -2.75
C LYS A 804 -5.84 30.68 -3.75
N GLN A 805 -4.97 30.36 -4.69
CA GLN A 805 -4.58 31.23 -5.79
C GLN A 805 -5.42 30.85 -7.01
N ASN A 806 -6.21 31.82 -7.45
CA ASN A 806 -6.69 31.98 -8.82
C ASN A 806 -7.64 30.91 -9.38
N ALA A 807 -8.82 30.76 -8.78
CA ALA A 807 -9.98 30.17 -9.46
C ALA A 807 -10.34 30.90 -10.79
N LEU A 808 -9.84 32.12 -11.01
CA LEU A 808 -10.17 32.93 -12.19
C LEU A 808 -9.28 32.67 -13.41
N GLY A 809 -8.05 32.17 -13.23
CA GLY A 809 -7.09 31.97 -14.33
C GLY A 809 -7.38 30.75 -15.21
N ARG A 810 -7.95 29.68 -14.62
CA ARG A 810 -8.12 28.38 -15.29
C ARG A 810 -9.26 28.32 -16.30
N VAL A 811 -10.28 29.19 -16.19
CA VAL A 811 -11.42 29.18 -17.13
C VAL A 811 -10.97 29.56 -18.54
N LYS A 812 -9.94 30.40 -18.70
CA LYS A 812 -9.42 30.75 -20.04
C LYS A 812 -8.76 29.57 -20.75
N SER A 813 -8.13 28.65 -20.01
CA SER A 813 -7.51 27.46 -20.62
C SER A 813 -8.55 26.41 -21.08
N ARG A 814 -9.79 26.50 -20.60
CA ARG A 814 -10.83 25.50 -20.89
C ARG A 814 -11.46 25.64 -22.28
N LYS A 815 -11.44 26.84 -22.88
CA LYS A 815 -11.99 27.03 -24.23
C LYS A 815 -11.04 26.52 -25.32
N ALA A 816 -9.72 26.65 -25.11
CA ALA A 816 -8.73 26.05 -26.00
C ALA A 816 -8.79 24.50 -26.05
N GLN A 817 -9.40 23.86 -25.05
CA GLN A 817 -9.44 22.39 -24.92
C GLN A 817 -10.52 21.69 -25.75
N ALA A 818 -11.48 22.41 -26.33
CA ALA A 818 -12.39 21.77 -27.28
C ALA A 818 -11.69 21.45 -28.61
N ALA A 819 -10.51 22.02 -28.88
CA ALA A 819 -9.77 21.80 -30.10
C ALA A 819 -8.67 20.74 -29.96
N ASP A 820 -8.01 20.64 -28.81
CA ASP A 820 -6.90 19.69 -28.62
C ASP A 820 -7.29 18.59 -27.62
N ASN A 821 -7.39 17.37 -28.14
CA ASN A 821 -7.72 16.14 -27.42
C ASN A 821 -6.62 15.65 -26.46
N ASP A 822 -5.66 16.52 -26.12
CA ASP A 822 -4.55 16.23 -25.21
C ASP A 822 -4.80 16.87 -23.85
N GLY A 823 -5.34 16.09 -22.92
CA GLY A 823 -5.47 16.45 -21.49
C GLY A 823 -4.14 16.76 -20.77
N SER A 824 -3.04 16.86 -21.50
CA SER A 824 -1.68 17.07 -20.98
C SER A 824 -1.43 18.50 -20.49
N LEU A 825 -2.07 19.54 -21.07
CA LEU A 825 -1.74 20.93 -20.74
C LEU A 825 -2.30 21.44 -19.40
N LEU A 826 -3.36 20.83 -18.84
CA LEU A 826 -3.77 21.15 -17.45
C LEU A 826 -2.75 20.65 -16.43
N SER A 827 -1.94 19.66 -16.81
CA SER A 827 -1.15 18.84 -15.90
C SER A 827 0.26 19.40 -15.66
N ALA A 828 0.85 20.10 -16.63
CA ALA A 828 2.25 20.52 -16.56
C ALA A 828 2.55 21.61 -15.50
N GLY A 829 1.55 22.38 -15.06
CA GLY A 829 1.75 23.53 -14.17
C GLY A 829 1.53 23.29 -12.67
N PHE A 830 1.30 22.05 -12.24
CA PHE A 830 0.97 21.74 -10.84
C PHE A 830 2.14 21.00 -10.17
N PRO A 831 3.10 21.73 -9.57
CA PRO A 831 4.22 21.11 -8.87
C PRO A 831 3.66 20.36 -7.64
N LEU A 832 3.72 19.04 -7.70
CA LEU A 832 3.36 18.13 -6.63
C LEU A 832 4.47 17.10 -6.52
N ASP A 833 5.07 17.00 -5.34
CA ASP A 833 5.91 15.86 -4.99
C ASP A 833 4.98 14.66 -4.87
N LEU A 834 5.16 13.64 -5.72
CA LEU A 834 4.30 12.47 -5.78
C LEU A 834 4.91 11.32 -4.98
N PRO A 835 4.09 10.39 -4.44
CA PRO A 835 4.60 9.22 -3.71
C PRO A 835 5.54 8.37 -4.55
N GLU A 836 6.69 7.99 -3.99
CA GLU A 836 7.65 7.08 -4.61
C GLU A 836 7.36 5.63 -4.19
N ALA A 837 7.47 4.70 -5.15
CA ALA A 837 7.34 3.28 -4.87
C ALA A 837 8.60 2.75 -4.16
N SER A 838 8.41 1.93 -3.14
CA SER A 838 9.48 1.42 -2.28
C SER A 838 9.56 -0.11 -2.35
N PRO A 839 10.11 -0.69 -3.44
CA PRO A 839 10.21 -2.14 -3.60
C PRO A 839 11.16 -2.75 -2.55
N LEU A 840 10.81 -3.91 -2.03
CA LEU A 840 11.62 -4.65 -1.06
C LEU A 840 12.70 -5.45 -1.80
N LYS A 841 13.96 -5.04 -1.66
CA LYS A 841 15.12 -5.71 -2.27
C LYS A 841 15.64 -6.84 -1.37
N LEU A 842 15.81 -8.02 -1.95
CA LEU A 842 16.17 -9.26 -1.27
C LEU A 842 17.26 -9.99 -2.06
N ARG A 843 18.04 -10.80 -1.35
CA ARG A 843 19.00 -11.73 -1.98
C ARG A 843 18.57 -13.16 -1.73
N VAL A 844 18.43 -13.96 -2.78
CA VAL A 844 18.15 -15.39 -2.67
C VAL A 844 19.43 -16.19 -2.87
N ILE A 845 19.84 -16.95 -1.86
CA ILE A 845 20.96 -17.90 -1.95
C ILE A 845 20.47 -19.28 -2.40
N GLY A 846 21.39 -20.10 -2.90
CA GLY A 846 21.09 -21.49 -3.24
C GLY A 846 20.60 -22.29 -2.04
N SER A 847 19.93 -23.42 -2.30
CA SER A 847 19.36 -24.29 -1.29
C SER A 847 20.38 -24.65 -0.21
N GLN A 848 19.97 -24.54 1.06
CA GLN A 848 20.81 -24.83 2.23
C GLN A 848 20.33 -26.12 2.92
N PRO A 849 21.24 -26.90 3.51
CA PRO A 849 20.87 -28.15 4.18
C PRO A 849 20.01 -27.89 5.43
N GLN A 850 19.35 -28.94 5.93
CA GLN A 850 18.62 -28.97 7.20
C GLN A 850 19.18 -30.10 8.05
N LEU A 851 19.81 -29.75 9.18
CA LEU A 851 20.37 -30.72 10.12
C LEU A 851 19.50 -30.80 11.38
N VAL A 852 19.37 -32.00 11.94
CA VAL A 852 18.73 -32.25 13.23
C VAL A 852 19.72 -32.96 14.16
N ALA A 853 19.77 -32.53 15.42
CA ALA A 853 20.59 -33.11 16.46
C ALA A 853 19.73 -34.02 17.34
N ARG A 854 20.14 -35.28 17.51
CA ARG A 854 19.50 -36.25 18.38
C ARG A 854 20.53 -36.97 19.23
N SER A 855 20.08 -37.59 20.31
CA SER A 855 20.94 -38.40 21.18
C SER A 855 20.15 -39.65 21.56
N ASP A 856 20.75 -40.81 21.34
CA ASP A 856 20.17 -42.11 21.73
C ASP A 856 20.57 -42.50 23.16
N SER A 857 21.63 -41.89 23.68
CA SER A 857 22.20 -42.18 25.00
C SER A 857 21.56 -41.36 26.13
N LEU A 858 21.17 -40.11 25.84
CA LEU A 858 20.33 -39.25 26.67
C LEU A 858 18.89 -39.27 26.13
N GLY A 859 17.97 -39.93 26.84
CA GLY A 859 16.55 -39.95 26.46
C GLY A 859 15.87 -38.59 26.63
N ASP A 860 16.07 -37.97 27.80
CA ASP A 860 15.71 -36.56 28.04
C ASP A 860 17.00 -35.71 28.07
N PRO A 861 16.98 -34.47 27.56
CA PRO A 861 18.13 -33.56 27.56
C PRO A 861 18.43 -32.99 28.97
N ALA A 862 18.56 -33.86 29.97
CA ALA A 862 18.84 -33.52 31.35
C ALA A 862 19.83 -34.51 31.98
N ILE A 863 20.81 -34.00 32.74
CA ILE A 863 21.85 -34.80 33.37
C ILE A 863 22.12 -34.30 34.80
N MET A 864 22.19 -35.24 35.75
CA MET A 864 22.54 -34.94 37.15
C MET A 864 23.95 -35.45 37.44
N LEU A 865 24.88 -34.54 37.72
CA LEU A 865 26.28 -34.83 38.02
C LEU A 865 26.60 -34.52 39.48
N LEU A 866 27.61 -35.18 40.03
CA LEU A 866 28.29 -34.75 41.24
C LEU A 866 29.50 -33.89 40.87
N GLU A 867 29.92 -33.03 41.80
CA GLU A 867 31.13 -32.25 41.61
C GLU A 867 32.34 -33.17 41.35
N GLY A 868 33.05 -32.91 40.25
CA GLY A 868 34.18 -33.73 39.79
C GLY A 868 33.82 -34.99 38.99
N GLU A 869 32.54 -35.33 38.84
CA GLU A 869 32.10 -36.47 38.02
C GLU A 869 32.24 -36.15 36.52
N ARG A 870 32.65 -37.14 35.73
CA ARG A 870 32.68 -37.06 34.27
C ARG A 870 31.63 -38.01 33.68
N ARG A 871 30.74 -37.49 32.82
CA ARG A 871 29.85 -38.33 32.01
C ARG A 871 30.06 -38.08 30.53
N VAL A 872 29.87 -39.14 29.76
CA VAL A 872 29.98 -39.13 28.30
C VAL A 872 28.67 -39.63 27.72
N PHE A 873 28.18 -38.97 26.68
CA PHE A 873 27.01 -39.38 25.93
C PHE A 873 27.23 -39.07 24.44
N ASP A 874 26.50 -39.77 23.58
CA ASP A 874 26.62 -39.67 22.13
C ASP A 874 25.55 -38.72 21.56
N LEU A 875 25.99 -37.78 20.72
CA LEU A 875 25.17 -36.83 20.00
C LEU A 875 25.32 -37.06 18.49
N THR A 876 24.22 -37.33 17.80
CA THR A 876 24.19 -37.56 16.36
C THR A 876 23.59 -36.35 15.62
N LEU A 877 24.35 -35.80 14.66
CA LEU A 877 23.85 -34.80 13.71
C LEU A 877 23.42 -35.51 12.44
N ILE A 878 22.16 -35.36 12.03
CA ILE A 878 21.57 -36.03 10.87
C ILE A 878 21.22 -34.97 9.83
N ASN A 879 21.65 -35.16 8.58
CA ASN A 879 21.22 -34.34 7.46
C ASN A 879 19.89 -34.86 6.91
N GLU A 880 18.78 -34.20 7.26
CA GLU A 880 17.44 -34.56 6.78
C GLU A 880 17.16 -34.04 5.36
N SER A 881 18.07 -33.25 4.77
CA SER A 881 17.93 -32.79 3.39
C SER A 881 17.92 -33.96 2.40
N GLN A 882 17.09 -33.87 1.37
CA GLN A 882 17.01 -34.91 0.33
C GLN A 882 18.11 -34.80 -0.73
N THR A 883 18.59 -33.58 -1.02
CA THR A 883 19.47 -33.31 -2.17
C THR A 883 20.71 -32.48 -1.84
N VAL A 884 20.75 -31.77 -0.70
CA VAL A 884 21.81 -30.82 -0.36
C VAL A 884 22.72 -31.39 0.73
N ALA A 885 24.02 -31.45 0.44
CA ALA A 885 25.06 -31.83 1.41
C ALA A 885 25.45 -30.64 2.31
N ALA A 886 25.94 -30.91 3.52
CA ALA A 886 26.61 -29.92 4.37
C ALA A 886 28.12 -30.12 4.30
N ASP A 887 28.80 -29.26 3.52
CA ASP A 887 30.27 -29.26 3.37
C ASP A 887 30.98 -28.48 4.48
N PHE A 888 30.24 -27.65 5.21
CA PHE A 888 30.69 -26.95 6.40
C PHE A 888 29.84 -27.35 7.60
N VAL A 889 30.49 -27.93 8.62
CA VAL A 889 29.92 -28.18 9.95
C VAL A 889 30.98 -27.80 10.98
N LEU A 890 30.67 -26.84 11.85
CA LEU A 890 31.46 -26.48 13.02
C LEU A 890 30.62 -26.73 14.27
N VAL A 891 31.12 -27.60 15.14
CA VAL A 891 30.47 -27.90 16.42
C VAL A 891 31.20 -27.17 17.54
N THR A 892 30.44 -26.45 18.36
CA THR A 892 30.93 -25.62 19.47
C THR A 892 30.11 -25.89 20.74
N THR A 893 30.61 -25.45 21.89
CA THR A 893 29.98 -25.66 23.19
C THR A 893 29.69 -24.33 23.88
N GLU A 894 28.57 -24.26 24.57
CA GLU A 894 28.24 -23.17 25.49
C GLU A 894 27.88 -23.76 26.85
N ASP A 895 28.30 -23.09 27.92
CA ASP A 895 27.90 -23.46 29.27
C ASP A 895 27.81 -22.26 30.23
N SER A 896 26.99 -22.40 31.26
CA SER A 896 26.73 -21.33 32.23
C SER A 896 27.94 -20.95 33.08
N VAL A 897 28.94 -21.83 33.22
CA VAL A 897 30.15 -21.53 33.99
C VAL A 897 31.07 -20.66 33.14
N THR A 898 31.37 -21.09 31.91
CA THR A 898 32.19 -20.34 30.95
C THR A 898 31.65 -18.93 30.72
N SER A 899 30.33 -18.76 30.54
CA SER A 899 29.70 -17.44 30.42
C SER A 899 30.00 -16.53 31.62
N ARG A 900 29.80 -17.02 32.85
CA ARG A 900 30.03 -16.22 34.07
C ARG A 900 31.51 -15.96 34.33
N LEU A 901 32.39 -16.90 33.98
CA LEU A 901 33.83 -16.70 34.08
C LEU A 901 34.28 -15.61 33.10
N GLN A 902 33.80 -15.65 31.85
CA GLN A 902 34.08 -14.59 30.87
C GLN A 902 33.54 -13.23 31.32
N GLU A 903 32.33 -13.16 31.87
CA GLU A 903 31.79 -11.94 32.49
C GLU A 903 32.65 -11.46 33.66
N ALA A 904 33.12 -12.36 34.54
CA ALA A 904 34.01 -12.01 35.64
C ALA A 904 35.32 -11.42 35.13
N LEU A 905 35.90 -11.94 34.04
CA LEU A 905 37.11 -11.39 33.40
C LEU A 905 36.94 -9.95 32.88
N THR A 906 35.70 -9.48 32.66
CA THR A 906 35.44 -8.09 32.26
C THR A 906 35.53 -7.11 33.43
N ASN A 907 35.47 -7.61 34.68
CA ASN A 907 35.56 -6.77 35.87
C ASN A 907 36.99 -6.23 36.07
N LYS A 908 37.10 -4.92 36.32
CA LYS A 908 38.39 -4.21 36.43
C LYS A 908 39.06 -4.35 37.80
N ASP A 909 38.33 -4.82 38.80
CA ASP A 909 38.80 -4.90 40.19
C ASP A 909 39.45 -6.24 40.56
N LEU A 910 39.72 -7.10 39.58
CA LEU A 910 40.34 -8.41 39.81
C LEU A 910 41.84 -8.30 40.06
N SER A 911 42.33 -9.01 41.08
CA SER A 911 43.77 -9.19 41.29
C SER A 911 44.37 -10.10 40.20
N PRO A 912 45.68 -9.99 39.92
CA PRO A 912 46.33 -10.86 38.93
C PRO A 912 46.19 -12.37 39.23
N ALA A 913 46.17 -12.75 40.51
CA ALA A 913 45.97 -14.14 40.93
C ALA A 913 44.55 -14.63 40.66
N GLU A 914 43.54 -13.80 40.92
CA GLU A 914 42.14 -14.12 40.60
C GLU A 914 41.92 -14.19 39.09
N MET A 915 42.54 -13.28 38.32
CA MET A 915 42.50 -13.33 36.85
C MET A 915 43.06 -14.65 36.32
N TYR A 916 44.24 -15.07 36.79
CA TYR A 916 44.83 -16.34 36.39
C TYR A 916 43.94 -17.53 36.75
N GLU A 917 43.34 -17.52 37.94
CA GLU A 917 42.44 -18.58 38.39
C GLU A 917 41.27 -18.76 37.41
N ILE A 918 40.64 -17.65 37.03
CA ILE A 918 39.52 -17.67 36.09
C ILE A 918 39.98 -18.12 34.69
N GLN A 919 41.13 -17.65 34.21
CA GLN A 919 41.68 -18.04 32.91
C GLN A 919 42.08 -19.51 32.84
N ASN A 920 42.67 -20.04 33.91
CA ASN A 920 43.04 -21.44 34.02
C ASN A 920 41.79 -22.33 34.02
N GLN A 921 40.71 -21.88 34.68
CA GLN A 921 39.41 -22.55 34.65
C GLN A 921 38.75 -22.53 33.27
N LEU A 922 39.05 -21.56 32.41
CA LEU A 922 38.54 -21.52 31.03
C LEU A 922 39.39 -22.37 30.07
N THR A 923 40.70 -22.41 30.27
CA THR A 923 41.64 -22.99 29.30
C THR A 923 41.90 -24.48 29.55
N VAL A 924 42.24 -24.85 30.78
CA VAL A 924 42.70 -26.21 31.10
C VAL A 924 41.54 -27.15 31.42
N HIS A 925 40.47 -26.58 31.98
CA HIS A 925 39.33 -27.36 32.40
C HIS A 925 38.09 -26.79 31.67
N PRO A 926 37.70 -27.24 30.48
CA PRO A 926 36.38 -26.92 29.94
C PRO A 926 35.29 -27.73 30.66
N ALA A 927 34.08 -27.17 30.81
CA ALA A 927 32.95 -27.91 31.42
C ALA A 927 32.36 -28.95 30.46
N VAL A 928 32.45 -28.69 29.16
CA VAL A 928 31.97 -29.57 28.09
C VAL A 928 33.08 -29.74 27.06
N TYR A 929 33.37 -30.99 26.70
CA TYR A 929 34.37 -31.35 25.71
C TYR A 929 33.73 -32.25 24.64
N ILE A 930 34.03 -32.00 23.37
CA ILE A 930 33.47 -32.76 22.25
C ILE A 930 34.60 -33.47 21.51
N THR A 931 34.43 -34.77 21.28
CA THR A 931 35.33 -35.57 20.46
C THR A 931 34.58 -36.08 19.24
N ASP A 932 35.15 -35.89 18.06
CA ASP A 932 34.63 -36.46 16.81
C ASP A 932 34.99 -37.96 16.76
N GLN A 933 34.02 -38.83 16.50
CA GLN A 933 34.25 -40.28 16.42
C GLN A 933 34.78 -40.75 15.05
N ARG A 934 35.04 -39.85 14.10
CA ARG A 934 35.60 -40.21 12.79
C ARG A 934 37.10 -40.50 12.83
N ASP A 935 37.51 -41.49 12.04
CA ASP A 935 38.89 -41.62 11.57
C ASP A 935 39.23 -40.41 10.67
N GLU A 936 40.41 -39.81 10.86
CA GLU A 936 40.90 -38.60 10.17
C GLU A 936 40.82 -38.64 8.64
N ILE A 937 40.61 -39.82 8.05
CA ILE A 937 40.62 -40.12 6.61
C ILE A 937 39.26 -39.85 5.94
N SER A 938 38.15 -39.87 6.69
CA SER A 938 36.82 -39.69 6.10
C SER A 938 36.59 -38.25 5.63
N SER A 939 36.08 -38.10 4.39
CA SER A 939 35.73 -36.80 3.82
C SER A 939 34.77 -36.06 4.76
N LYS A 940 35.14 -34.85 5.18
CA LYS A 940 34.40 -34.10 6.22
C LYS A 940 33.03 -33.55 5.77
N ILE A 941 32.54 -33.93 4.59
CA ILE A 941 31.26 -33.51 4.00
C ILE A 941 30.17 -34.45 4.50
N LEU A 942 29.06 -33.88 4.98
CA LEU A 942 27.88 -34.63 5.42
C LEU A 942 26.85 -34.65 4.28
N GLU A 943 26.83 -35.74 3.52
CA GLU A 943 25.91 -35.89 2.39
C GLU A 943 24.43 -35.92 2.83
N ALA A 944 23.52 -35.70 1.88
CA ALA A 944 22.08 -35.79 2.10
C ALA A 944 21.69 -37.17 2.68
N GLY A 945 20.93 -37.19 3.78
CA GLY A 945 20.49 -38.41 4.47
C GLY A 945 21.53 -39.09 5.36
N GLN A 946 22.77 -38.60 5.42
CA GLN A 946 23.81 -39.16 6.29
C GLN A 946 23.81 -38.54 7.70
N SER A 947 24.47 -39.21 8.64
CA SER A 947 24.62 -38.75 10.02
C SER A 947 26.08 -38.84 10.51
N ILE A 948 26.44 -37.98 11.47
CA ILE A 948 27.75 -37.95 12.14
C ILE A 948 27.53 -38.03 13.64
N ALA A 949 28.28 -38.92 14.31
CA ALA A 949 28.24 -39.09 15.77
C ALA A 949 29.39 -38.34 16.44
N TYR A 950 29.08 -37.59 17.49
CA TYR A 950 30.01 -36.89 18.38
C TYR A 950 29.89 -37.46 19.79
N SER A 951 31.04 -37.68 20.44
CA SER A 951 31.07 -38.04 21.86
C SER A 951 31.20 -36.77 22.70
N VAL A 952 30.17 -36.45 23.47
CA VAL A 952 30.11 -35.26 24.31
C VAL A 952 30.39 -35.66 25.75
N THR A 953 31.48 -35.13 26.29
CA THR A 953 31.86 -35.27 27.70
C THR A 953 31.42 -34.03 28.47
N ILE A 954 30.65 -34.22 29.56
CA ILE A 954 30.32 -33.16 30.52
C ILE A 954 31.03 -33.44 31.85
N PHE A 955 31.69 -32.41 32.38
CA PHE A 955 32.35 -32.43 33.67
C PHE A 955 31.53 -31.67 34.73
N GLY A 956 31.23 -32.33 35.84
CA GLY A 956 30.41 -31.81 36.93
C GLY A 956 31.11 -30.68 37.68
N ARG A 957 30.89 -29.44 37.26
CA ARG A 957 31.43 -28.25 37.93
C ARG A 957 30.41 -27.60 38.86
N ALA A 958 30.87 -27.17 40.04
CA ALA A 958 30.04 -26.33 40.90
C ALA A 958 29.54 -25.09 40.14
N GLY A 959 28.23 -24.89 40.20
CA GLY A 959 27.54 -23.80 39.51
C GLY A 959 27.14 -24.10 38.07
N LEU A 960 27.50 -25.22 37.45
CA LEU A 960 26.99 -25.57 36.13
C LEU A 960 25.48 -25.86 36.21
N VAL A 961 24.68 -25.02 35.55
CA VAL A 961 23.20 -25.10 35.54
C VAL A 961 22.69 -25.49 34.16
N SER A 962 23.37 -25.04 33.11
CA SER A 962 22.99 -25.34 31.73
C SER A 962 24.23 -25.47 30.85
N ALA A 963 24.11 -26.36 29.87
CA ALA A 963 25.06 -26.55 28.79
C ALA A 963 24.29 -26.62 27.47
N ALA A 964 24.93 -26.31 26.36
CA ALA A 964 24.38 -26.54 25.03
C ALA A 964 25.49 -26.88 24.06
N VAL A 965 25.23 -27.86 23.19
CA VAL A 965 26.06 -28.12 22.03
C VAL A 965 25.44 -27.39 20.85
N GLN A 966 26.24 -26.60 20.15
CA GLN A 966 25.81 -25.86 18.97
C GLN A 966 26.52 -26.39 17.75
N ALA A 967 25.81 -26.49 16.63
CA ALA A 967 26.44 -26.76 15.35
C ALA A 967 26.04 -25.70 14.34
N ASN A 968 27.04 -24.98 13.84
CA ASN A 968 26.91 -24.07 12.72
C ASN A 968 27.21 -24.83 11.43
N TYR A 969 26.31 -24.76 10.45
CA TYR A 969 26.44 -25.56 9.24
C TYR A 969 25.95 -24.80 8.00
N ALA A 970 26.50 -25.14 6.84
CA ALA A 970 26.15 -24.55 5.56
C ALA A 970 26.53 -25.45 4.39
N TYR A 971 26.03 -25.09 3.21
CA TYR A 971 26.59 -25.52 1.93
C TYR A 971 27.31 -24.34 1.26
N LEU A 972 28.65 -24.39 1.21
CA LEU A 972 29.51 -23.37 0.62
C LEU A 972 29.69 -23.56 -0.89
N GLY A 973 29.62 -24.82 -1.37
CA GLY A 973 29.74 -25.20 -2.78
C GLY A 973 31.14 -25.04 -3.38
N SER A 974 32.10 -24.54 -2.58
CA SER A 974 33.50 -24.32 -2.96
C SER A 974 34.40 -24.59 -1.75
N PRO A 975 35.67 -24.96 -1.96
CA PRO A 975 36.64 -25.10 -0.86
C PRO A 975 36.70 -23.82 -0.03
N SER A 976 36.85 -23.94 1.29
CA SER A 976 36.83 -22.81 2.24
C SER A 976 37.80 -21.67 1.90
N SER A 977 38.88 -21.95 1.15
CA SER A 977 39.87 -20.97 0.70
C SER A 977 39.40 -20.11 -0.49
N GLU A 978 38.40 -20.55 -1.23
CA GLU A 978 37.91 -19.90 -2.46
C GLU A 978 36.63 -19.10 -2.26
N VAL A 979 36.05 -19.12 -1.06
CA VAL A 979 34.81 -18.40 -0.73
C VAL A 979 35.04 -16.89 -0.82
N LYS A 980 34.54 -16.28 -1.90
CA LYS A 980 34.57 -14.83 -2.12
C LYS A 980 33.23 -14.22 -1.69
N GLY A 981 33.26 -13.29 -0.75
CA GLY A 981 32.08 -12.56 -0.28
C GLY A 981 31.42 -13.15 0.97
N THR A 982 30.27 -12.61 1.35
CA THR A 982 29.54 -13.04 2.55
C THR A 982 28.92 -14.43 2.33
N PHE A 983 29.18 -15.36 3.24
CA PHE A 983 28.51 -16.66 3.27
C PHE A 983 27.52 -16.71 4.45
N TYR A 984 26.59 -17.66 4.41
CA TYR A 984 25.53 -17.78 5.40
C TYR A 984 25.55 -19.16 6.03
N THR A 985 25.38 -19.23 7.35
CA THR A 985 25.26 -20.49 8.10
C THR A 985 23.93 -20.57 8.82
N ARG A 986 23.47 -21.80 9.02
CA ARG A 986 22.40 -22.15 9.96
C ARG A 986 22.99 -22.64 11.26
N GLN A 987 22.21 -22.53 12.32
CA GLN A 987 22.61 -22.98 13.64
C GLN A 987 21.57 -23.93 14.20
N ILE A 988 22.03 -25.06 14.72
CA ILE A 988 21.24 -25.94 15.58
C ILE A 988 21.82 -25.91 16.99
N ARG A 989 20.93 -25.86 17.98
CA ARG A 989 21.27 -25.88 19.40
C ARG A 989 20.64 -27.10 20.05
N PHE A 990 21.47 -27.92 20.68
CA PHE A 990 21.06 -29.03 21.54
C PHE A 990 21.26 -28.61 23.00
N PRO A 991 20.21 -28.06 23.66
CA PRO A 991 20.30 -27.63 25.05
C PRO A 991 20.30 -28.83 26.00
N ILE A 992 21.05 -28.74 27.08
CA ILE A 992 21.21 -29.77 28.10
C ILE A 992 21.03 -29.13 29.47
N SER A 993 20.02 -29.58 30.20
CA SER A 993 19.80 -29.13 31.58
C SER A 993 20.73 -29.90 32.51
N VAL A 994 21.63 -29.20 33.21
CA VAL A 994 22.64 -29.84 34.04
C VAL A 994 22.41 -29.47 35.49
N THR A 995 22.31 -30.47 36.37
CA THR A 995 22.31 -30.25 37.81
C THR A 995 23.58 -30.81 38.40
N VAL A 996 24.43 -29.96 38.98
CA VAL A 996 25.64 -30.39 39.68
C VAL A 996 25.44 -30.25 41.18
N ASN A 997 25.48 -31.38 41.89
CA ASN A 997 25.41 -31.43 43.35
C ASN A 997 26.81 -31.50 43.96
N GLY A 998 27.00 -30.84 45.11
CA GLY A 998 28.24 -30.93 45.87
C GLY A 998 28.44 -32.33 46.46
N CYS A 999 29.68 -32.82 46.42
CA CYS A 999 30.05 -34.14 46.97
C CYS A 999 31.01 -34.01 48.16
N VAL A 1000 32.20 -33.46 47.95
CA VAL A 1000 33.26 -33.32 48.94
C VAL A 1000 33.66 -31.86 49.08
N GLU A 1001 33.42 -31.28 50.25
CA GLU A 1001 33.87 -29.93 50.60
C GLU A 1001 35.15 -29.97 51.42
N ILE A 1002 36.00 -28.95 51.26
CA ILE A 1002 37.22 -28.76 52.05
C ILE A 1002 37.06 -27.51 52.93
N PRO A 1003 36.35 -27.60 54.08
CA PRO A 1003 36.10 -26.45 54.94
C PRO A 1003 37.36 -25.84 55.56
N ARG A 1004 38.40 -26.64 55.83
CA ARG A 1004 39.64 -26.15 56.44
C ARG A 1004 40.87 -26.83 55.82
N CYS A 1005 41.87 -26.01 55.50
CA CYS A 1005 43.18 -26.42 55.03
C CYS A 1005 44.25 -25.70 55.88
N ASN A 1006 45.15 -26.44 56.51
CA ASN A 1006 46.27 -25.89 57.27
C ASN A 1006 47.57 -26.61 56.92
N ILE A 1007 48.68 -25.87 56.90
CA ILE A 1007 50.02 -26.43 56.75
C ILE A 1007 50.77 -26.17 58.05
N TYR A 1008 51.29 -27.23 58.64
CA TYR A 1008 52.07 -27.17 59.87
C TYR A 1008 53.52 -27.53 59.59
N PRO A 1009 54.50 -26.72 60.03
CA PRO A 1009 55.89 -27.11 59.98
C PRO A 1009 56.11 -28.23 60.99
N ILE A 1010 56.86 -29.26 60.57
CA ILE A 1010 57.32 -30.28 61.50
C ILE A 1010 58.51 -29.68 62.25
N HIS A 1011 58.32 -29.38 63.54
CA HIS A 1011 59.37 -28.79 64.35
C HIS A 1011 60.60 -29.69 64.34
N SER A 1012 61.79 -29.12 64.18
CA SER A 1012 63.05 -29.88 64.08
C SER A 1012 63.33 -30.75 65.31
N ASP A 1013 62.79 -30.35 66.46
CA ASP A 1013 62.95 -31.07 67.72
C ASP A 1013 61.81 -32.07 67.98
N PHE A 1014 60.80 -32.14 67.09
CA PHE A 1014 59.68 -33.07 67.25
C PHE A 1014 60.20 -34.50 67.18
N SER A 1015 60.24 -35.15 68.34
CA SER A 1015 60.81 -36.49 68.52
C SER A 1015 62.28 -36.61 68.08
N TRP A 1016 63.09 -35.56 68.30
CA TRP A 1016 64.52 -35.60 68.03
C TRP A 1016 65.19 -36.70 68.86
N SER A 1017 65.79 -37.67 68.19
CA SER A 1017 66.64 -38.68 68.81
C SER A 1017 68.10 -38.37 68.49
N PRO A 1018 69.01 -38.35 69.50
CA PRO A 1018 70.43 -38.38 69.20
C PRO A 1018 70.66 -39.69 68.44
N GLY A 1019 71.26 -39.58 67.25
CA GLY A 1019 71.26 -40.65 66.26
C GLY A 1019 71.53 -42.03 66.88
N PRO A 1020 70.76 -43.06 66.53
CA PRO A 1020 70.95 -44.38 67.09
C PRO A 1020 72.32 -44.92 66.67
N SER A 1021 73.07 -45.42 67.66
CA SER A 1021 74.06 -46.47 67.47
C SER A 1021 73.43 -47.54 66.58
N ALA A 1022 74.15 -48.03 65.57
CA ALA A 1022 73.64 -48.82 64.45
C ALA A 1022 72.81 -50.09 64.77
N ASP A 1023 72.57 -50.42 66.03
CA ASP A 1023 71.87 -51.64 66.45
C ASP A 1023 70.35 -51.50 66.70
N GLU A 1024 69.81 -50.30 66.96
CA GLU A 1024 68.36 -50.20 67.25
C GLU A 1024 67.47 -50.14 66.00
N SER A 1025 68.01 -49.75 64.85
CA SER A 1025 67.25 -49.68 63.59
C SER A 1025 66.71 -51.03 63.13
N ARG A 1026 67.29 -52.15 63.59
CA ARG A 1026 66.81 -53.50 63.23
C ARG A 1026 65.68 -54.04 64.09
N LYS A 1027 65.45 -53.54 65.31
CA LYS A 1027 64.43 -54.13 66.19
C LYS A 1027 63.03 -53.53 66.01
N ILE A 1028 62.92 -52.32 65.46
CA ILE A 1028 61.60 -51.66 65.29
C ILE A 1028 60.89 -52.11 64.01
N ALA A 1029 61.61 -52.60 62.99
CA ALA A 1029 61.02 -53.03 61.72
C ALA A 1029 60.18 -54.34 61.80
N GLY A 1030 60.14 -55.01 62.96
CA GLY A 1030 59.68 -56.39 63.04
C GLY A 1030 58.19 -56.62 63.32
N ASN A 1031 57.44 -55.69 63.92
CA ASN A 1031 56.30 -56.16 64.74
C ASN A 1031 54.96 -55.42 64.69
N ASP A 1032 54.61 -54.70 63.61
CA ASP A 1032 53.21 -54.25 63.51
C ASP A 1032 52.65 -54.27 62.08
N ARG A 1033 52.11 -55.43 61.71
CA ARG A 1033 51.12 -55.58 60.62
C ARG A 1033 49.70 -55.25 61.11
N GLY A 1034 49.56 -54.63 62.28
CA GLY A 1034 48.29 -54.23 62.86
C GLY A 1034 47.74 -52.97 62.17
N ARG A 1035 46.47 -53.07 61.76
CA ARG A 1035 45.62 -52.05 61.11
C ARG A 1035 45.32 -50.86 62.05
N GLY A 1036 46.33 -50.36 62.77
CA GLY A 1036 46.24 -49.30 63.77
C GLY A 1036 46.12 -47.91 63.13
N PRO A 1037 45.57 -46.93 63.86
CA PRO A 1037 45.24 -45.61 63.33
C PRO A 1037 46.47 -44.92 62.75
N SER A 1038 46.32 -44.34 61.55
CA SER A 1038 47.37 -43.67 60.74
C SER A 1038 48.36 -42.80 61.54
N VAL A 1039 47.91 -42.18 62.64
CA VAL A 1039 48.75 -41.36 63.52
C VAL A 1039 49.92 -42.15 64.15
N SER A 1040 49.72 -43.41 64.53
CA SER A 1040 50.79 -44.26 65.09
C SER A 1040 51.86 -44.55 64.05
N MET A 1041 51.45 -44.84 62.81
CA MET A 1041 52.34 -45.07 61.68
C MET A 1041 53.10 -43.79 61.32
N LEU A 1042 52.44 -42.63 61.29
CA LEU A 1042 53.06 -41.31 61.13
C LEU A 1042 54.09 -41.01 62.23
N SER A 1043 53.77 -41.25 63.49
CA SER A 1043 54.69 -41.01 64.60
C SER A 1043 55.93 -41.90 64.53
N ASN A 1044 55.77 -43.17 64.15
CA ASN A 1044 56.87 -44.11 63.97
C ASN A 1044 57.69 -43.78 62.72
N TRP A 1045 57.04 -43.33 61.65
CA TRP A 1045 57.68 -42.88 60.42
C TRP A 1045 58.51 -41.61 60.65
N LEU A 1046 57.95 -40.59 61.32
CA LEU A 1046 58.64 -39.36 61.72
C LEU A 1046 59.82 -39.63 62.65
N LYS A 1047 59.70 -40.58 63.58
CA LYS A 1047 60.83 -41.04 64.43
C LYS A 1047 61.99 -41.62 63.64
N SER A 1048 61.71 -42.26 62.50
CA SER A 1048 62.71 -43.04 61.76
C SER A 1048 63.55 -42.24 60.76
N ARG A 1049 63.10 -41.06 60.34
CA ARG A 1049 63.67 -40.31 59.21
C ARG A 1049 64.38 -39.02 59.64
N ARG A 1050 65.65 -38.87 59.25
CA ARG A 1050 66.47 -37.65 59.49
C ARG A 1050 65.99 -36.45 58.67
N ASP A 1051 65.33 -36.71 57.55
CA ASP A 1051 64.76 -35.77 56.59
C ASP A 1051 63.35 -35.30 56.97
N ALA A 1052 62.82 -35.63 58.15
CA ALA A 1052 61.50 -35.17 58.59
C ALA A 1052 61.32 -33.64 58.53
N SER A 1053 62.39 -32.87 58.74
CA SER A 1053 62.40 -31.40 58.61
C SER A 1053 62.24 -30.88 57.17
N GLN A 1054 62.45 -31.74 56.18
CA GLN A 1054 62.24 -31.45 54.75
C GLN A 1054 60.77 -31.60 54.37
N TYR A 1055 59.92 -32.12 55.26
CA TYR A 1055 58.50 -32.26 55.04
C TYR A 1055 57.71 -31.30 55.92
N CYS A 1056 56.48 -31.01 55.49
CA CYS A 1056 55.47 -30.33 56.26
C CYS A 1056 54.21 -31.21 56.33
N MET A 1057 53.35 -30.96 57.32
CA MET A 1057 52.09 -31.67 57.46
C MET A 1057 50.97 -30.83 56.87
N LEU A 1058 50.35 -31.31 55.81
CA LEU A 1058 49.14 -30.75 55.24
C LEU A 1058 47.93 -31.41 55.89
N SER A 1059 47.14 -30.62 56.61
CA SER A 1059 45.89 -31.05 57.24
C SER A 1059 44.70 -30.54 56.43
N LEU A 1060 43.88 -31.47 55.92
CA LEU A 1060 42.66 -31.19 55.18
C LEU A 1060 41.45 -31.73 55.95
N ASP A 1061 40.53 -30.86 56.33
CA ASP A 1061 39.21 -31.29 56.79
C ASP A 1061 38.35 -31.51 55.54
N LEU A 1062 37.87 -32.74 55.34
CA LEU A 1062 37.01 -33.14 54.23
C LEU A 1062 35.62 -33.46 54.74
N ARG A 1063 34.60 -32.88 54.11
CA ARG A 1063 33.20 -33.08 54.46
C ARG A 1063 32.45 -33.72 53.30
N ASN A 1064 31.76 -34.82 53.57
CA ASN A 1064 30.80 -35.36 52.61
C ASN A 1064 29.47 -34.62 52.71
N VAL A 1065 29.05 -33.95 51.63
CA VAL A 1065 27.80 -33.18 51.54
C VAL A 1065 26.73 -33.95 50.74
N TRP A 1066 27.09 -35.13 50.23
CA TRP A 1066 26.20 -36.04 49.51
C TRP A 1066 25.53 -37.04 50.47
N PRO A 1067 24.26 -37.45 50.26
CA PRO A 1067 23.55 -38.36 51.15
C PRO A 1067 24.05 -39.81 51.12
N GLN A 1068 25.02 -40.18 50.27
CA GLN A 1068 25.62 -41.51 50.23
C GLN A 1068 27.08 -41.49 50.71
N PRO A 1069 27.57 -42.57 51.34
CA PRO A 1069 28.97 -42.66 51.76
C PRO A 1069 29.91 -42.60 50.56
N LEU A 1070 30.97 -41.80 50.70
CA LEU A 1070 31.98 -41.60 49.66
C LEU A 1070 33.33 -42.16 50.11
N HIS A 1071 33.90 -43.06 49.32
CA HIS A 1071 35.27 -43.52 49.49
C HIS A 1071 36.21 -42.53 48.81
N ILE A 1072 37.09 -41.89 49.59
CA ILE A 1072 38.04 -40.89 49.12
C ILE A 1072 39.45 -41.45 49.11
N GLU A 1073 40.23 -41.03 48.11
CA GLU A 1073 41.67 -41.30 48.01
C GLU A 1073 42.39 -39.98 47.74
N LEU A 1074 43.22 -39.56 48.68
CA LEU A 1074 44.11 -38.40 48.55
C LEU A 1074 45.55 -38.86 48.41
N GLN A 1075 46.28 -38.30 47.45
CA GLN A 1075 47.67 -38.63 47.16
C GLN A 1075 48.55 -37.36 47.21
N ALA A 1076 49.71 -37.47 47.87
CA ALA A 1076 50.73 -36.44 47.90
C ALA A 1076 52.07 -36.98 47.35
N ARG A 1077 52.59 -36.34 46.31
CA ARG A 1077 53.79 -36.75 45.60
C ARG A 1077 55.05 -36.64 46.49
N LYS A 1078 55.96 -37.63 46.37
CA LYS A 1078 57.28 -37.60 46.99
C LYS A 1078 58.27 -36.80 46.14
N GLN A 1079 59.24 -36.15 46.80
CA GLN A 1079 60.30 -35.40 46.14
C GLN A 1079 61.37 -36.35 45.61
N ASN A 1080 61.25 -36.80 44.35
CA ASN A 1080 62.30 -37.53 43.63
C ASN A 1080 62.93 -36.61 42.56
N PHE A 1081 64.26 -36.50 42.57
CA PHE A 1081 65.04 -35.62 41.68
C PHE A 1081 65.30 -36.20 40.27
N GLU A 1082 64.68 -37.32 39.90
CA GLU A 1082 64.96 -37.99 38.62
C GLU A 1082 63.77 -37.85 37.66
N TYR A 1083 64.04 -37.23 36.51
CA TYR A 1083 63.13 -37.00 35.41
C TYR A 1083 62.59 -38.33 34.84
N SER A 1084 61.46 -38.82 35.34
CA SER A 1084 60.75 -39.96 34.76
C SER A 1084 59.27 -39.63 34.52
N ALA A 1085 58.67 -40.35 33.58
CA ALA A 1085 57.35 -40.06 33.01
C ALA A 1085 56.22 -39.99 34.06
N ASP A 1086 55.25 -39.13 33.79
CA ASP A 1086 54.29 -38.55 34.75
C ASP A 1086 53.52 -39.58 35.61
N ASP A 1087 53.15 -40.74 35.05
CA ASP A 1087 52.31 -41.72 35.76
C ASP A 1087 53.08 -42.64 36.73
N GLN A 1088 54.31 -43.03 36.40
CA GLN A 1088 55.11 -43.93 37.27
C GLN A 1088 55.52 -43.26 38.58
N LEU A 1089 55.51 -41.92 38.62
CA LEU A 1089 55.84 -41.13 39.80
C LEU A 1089 54.75 -41.16 40.90
N TRP A 1090 53.51 -41.47 40.57
CA TRP A 1090 52.41 -41.51 41.54
C TRP A 1090 52.29 -42.84 42.31
N GLU A 1091 52.92 -43.92 41.82
CA GLU A 1091 52.94 -45.21 42.54
C GLU A 1091 53.62 -45.08 43.92
N ASP A 1092 54.64 -44.23 44.00
CA ASP A 1092 55.36 -43.96 45.25
C ASP A 1092 54.76 -42.84 46.10
N ALA A 1093 53.62 -42.25 45.71
CA ALA A 1093 53.00 -41.15 46.44
C ALA A 1093 52.52 -41.58 47.85
N TYR A 1094 52.44 -40.62 48.78
CA TYR A 1094 51.75 -40.84 50.05
C TYR A 1094 50.25 -40.81 49.80
N SER A 1095 49.60 -41.98 49.86
CA SER A 1095 48.15 -42.10 49.73
C SER A 1095 47.48 -42.25 51.09
N VAL A 1096 46.35 -41.57 51.26
CA VAL A 1096 45.42 -41.76 52.38
C VAL A 1096 44.05 -42.06 51.81
N THR A 1097 43.52 -43.21 52.19
CA THR A 1097 42.17 -43.66 51.83
C THR A 1097 41.25 -43.59 53.04
N GLU A 1098 40.06 -43.02 52.88
CA GLU A 1098 39.07 -42.92 53.95
C GLU A 1098 37.65 -43.04 53.39
N THR A 1099 36.69 -43.50 54.19
CA THR A 1099 35.27 -43.50 53.80
C THR A 1099 34.53 -42.45 54.60
N LEU A 1100 34.08 -41.39 53.93
CA LEU A 1100 33.34 -40.29 54.53
C LEU A 1100 31.84 -40.61 54.56
N GLN A 1101 31.28 -40.73 55.75
CA GLN A 1101 29.83 -40.89 55.94
C GLN A 1101 29.09 -39.57 55.60
N PRO A 1102 27.84 -39.63 55.13
CA PRO A 1102 27.04 -38.45 54.81
C PRO A 1102 27.01 -37.42 55.96
N GLY A 1103 27.34 -36.17 55.67
CA GLY A 1103 27.35 -35.07 56.63
C GLY A 1103 28.55 -35.04 57.59
N HIS A 1104 29.37 -36.11 57.63
CA HIS A 1104 30.55 -36.16 58.49
C HIS A 1104 31.72 -35.37 57.90
N VAL A 1105 32.52 -34.80 58.80
CA VAL A 1105 33.81 -34.19 58.50
C VAL A 1105 34.90 -35.10 59.05
N SER A 1106 35.88 -35.46 58.22
CA SER A 1106 37.10 -36.12 58.67
C SER A 1106 38.34 -35.31 58.35
N ARG A 1107 39.35 -35.40 59.22
CA ARG A 1107 40.62 -34.71 59.05
C ARG A 1107 41.66 -35.68 58.50
N VAL A 1108 42.06 -35.45 57.27
CA VAL A 1108 43.15 -36.16 56.60
C VAL A 1108 44.46 -35.39 56.78
N ILE A 1109 45.53 -36.10 57.07
CA ILE A 1109 46.89 -35.55 57.20
C ILE A 1109 47.76 -36.17 56.11
N LEU A 1110 48.32 -35.31 55.25
CA LEU A 1110 49.28 -35.67 54.21
C LEU A 1110 50.66 -35.12 54.55
N LEU A 1111 51.70 -35.89 54.23
CA LEU A 1111 53.09 -35.44 54.27
C LEU A 1111 53.45 -34.86 52.91
N VAL A 1112 53.76 -33.56 52.88
CA VAL A 1112 54.12 -32.84 51.66
C VAL A 1112 55.55 -32.33 51.79
N PRO A 1113 56.41 -32.51 50.77
CA PRO A 1113 57.76 -31.95 50.79
C PRO A 1113 57.70 -30.42 50.87
N ARG A 1114 58.62 -29.83 51.64
CA ARG A 1114 58.84 -28.38 51.61
C ARG A 1114 59.41 -28.00 50.24
N LEU A 1115 58.94 -26.89 49.71
CA LEU A 1115 59.21 -26.47 48.34
C LEU A 1115 60.18 -25.28 48.34
N PHE A 1116 61.10 -25.30 47.38
CA PHE A 1116 61.98 -24.17 47.09
C PHE A 1116 61.61 -23.62 45.71
N ILE A 1117 61.26 -22.33 45.65
CA ILE A 1117 60.93 -21.62 44.41
C ILE A 1117 61.96 -20.51 44.26
N GLN A 1118 62.63 -20.45 43.09
CA GLN A 1118 63.73 -19.51 42.85
C GLN A 1118 63.27 -18.06 42.82
N ASP A 1119 62.23 -17.78 42.04
CA ASP A 1119 61.61 -16.44 41.95
C ASP A 1119 60.17 -16.51 42.47
N PRO A 1120 59.96 -16.48 43.81
CA PRO A 1120 58.63 -16.51 44.39
C PRO A 1120 57.83 -15.23 44.10
N HIS A 1121 58.47 -14.15 43.67
CA HIS A 1121 57.81 -12.87 43.37
C HIS A 1121 57.64 -12.63 41.87
N ALA A 1122 57.89 -13.65 41.04
CA ALA A 1122 57.70 -13.63 39.60
C ALA A 1122 56.29 -13.14 39.25
N PRO A 1123 56.15 -12.35 38.17
CA PRO A 1123 54.84 -11.87 37.73
C PRO A 1123 53.94 -13.06 37.38
N ILE A 1124 52.68 -13.00 37.84
CA ILE A 1124 51.69 -14.04 37.55
C ILE A 1124 51.42 -14.06 36.04
N PRO A 1125 51.57 -15.21 35.37
CA PRO A 1125 51.39 -15.28 33.92
C PRO A 1125 49.95 -14.93 33.53
N ASN A 1126 49.79 -14.25 32.40
CA ASN A 1126 48.49 -14.05 31.79
C ASN A 1126 48.32 -15.13 30.72
N LEU A 1127 47.35 -16.05 30.91
CA LEU A 1127 47.11 -17.14 29.96
C LEU A 1127 46.39 -16.66 28.69
N ASP A 1128 45.82 -15.44 28.72
CA ASP A 1128 45.20 -14.84 27.55
C ASP A 1128 46.26 -14.18 26.65
N VAL A 1129 46.57 -14.84 25.53
CA VAL A 1129 47.61 -14.45 24.57
C VAL A 1129 47.35 -13.08 23.93
N GLN A 1130 46.11 -12.58 23.96
CA GLN A 1130 45.72 -11.34 23.27
C GLN A 1130 46.02 -10.06 24.07
N LYS A 1131 46.24 -10.14 25.39
CA LYS A 1131 46.53 -8.96 26.23
C LYS A 1131 48.00 -8.89 26.58
N GLN A 1132 48.80 -8.35 25.67
CA GLN A 1132 50.24 -8.14 25.90
C GLN A 1132 50.55 -6.93 26.82
N PHE A 1133 49.55 -6.10 27.15
CA PHE A 1133 49.71 -4.95 28.05
C PHE A 1133 48.62 -4.95 29.13
N VAL A 1134 48.96 -5.42 30.33
CA VAL A 1134 48.18 -5.17 31.54
C VAL A 1134 48.94 -4.13 32.35
N VAL A 1135 48.52 -2.87 32.29
CA VAL A 1135 48.95 -1.85 33.25
C VAL A 1135 48.23 -2.18 34.56
N THR A 1136 48.97 -2.65 35.55
CA THR A 1136 48.43 -3.00 36.87
C THR A 1136 47.81 -1.78 37.53
N THR A 1137 46.48 -1.66 37.50
CA THR A 1137 45.70 -0.69 38.28
C THR A 1137 45.33 -1.25 39.65
N SER A 1138 46.19 -2.06 40.26
CA SER A 1138 45.94 -2.58 41.60
C SER A 1138 46.15 -1.47 42.65
N ASN A 1139 45.17 -1.29 43.54
CA ASN A 1139 45.29 -0.44 44.73
C ASN A 1139 46.05 -1.13 45.89
N LEU A 1140 46.82 -2.18 45.60
CA LEU A 1140 47.51 -2.97 46.61
C LEU A 1140 48.87 -2.34 46.94
N SER A 1141 49.30 -2.48 48.20
CA SER A 1141 50.66 -2.12 48.58
C SER A 1141 51.66 -3.08 47.93
N ALA A 1142 52.88 -2.60 47.65
CA ALA A 1142 53.94 -3.44 47.07
C ALA A 1142 54.24 -4.69 47.91
N GLU A 1143 54.14 -4.60 49.24
CA GLU A 1143 54.31 -5.74 50.15
C GLU A 1143 53.16 -6.75 50.03
N ALA A 1144 51.91 -6.28 49.96
CA ALA A 1144 50.75 -7.15 49.77
C ALA A 1144 50.77 -7.85 48.40
N GLU A 1145 51.22 -7.14 47.35
CA GLU A 1145 51.41 -7.71 46.03
C GLU A 1145 52.51 -8.78 46.03
N ALA A 1146 53.66 -8.51 46.65
CA ALA A 1146 54.76 -9.48 46.77
C ALA A 1146 54.32 -10.76 47.52
N ALA A 1147 53.59 -10.61 48.62
CA ALA A 1147 53.04 -11.73 49.40
C ALA A 1147 51.96 -12.51 48.64
N SER A 1148 51.14 -11.83 47.84
CA SER A 1148 50.15 -12.46 46.97
C SER A 1148 50.80 -13.29 45.86
N ARG A 1149 51.87 -12.78 45.22
CA ARG A 1149 52.63 -13.51 44.19
C ARG A 1149 53.33 -14.74 44.78
N GLU A 1150 53.95 -14.58 45.95
CA GLU A 1150 54.60 -15.68 46.65
C GLU A 1150 53.57 -16.78 47.01
N SER A 1151 52.44 -16.40 47.60
CA SER A 1151 51.36 -17.34 47.93
C SER A 1151 50.80 -18.06 46.70
N PHE A 1152 50.74 -17.36 45.55
CA PHE A 1152 50.30 -17.93 44.28
C PHE A 1152 51.26 -19.02 43.78
N TRP A 1153 52.55 -18.73 43.65
CA TRP A 1153 53.52 -19.70 43.12
C TRP A 1153 53.67 -20.93 44.01
N TYR A 1154 53.72 -20.72 45.33
CA TYR A 1154 53.75 -21.83 46.28
C TYR A 1154 52.49 -22.69 46.22
N ARG A 1155 51.33 -22.08 46.00
CA ARG A 1155 50.08 -22.81 45.81
C ARG A 1155 50.08 -23.62 44.52
N GLU A 1156 50.53 -23.06 43.40
CA GLU A 1156 50.60 -23.81 42.13
C GLU A 1156 51.52 -25.02 42.23
N GLU A 1157 52.71 -24.87 42.81
CA GLU A 1157 53.64 -25.99 42.99
C GLU A 1157 53.13 -27.02 44.00
N LEU A 1158 52.42 -26.58 45.04
CA LEU A 1158 51.74 -27.48 45.96
C LEU A 1158 50.65 -28.30 45.25
N LEU A 1159 49.82 -27.66 44.43
CA LEU A 1159 48.73 -28.34 43.71
C LEU A 1159 49.25 -29.36 42.70
N LYS A 1160 50.41 -29.12 42.06
CA LYS A 1160 51.07 -30.12 41.20
C LYS A 1160 51.51 -31.38 41.95
N CYS A 1161 51.65 -31.29 43.27
CA CYS A 1161 52.05 -32.41 44.11
C CYS A 1161 50.86 -33.14 44.76
N LEU A 1162 49.62 -32.69 44.54
CA LEU A 1162 48.44 -33.23 45.21
C LEU A 1162 47.41 -33.73 44.19
N ARG A 1163 46.78 -34.87 44.50
CA ARG A 1163 45.66 -35.42 43.74
C ARG A 1163 44.60 -35.97 44.68
N GLY A 1164 43.33 -35.85 44.30
CA GLY A 1164 42.22 -36.40 45.08
C GLY A 1164 41.14 -37.00 44.20
N THR A 1165 40.63 -38.17 44.57
CA THR A 1165 39.50 -38.83 43.89
C THR A 1165 38.48 -39.33 44.91
N TRP A 1166 37.23 -39.45 44.48
CA TRP A 1166 36.14 -40.00 45.28
C TRP A 1166 35.37 -41.06 44.48
N ARG A 1167 34.80 -42.04 45.17
CA ARG A 1167 33.92 -43.08 44.63
C ARG A 1167 32.70 -43.28 45.53
N GLU A 1168 31.52 -43.32 44.95
CA GLU A 1168 30.26 -43.61 45.66
C GLU A 1168 30.07 -45.12 45.80
N GLU A 1169 29.73 -45.58 47.01
CA GLU A 1169 29.45 -47.00 47.24
C GLU A 1169 28.10 -47.40 46.61
N GLY A 1170 28.13 -48.42 45.75
CA GLY A 1170 26.92 -49.06 45.18
C GLY A 1170 26.43 -48.50 43.85
N SER A 1171 26.63 -47.22 43.54
CA SER A 1171 26.23 -46.64 42.24
C SER A 1171 27.29 -46.76 41.13
N GLY A 1172 28.55 -47.01 41.52
CA GLY A 1172 29.71 -47.00 40.62
C GLY A 1172 30.18 -45.61 40.19
N ARG A 1173 29.55 -44.53 40.70
CA ARG A 1173 29.94 -43.15 40.36
C ARG A 1173 31.29 -42.81 40.98
N HIS A 1174 32.09 -42.08 40.23
CA HIS A 1174 33.40 -41.62 40.67
C HIS A 1174 33.69 -40.23 40.12
N GLY A 1175 34.60 -39.51 40.77
CA GLY A 1175 35.03 -38.19 40.33
C GLY A 1175 36.32 -37.74 40.99
N GLU A 1176 36.76 -36.56 40.58
CA GLU A 1176 37.97 -35.93 41.10
C GLU A 1176 37.62 -34.85 42.13
N ILE A 1177 38.42 -34.74 43.18
CA ILE A 1177 38.24 -33.71 44.20
C ILE A 1177 38.97 -32.45 43.72
N ASP A 1178 38.25 -31.33 43.57
CA ASP A 1178 38.84 -30.04 43.24
C ASP A 1178 39.60 -29.46 44.45
N LEU A 1179 40.86 -29.88 44.59
CA LEU A 1179 41.77 -29.39 45.63
C LEU A 1179 42.09 -27.91 45.46
N ARG A 1180 42.02 -27.38 44.24
CA ARG A 1180 42.33 -25.99 43.94
C ARG A 1180 41.34 -25.05 44.63
N LYS A 1181 40.05 -25.38 44.67
CA LYS A 1181 39.04 -24.59 45.41
C LYS A 1181 39.27 -24.53 46.92
N GLY A 1182 39.69 -25.65 47.51
CA GLY A 1182 39.84 -25.79 48.97
C GLY A 1182 41.16 -25.31 49.54
N VAL A 1183 42.26 -25.43 48.78
CA VAL A 1183 43.60 -25.10 49.25
C VAL A 1183 43.89 -23.62 49.03
N ARG A 1184 43.72 -22.82 50.08
CA ARG A 1184 44.13 -21.40 50.13
C ARG A 1184 45.29 -21.25 51.11
N LEU A 1185 46.39 -20.65 50.66
CA LEU A 1185 47.58 -20.47 51.48
C LEU A 1185 47.58 -19.09 52.14
N SER A 1186 47.82 -19.06 53.45
CA SER A 1186 48.14 -17.83 54.19
C SER A 1186 49.66 -17.65 54.28
N PRO A 1187 50.19 -16.44 54.54
CA PRO A 1187 51.63 -16.22 54.66
C PRO A 1187 52.32 -17.18 55.65
N ARG A 1188 51.68 -17.47 56.78
CA ARG A 1188 52.19 -18.45 57.77
C ARG A 1188 52.26 -19.89 57.23
N MET A 1189 51.34 -20.27 56.34
CA MET A 1189 51.35 -21.58 55.69
C MET A 1189 52.44 -21.64 54.62
N VAL A 1190 52.67 -20.53 53.92
CA VAL A 1190 53.78 -20.39 52.98
C VAL A 1190 55.10 -20.52 53.72
N ASP A 1191 55.29 -19.85 54.86
CA ASP A 1191 56.51 -19.98 55.68
C ASP A 1191 56.79 -21.43 56.10
N ALA A 1192 55.73 -22.20 56.41
CA ALA A 1192 55.84 -23.60 56.75
C ALA A 1192 56.23 -24.49 55.56
N LEU A 1193 55.74 -24.16 54.36
CA LEU A 1193 56.00 -24.89 53.12
C LEU A 1193 57.34 -24.50 52.47
N LYS A 1194 57.73 -23.23 52.59
CA LYS A 1194 58.91 -22.63 51.98
C LYS A 1194 60.18 -23.16 52.64
N VAL A 1195 61.15 -23.56 51.85
CA VAL A 1195 62.54 -23.75 52.28
C VAL A 1195 63.25 -22.39 52.24
N GLU A 1196 63.91 -22.01 53.33
CA GLU A 1196 64.69 -20.77 53.37
C GLU A 1196 65.87 -20.84 52.39
N HIS A 1197 66.24 -19.69 51.79
CA HIS A 1197 67.35 -19.60 50.84
C HIS A 1197 68.68 -20.08 51.45
N VAL A 1198 68.83 -19.88 52.76
CA VAL A 1198 70.00 -20.27 53.53
C VAL A 1198 69.53 -21.08 54.72
N GLU A 1199 70.00 -22.32 54.84
CA GLU A 1199 69.77 -23.17 56.01
C GLU A 1199 70.99 -23.09 56.93
N ILE A 1200 70.77 -22.85 58.23
CA ILE A 1200 71.83 -22.77 59.24
C ILE A 1200 71.65 -23.87 60.27
N ASP A 1201 72.63 -24.76 60.36
CA ASP A 1201 72.70 -25.82 61.36
C ASP A 1201 73.76 -25.51 62.41
N PHE A 1202 73.35 -25.51 63.68
CA PHE A 1202 74.27 -25.34 64.80
C PHE A 1202 74.64 -26.70 65.40
N ALA A 1203 75.91 -26.88 65.70
CA ALA A 1203 76.43 -28.02 66.44
C ALA A 1203 77.39 -27.51 67.53
N LEU A 1204 77.11 -27.87 68.78
CA LEU A 1204 77.91 -27.49 69.93
C LEU A 1204 78.70 -28.69 70.43
N LYS A 1205 80.01 -28.53 70.59
CA LYS A 1205 80.91 -29.57 71.11
C LYS A 1205 81.63 -29.06 72.36
N PRO A 1206 81.86 -29.88 73.39
CA PRO A 1206 82.71 -29.49 74.51
C PRO A 1206 84.13 -29.18 73.99
N HIS A 1207 84.74 -28.13 74.52
CA HIS A 1207 86.12 -27.79 74.18
C HIS A 1207 87.06 -28.84 74.79
N GLU A 1208 88.08 -29.28 74.03
CA GLU A 1208 88.86 -30.52 74.25
C GLU A 1208 89.55 -30.68 75.63
N HIS A 1209 89.51 -29.66 76.49
CA HIS A 1209 90.14 -29.65 77.80
C HIS A 1209 89.21 -30.00 78.97
N SER A 1210 87.91 -30.22 78.77
CA SER A 1210 87.05 -30.78 79.82
C SER A 1210 87.17 -32.31 79.84
N GLN A 1211 88.36 -32.80 80.22
CA GLN A 1211 88.54 -34.20 80.63
C GLN A 1211 87.82 -34.41 81.96
N ASP A 1212 86.71 -35.15 81.93
CA ASP A 1212 86.24 -36.07 82.99
C ASP A 1212 86.58 -35.72 84.45
N ILE A 1213 86.27 -34.50 84.92
CA ILE A 1213 86.59 -34.13 86.31
C ILE A 1213 85.73 -34.88 87.33
N ASP A 1214 84.55 -35.40 86.98
CA ASP A 1214 83.79 -36.23 87.90
C ASP A 1214 83.07 -37.38 87.17
N GLY A 1215 83.28 -38.62 87.64
CA GLY A 1215 82.81 -39.90 87.08
C GLY A 1215 81.29 -40.10 86.99
N THR A 1216 80.51 -39.03 87.02
CA THR A 1216 79.19 -39.03 86.41
C THR A 1216 79.40 -38.77 84.93
N GLY A 1217 79.10 -39.75 84.06
CA GLY A 1217 79.20 -39.63 82.59
C GLY A 1217 78.26 -38.60 81.95
N GLY A 1218 78.00 -37.49 82.64
CA GLY A 1218 77.41 -36.28 82.09
C GLY A 1218 78.42 -35.66 81.13
N THR A 1219 78.18 -35.87 79.85
CA THR A 1219 78.83 -35.09 78.80
C THR A 1219 78.57 -33.61 79.08
N ALA A 1220 79.63 -32.78 79.09
CA ALA A 1220 79.53 -31.36 79.42
C ALA A 1220 78.57 -30.60 78.48
N VAL A 1221 78.30 -31.16 77.29
CA VAL A 1221 77.29 -30.70 76.34
C VAL A 1221 76.39 -31.87 75.99
N THR A 1222 75.09 -31.73 76.25
CA THR A 1222 74.05 -32.66 75.79
C THR A 1222 73.17 -31.95 74.77
N GLN A 1223 73.09 -32.51 73.56
CA GLN A 1223 72.16 -32.02 72.53
C GLN A 1223 70.78 -32.60 72.82
N ILE A 1224 69.79 -31.74 72.97
CA ILE A 1224 68.40 -32.12 73.30
C ILE A 1224 67.43 -31.85 72.14
N GLY A 1225 67.89 -31.14 71.12
CA GLY A 1225 67.17 -30.85 69.89
C GLY A 1225 68.14 -30.50 68.77
N ARG A 1226 67.64 -30.26 67.56
CA ARG A 1226 68.49 -29.97 66.39
C ARG A 1226 69.42 -28.78 66.64
N SER A 1227 68.91 -27.72 67.25
CA SER A 1227 69.67 -26.50 67.61
C SER A 1227 69.57 -26.14 69.09
N HIS A 1228 69.15 -27.09 69.94
CA HIS A 1228 69.04 -26.92 71.38
C HIS A 1228 70.06 -27.79 72.12
N PHE A 1229 70.85 -27.14 72.97
CA PHE A 1229 71.93 -27.76 73.73
C PHE A 1229 71.80 -27.38 75.20
N VAL A 1230 72.06 -28.33 76.09
CA VAL A 1230 72.27 -28.10 77.52
C VAL A 1230 73.76 -28.18 77.76
N VAL A 1231 74.30 -27.11 78.34
CA VAL A 1231 75.73 -26.93 78.58
C VAL A 1231 75.93 -26.74 80.07
N GLN A 1232 76.91 -27.45 80.63
CA GLN A 1232 77.31 -27.26 82.01
C GLN A 1232 77.91 -25.85 82.20
N THR A 1233 77.52 -25.16 83.28
CA THR A 1233 78.07 -23.84 83.62
C THR A 1233 79.57 -23.92 83.91
N GLU A 1234 80.30 -22.82 83.66
CA GLU A 1234 81.77 -22.73 83.85
C GLU A 1234 82.61 -23.62 82.91
N VAL A 1235 82.02 -24.12 81.80
CA VAL A 1235 82.73 -24.90 80.77
C VAL A 1235 82.71 -24.19 79.42
N PHE A 1236 83.84 -24.19 78.71
CA PHE A 1236 83.91 -23.73 77.33
C PHE A 1236 83.36 -24.78 76.36
N ALA A 1237 82.50 -24.36 75.45
CA ALA A 1237 81.99 -25.18 74.36
C ALA A 1237 82.21 -24.46 73.02
N THR A 1238 82.57 -25.22 72.00
CA THR A 1238 82.79 -24.72 70.63
C THR A 1238 81.50 -24.82 69.84
N LEU A 1239 80.94 -23.68 69.43
CA LEU A 1239 79.79 -23.59 68.54
C LEU A 1239 80.27 -23.62 67.09
N SER A 1240 79.80 -24.60 66.32
CA SER A 1240 79.98 -24.68 64.88
C SER A 1240 78.66 -24.42 64.16
N ALA A 1241 78.68 -23.56 63.16
CA ALA A 1241 77.53 -23.24 62.31
C ALA A 1241 77.81 -23.73 60.88
N THR A 1242 76.97 -24.64 60.37
CA THR A 1242 77.00 -25.09 58.98
C THR A 1242 75.96 -24.30 58.20
N ILE A 1243 76.38 -23.67 57.11
CA ILE A 1243 75.53 -22.81 56.30
C ILE A 1243 75.40 -23.46 54.93
N ARG A 1244 74.18 -23.77 54.50
CA ARG A 1244 73.89 -24.37 53.19
C ARG A 1244 73.15 -23.37 52.31
N ASN A 1245 73.58 -23.26 51.06
CA ASN A 1245 72.94 -22.44 50.05
C ASN A 1245 71.95 -23.29 49.23
N HIS A 1246 70.65 -23.02 49.34
CA HIS A 1246 69.62 -23.70 48.55
C HIS A 1246 69.34 -23.02 47.20
N THR A 1247 69.94 -21.85 46.95
CA THR A 1247 69.75 -21.07 45.72
C THR A 1247 70.67 -21.52 44.59
N GLN A 1248 70.35 -21.12 43.34
CA GLN A 1248 71.21 -21.34 42.17
C GLN A 1248 72.30 -20.27 41.97
N GLU A 1249 72.40 -19.29 42.87
CA GLU A 1249 73.39 -18.21 42.79
C GLU A 1249 74.44 -18.32 43.90
N PRO A 1250 75.70 -17.95 43.65
CA PRO A 1250 76.73 -17.92 44.68
C PRO A 1250 76.48 -16.81 45.71
N LEU A 1251 76.28 -17.17 46.98
CA LEU A 1251 75.93 -16.22 48.04
C LEU A 1251 77.17 -15.70 48.80
N ARG A 1252 77.35 -14.37 48.82
CA ARG A 1252 78.33 -13.68 49.67
C ARG A 1252 77.69 -13.27 51.00
N LEU A 1253 77.87 -14.09 52.03
CA LEU A 1253 77.18 -13.93 53.31
C LEU A 1253 78.10 -13.38 54.41
N LEU A 1254 77.49 -12.65 55.35
CA LEU A 1254 78.12 -12.23 56.60
C LEU A 1254 77.49 -13.02 57.74
N LEU A 1255 78.25 -13.92 58.38
CA LEU A 1255 77.79 -14.62 59.58
C LEU A 1255 77.95 -13.67 60.78
N ARG A 1256 76.82 -13.31 61.42
CA ARG A 1256 76.79 -12.57 62.68
C ARG A 1256 76.06 -13.38 63.75
N LEU A 1257 76.81 -13.83 64.75
CA LEU A 1257 76.29 -14.46 65.95
C LEU A 1257 76.04 -13.37 66.99
N GLN A 1258 74.79 -13.20 67.42
CA GLN A 1258 74.43 -12.25 68.49
C GLN A 1258 73.91 -13.04 69.68
N PRO A 1259 74.77 -13.36 70.67
CA PRO A 1259 74.32 -14.00 71.88
C PRO A 1259 73.33 -13.09 72.62
N ALA A 1260 72.26 -13.66 73.17
CA ALA A 1260 71.25 -12.94 73.92
C ALA A 1260 70.57 -13.86 74.94
N LEU A 1261 70.17 -13.31 76.09
CA LEU A 1261 69.37 -14.05 77.07
C LEU A 1261 67.97 -14.27 76.52
N ARG A 1262 67.53 -15.54 76.50
CA ARG A 1262 66.20 -15.93 76.06
C ARG A 1262 65.13 -15.31 76.99
N TYR A 1263 64.00 -14.90 76.41
CA TYR A 1263 62.83 -14.37 77.11
C TYR A 1263 63.05 -13.08 77.92
N GLN A 1264 64.11 -12.32 77.61
CA GLN A 1264 64.34 -11.00 78.19
C GLN A 1264 64.06 -9.91 77.15
N PRO A 1265 63.55 -8.73 77.56
CA PRO A 1265 63.42 -7.59 76.66
C PRO A 1265 64.81 -7.18 76.12
N HIS A 1266 64.86 -6.62 74.92
CA HIS A 1266 66.11 -6.44 74.14
C HIS A 1266 67.24 -5.73 74.92
N ASN A 1267 66.89 -4.75 75.75
CA ASN A 1267 67.83 -4.03 76.61
C ASN A 1267 68.48 -4.92 77.69
N ILE A 1268 67.76 -5.90 78.23
CA ILE A 1268 68.26 -6.86 79.22
C ILE A 1268 68.90 -8.06 78.53
N ALA A 1269 68.35 -8.49 77.40
CA ALA A 1269 68.80 -9.66 76.67
C ALA A 1269 70.26 -9.56 76.23
N LEU A 1270 70.72 -8.34 75.92
CA LEU A 1270 72.09 -8.06 75.48
C LEU A 1270 73.07 -7.77 76.63
N ASP A 1271 72.56 -7.62 77.86
CA ASP A 1271 73.43 -7.48 79.03
C ASP A 1271 73.94 -8.85 79.49
N LEU A 1272 74.99 -9.29 78.81
CA LEU A 1272 75.69 -10.55 79.05
C LEU A 1272 76.85 -10.41 80.03
N THR A 1273 77.07 -9.22 80.58
CA THR A 1273 78.19 -8.97 81.47
C THR A 1273 78.13 -9.90 82.68
N LYS A 1274 79.24 -10.62 82.93
CA LYS A 1274 79.38 -11.66 83.98
C LYS A 1274 78.46 -12.89 83.83
N ARG A 1275 77.74 -13.05 82.72
CA ARG A 1275 76.80 -14.18 82.49
C ARG A 1275 77.23 -15.11 81.38
N PHE A 1276 77.86 -14.58 80.33
CA PHE A 1276 78.27 -15.35 79.17
C PHE A 1276 79.62 -14.84 78.66
N LEU A 1277 80.61 -15.72 78.59
CA LEU A 1277 81.94 -15.46 78.05
C LEU A 1277 82.07 -16.22 76.73
N TRP A 1278 82.59 -15.56 75.70
CA TRP A 1278 82.90 -16.19 74.42
C TRP A 1278 84.31 -15.81 73.97
N THR A 1279 84.97 -16.73 73.29
CA THR A 1279 86.20 -16.51 72.55
C THR A 1279 85.88 -16.52 71.06
N GLY A 1280 86.61 -15.73 70.27
CA GLY A 1280 86.43 -15.62 68.82
C GLY A 1280 85.57 -14.46 68.33
N VAL A 1281 85.52 -14.32 67.00
CA VAL A 1281 84.80 -13.26 66.30
C VAL A 1281 83.34 -13.63 66.11
N LEU A 1282 82.45 -12.85 66.74
CA LEU A 1282 81.00 -12.99 66.56
C LEU A 1282 80.51 -12.55 65.18
N GLN A 1283 81.34 -11.87 64.40
CA GLN A 1283 80.97 -11.42 63.06
C GLN A 1283 82.11 -11.75 62.08
N ARG A 1284 81.81 -12.50 61.02
CA ARG A 1284 82.78 -12.93 60.01
C ARG A 1284 82.16 -12.95 58.61
N ALA A 1285 82.81 -12.29 57.66
CA ALA A 1285 82.47 -12.43 56.24
C ALA A 1285 82.87 -13.84 55.76
N LEU A 1286 81.94 -14.57 55.15
CA LEU A 1286 82.19 -15.88 54.59
C LEU A 1286 82.79 -15.69 53.20
N HIS A 1287 84.09 -15.95 53.08
CA HIS A 1287 84.81 -15.87 51.81
C HIS A 1287 85.59 -17.17 51.55
N PRO A 1288 85.59 -17.71 50.32
CA PRO A 1288 84.78 -17.31 49.15
C PRO A 1288 83.27 -17.50 49.35
N ALA A 1289 82.48 -16.98 48.41
CA ALA A 1289 81.03 -17.15 48.34
C ALA A 1289 80.64 -18.63 48.42
N ILE A 1290 79.47 -18.92 48.98
CA ILE A 1290 78.96 -20.31 49.04
C ILE A 1290 78.30 -20.59 47.70
N GLU A 1291 78.86 -21.53 46.94
CA GLU A 1291 78.34 -21.93 45.63
C GLU A 1291 76.93 -22.56 45.76
N PRO A 1292 76.16 -22.61 44.68
CA PRO A 1292 74.84 -23.24 44.64
C PRO A 1292 74.84 -24.69 45.14
N GLY A 1293 73.96 -25.00 46.10
CA GLY A 1293 73.86 -26.35 46.71
C GLY A 1293 74.99 -26.70 47.67
N ASP A 1294 76.03 -25.88 47.76
CA ASP A 1294 77.20 -26.13 48.59
C ASP A 1294 76.93 -25.78 50.07
N GLN A 1295 77.71 -26.40 50.96
CA GLN A 1295 77.63 -26.15 52.41
C GLN A 1295 78.99 -25.74 52.99
N ARG A 1296 78.97 -24.79 53.92
CA ARG A 1296 80.16 -24.27 54.59
C ARG A 1296 80.08 -24.44 56.10
N LEU A 1297 81.04 -25.18 56.66
CA LEU A 1297 81.22 -25.32 58.11
C LEU A 1297 82.04 -24.15 58.66
N CYS A 1298 81.46 -23.39 59.59
CA CYS A 1298 82.10 -22.29 60.31
C CYS A 1298 82.28 -22.69 61.77
N GLY A 1299 83.52 -22.89 62.24
CA GLY A 1299 83.79 -23.24 63.65
C GLY A 1299 84.99 -24.14 63.90
N ARG A 1300 85.72 -24.57 62.86
CA ARG A 1300 86.94 -25.40 63.04
C ARG A 1300 88.19 -24.62 63.46
N ASP A 1301 88.20 -23.28 63.32
CA ASP A 1301 89.46 -22.51 63.34
C ASP A 1301 89.50 -21.31 64.32
N LEU A 1302 88.64 -21.25 65.34
CA LEU A 1302 88.70 -20.17 66.33
C LEU A 1302 88.58 -20.75 67.75
N PRO A 1303 89.69 -20.81 68.52
CA PRO A 1303 89.69 -21.22 69.93
C PRO A 1303 88.96 -20.21 70.83
#